data_AF-A0A7V1M5Q5-F1
#
_entry.id   AF-A0A7V1M5Q5-F1
#
_cell.length_a   1.000
_cell.length_b   1.000
_cell.length_c   1.000
_cell.angle_alpha   90.00
_cell.angle_beta   90.00
_cell.angle_gamma   90.00
#
_symmetry.space_group_name_H-M   'P 1'
#
loop_
_entity.id
_entity.type
_entity.pdbx_description
1 polymer ?
#
loop_
_entity_poly.entity_id
_entity_poly.type
_entity_poly.pdbx_seq_one_letter_code
_entity_poly.pdbx_strand_id
1 'polypeptide(L)'
;MGVEVHRVASLLWICYHASKLLQRWGCRERMVFVRKSLLFLWLLIVSGCRMALPQEMDFSHAVITGNYRQSAIHRIAARELQRYLASLSGNLLHMEERKYPSTYPVAIHLLSEDTGIPLTVELVRMGLFRNRTEAKEQVRRWFGDAWASEDAFLLTAYRRSGRCVLLIIGRQPRGVLYGVYTLLEKLGVGFTLGGDVLPPKRVHLRLAPFTQLWKPAFAIRGSLPWFNFLNSPTTWNIEDYRFFFDQMVKMKANFVGFHSYDFEPFCAYRWEGKLTGGEPLVTSTDYNWGQVRGLTTAEFGFGTGESFEEPRFGSRATLEASNREEAIRRAQKLLADALTYAKKRGLKVALGFELHGDPTDPLTQHHLEARLRALLQQYPVLDYVWLWQAEGLGSGSPLPPPQSRLNVLREEWRQHFAYLGDERRIHEATRITAYLLLAHRILKAIAPQKRLVVGGWGGDRWMRFSDFFIGMDRILPKDIIFSALDNIDPAWEPGVAQAYGRLSPQRQRWAIPWFESDGGGLRRDQWAPQCNVHPFSRLLPDALHKGCQGILGIHWRTREVEDVAAFTMRFAWNPQMSEQAFWQDYTRRCFGEKRAASMARVMQQLDSLGPRWTGGAGQVECGSFQWFSDPARLPSQANLRTLQTVRNTVASLHAQAVHEGATAYAERLRQLLTTIDWVVAYDRAALALWNIEKRVAEAEWHSNAGRREEARRIAKESVEDLRDALAQLGRAMQLRQRLLVTRGDWGVLATVNVKAYAAALGLRDRLSTLSGIPIEIPQVTGAAYFAHAQPGTLLFCGEPLTLKVAVNFPTGTPPKVELLYRRAGEKRFRTLPMRVVKGHVYRATIPANELAPPGVEYTFHVPGHLNPQPVYGVTVAEPVPLPVSTPLRYATPPPPPVAVRAQSTGAYRVMLRWRDHAGSKGIVAYEVERQQEAGEFVPVARWFTTHLIDEPVMPGNVTYRVRAVDAAGATSEWMTAPVRVPVPPPPPVVEGVVAEAGAGKVRLRWLPVQGAIAYLVERRDAPEAPWRQIARVARTLYVDAPLPGQAFAYQIRAIDAGGQLGEPGEKAIAQPLPVSSEPVLWLRFDGNTEAAGGYRVRTEGSVSYDTGVDGQAIRLGASGAVVIEPDPRFHLTRELTVSMWVRFDRLTQMPVLLAAGRWEEEGFFLQVLQGKIRFYLGRGNVLDAGEIQPGRWYHLTATYDMAEMCLYLNGDLIATQPMNAPEIARWRGELVIGQYHDRAEVYQVIGLIDEVRLYDRALPPEEVRALYEPYGGK
;
A
#
# COMPACT_ATOMS: atom_id res chain seq x y z
N MET A 1 0.50 21.91 48.29
CA MET A 1 -0.14 21.47 49.55
C MET A 1 -0.72 22.64 50.36
N GLY A 2 -1.27 23.69 49.72
CA GLY A 2 -1.80 24.87 50.42
C GLY A 2 -3.27 25.21 50.11
N VAL A 3 -4.02 24.33 49.43
CA VAL A 3 -5.34 24.67 48.86
C VAL A 3 -6.51 23.88 49.50
N GLU A 4 -6.27 22.80 50.24
CA GLU A 4 -7.36 21.99 50.82
C GLU A 4 -7.80 22.39 52.24
N VAL A 5 -6.93 23.03 53.04
CA VAL A 5 -7.28 23.47 54.41
C VAL A 5 -8.32 24.60 54.39
N HIS A 6 -8.21 25.52 53.42
CA HIS A 6 -9.18 26.62 53.28
C HIS A 6 -10.57 26.14 52.84
N ARG A 7 -10.67 25.11 51.99
CA ARG A 7 -11.97 24.58 51.56
C ARG A 7 -12.73 23.88 52.71
N VAL A 8 -11.99 23.16 53.57
CA VAL A 8 -12.58 22.52 54.76
C VAL A 8 -12.98 23.56 55.82
N ALA A 9 -12.19 24.62 56.01
CA ALA A 9 -12.53 25.73 56.91
C ALA A 9 -13.77 26.51 56.41
N SER A 10 -13.89 26.75 55.10
CA SER A 10 -15.07 27.38 54.50
C SER A 10 -16.32 26.50 54.60
N LEU A 11 -16.21 25.19 54.42
CA LEU A 11 -17.32 24.24 54.59
C LEU A 11 -17.80 24.17 56.05
N LEU A 12 -16.89 24.14 57.02
CA LEU A 12 -17.21 24.18 58.44
C LEU A 12 -17.88 25.51 58.85
N TRP A 13 -17.44 26.63 58.27
CA TRP A 13 -18.04 27.95 58.50
C TRP A 13 -19.46 28.05 57.93
N ILE A 14 -19.69 27.51 56.73
CA ILE A 14 -21.01 27.41 56.08
C ILE A 14 -21.95 26.52 56.89
N CYS A 15 -21.49 25.34 57.33
CA CYS A 15 -22.30 24.42 58.15
C CYS A 15 -22.64 25.00 59.53
N TYR A 16 -21.72 25.75 60.14
CA TYR A 16 -21.95 26.43 61.42
C TYR A 16 -23.02 27.53 61.30
N HIS A 17 -22.96 28.36 60.26
CA HIS A 17 -23.95 29.42 60.01
C HIS A 17 -25.31 28.86 59.58
N ALA A 18 -25.32 27.79 58.77
CA ALA A 18 -26.55 27.07 58.41
C ALA A 18 -27.23 26.46 59.65
N SER A 19 -26.46 25.96 60.62
CA SER A 19 -27.02 25.43 61.87
C SER A 19 -27.67 26.52 62.74
N LYS A 20 -27.08 27.73 62.82
CA LYS A 20 -27.66 28.87 63.54
C LYS A 20 -28.92 29.43 62.87
N LEU A 21 -28.98 29.41 61.54
CA LEU A 21 -30.17 29.80 60.76
C LEU A 21 -31.33 28.81 60.97
N LEU A 22 -31.06 27.51 60.93
CA LEU A 22 -32.07 26.47 61.16
C LEU A 22 -32.58 26.44 62.61
N GLN A 23 -31.75 26.86 63.58
CA GLN A 23 -32.14 26.99 64.99
C GLN A 23 -33.10 28.15 65.24
N ARG A 24 -33.03 29.22 64.44
CA ARG A 24 -34.00 30.34 64.46
C ARG A 24 -35.35 30.00 63.84
N TRP A 25 -35.45 28.94 63.03
CA TRP A 25 -36.64 28.58 62.24
C TRP A 25 -37.37 27.32 62.76
N GLY A 26 -37.06 26.85 63.98
CA GLY A 26 -37.86 25.83 64.67
C GLY A 26 -37.89 24.43 64.03
N CYS A 27 -37.03 24.12 63.05
CA CYS A 27 -37.06 22.84 62.33
C CYS A 27 -36.27 21.74 63.06
N ARG A 28 -36.94 20.99 63.96
CA ARG A 28 -36.30 19.91 64.75
C ARG A 28 -35.79 18.73 63.93
N GLU A 29 -36.42 18.34 62.82
CA GLU A 29 -36.02 17.16 62.05
C GLU A 29 -34.74 17.36 61.21
N ARG A 30 -34.48 18.57 60.71
CA ARG A 30 -33.26 18.88 59.93
C ARG A 30 -32.00 19.05 60.79
N MET A 31 -32.14 19.26 62.11
CA MET A 31 -31.00 19.33 63.05
C MET A 31 -30.30 17.99 63.26
N VAL A 32 -31.02 16.87 63.15
CA VAL A 32 -30.45 15.52 63.34
C VAL A 32 -29.47 15.19 62.22
N PHE A 33 -29.78 15.60 60.98
CA PHE A 33 -28.93 15.39 59.82
C PHE A 33 -27.62 16.19 59.91
N VAL A 34 -27.69 17.47 60.31
CA VAL A 34 -26.50 18.33 60.47
C VAL A 34 -25.62 17.86 61.64
N ARG A 35 -26.22 17.41 62.76
CA ARG A 35 -25.46 16.84 63.90
C ARG A 35 -24.81 15.50 63.56
N LYS A 36 -25.47 14.63 62.79
CA LYS A 36 -24.86 13.37 62.31
C LYS A 36 -23.69 13.62 61.35
N SER A 37 -23.81 14.59 60.44
CA SER A 37 -22.73 14.96 59.52
C SER A 37 -21.54 15.61 60.24
N LEU A 38 -21.79 16.44 61.26
CA LEU A 38 -20.73 17.00 62.10
C LEU A 38 -20.07 15.94 62.98
N LEU A 39 -20.84 14.98 63.52
CA LEU A 39 -20.29 13.85 64.29
C LEU A 39 -19.42 12.93 63.41
N PHE A 40 -19.81 12.71 62.15
CA PHE A 40 -19.04 11.94 61.18
C PHE A 40 -17.73 12.65 60.77
N LEU A 41 -17.78 13.97 60.55
CA LEU A 41 -16.58 14.78 60.28
C LEU A 41 -15.66 14.86 61.52
N TRP A 42 -16.24 14.93 62.71
CA TRP A 42 -15.50 14.97 63.97
C TRP A 42 -14.89 13.60 64.31
N LEU A 43 -15.56 12.49 64.01
CA LEU A 43 -15.00 11.13 64.09
C LEU A 43 -13.83 10.93 63.10
N LEU A 44 -13.87 11.55 61.91
CA LEU A 44 -12.74 11.58 60.98
C LEU A 44 -11.53 12.38 61.50
N ILE A 45 -11.76 13.42 62.32
CA ILE A 45 -10.70 14.27 62.90
C ILE A 45 -10.15 13.66 64.22
N VAL A 46 -11.02 13.09 65.07
CA VAL A 46 -10.70 12.58 66.41
C VAL A 46 -10.23 11.12 66.42
N SER A 47 -10.56 10.33 65.40
CA SER A 47 -10.07 8.94 65.29
C SER A 47 -8.56 8.80 65.12
N GLY A 48 -7.80 9.91 65.00
CA GLY A 48 -6.34 9.86 65.01
C GLY A 48 -5.74 8.91 63.97
N CYS A 49 -6.53 8.51 62.98
CA CYS A 49 -6.06 7.77 61.83
C CYS A 49 -5.29 8.77 60.99
N ARG A 50 -4.03 8.99 61.39
CA ARG A 50 -2.96 9.01 60.42
C ARG A 50 -3.15 7.75 59.58
N MET A 51 -3.95 7.83 58.52
CA MET A 51 -3.70 7.01 57.36
C MET A 51 -2.24 7.30 57.05
N ALA A 52 -1.36 6.39 57.46
CA ALA A 52 0.02 6.41 57.05
C ALA A 52 -0.06 6.35 55.53
N LEU A 53 0.08 7.52 54.87
CA LEU A 53 0.33 7.57 53.45
C LEU A 53 1.42 6.53 53.20
N PRO A 54 1.20 5.55 52.30
CA PRO A 54 2.16 4.48 52.13
C PRO A 54 3.51 5.12 51.80
N GLN A 55 4.49 4.93 52.68
CA GLN A 55 5.83 5.51 52.53
C GLN A 55 6.37 5.11 51.15
N GLU A 56 6.60 6.11 50.31
CA GLU A 56 7.17 5.95 48.98
C GLU A 56 8.42 5.05 49.04
N MET A 57 8.53 4.11 48.09
CA MET A 57 9.67 3.21 47.98
C MET A 57 10.66 3.80 46.97
N ASP A 58 11.91 3.99 47.40
CA ASP A 58 12.97 4.50 46.53
C ASP A 58 13.76 3.34 45.91
N PHE A 59 13.78 3.28 44.57
CA PHE A 59 14.48 2.27 43.80
C PHE A 59 15.83 2.75 43.23
N SER A 60 16.31 3.96 43.60
CA SER A 60 17.59 4.53 43.14
C SER A 60 18.84 3.69 43.46
N HIS A 61 18.74 2.71 44.36
CA HIS A 61 19.82 1.80 44.76
C HIS A 61 19.38 0.32 44.69
N ALA A 62 18.36 0.01 43.90
CA ALA A 62 17.84 -1.34 43.80
C ALA A 62 18.82 -2.31 43.11
N VAL A 63 18.79 -3.58 43.51
CA VAL A 63 19.43 -4.66 42.75
C VAL A 63 18.43 -5.26 41.77
N ILE A 64 18.81 -5.36 40.50
CA ILE A 64 17.99 -5.99 39.46
C ILE A 64 18.37 -7.48 39.38
N THR A 65 17.39 -8.36 39.60
CA THR A 65 17.61 -9.81 39.57
C THR A 65 16.74 -10.49 38.53
N GLY A 66 17.28 -11.52 37.89
CA GLY A 66 16.61 -12.29 36.85
C GLY A 66 17.37 -13.57 36.52
N ASN A 67 16.78 -14.44 35.71
CA ASN A 67 17.46 -15.62 35.16
C ASN A 67 18.18 -15.23 33.87
N TYR A 68 19.38 -14.68 34.03
CA TYR A 68 20.14 -14.09 32.94
C TYR A 68 20.87 -15.13 32.13
N ARG A 69 21.33 -16.24 32.73
CA ARG A 69 22.01 -17.30 31.99
C ARG A 69 21.09 -18.00 31.00
N GLN A 70 19.85 -18.30 31.40
CA GLN A 70 18.94 -19.13 30.61
C GLN A 70 18.03 -18.32 29.66
N SER A 71 17.93 -17.00 29.81
CA SER A 71 17.06 -16.16 28.95
C SER A 71 17.76 -14.89 28.46
N ALA A 72 17.96 -14.82 27.14
CA ALA A 72 18.50 -13.62 26.48
C ALA A 72 17.57 -12.41 26.63
N ILE A 73 16.25 -12.61 26.59
CA ILE A 73 15.27 -11.52 26.78
C ILE A 73 15.32 -10.98 28.23
N HIS A 74 15.50 -11.83 29.24
CA HIS A 74 15.72 -11.35 30.62
C HIS A 74 17.00 -10.51 30.74
N ARG A 75 18.09 -10.92 30.08
CA ARG A 75 19.33 -10.10 30.02
C ARG A 75 19.07 -8.75 29.38
N ILE A 76 18.39 -8.72 28.23
CA ILE A 76 18.03 -7.49 27.53
C ILE A 76 17.15 -6.61 28.43
N ALA A 77 16.08 -7.17 29.02
CA ALA A 77 15.16 -6.44 29.89
C ALA A 77 15.88 -5.81 31.10
N ALA A 78 16.76 -6.57 31.76
CA ALA A 78 17.53 -6.05 32.88
C ALA A 78 18.52 -4.96 32.47
N ARG A 79 19.17 -5.09 31.30
CA ARG A 79 20.12 -4.11 30.78
C ARG A 79 19.43 -2.82 30.34
N GLU A 80 18.30 -2.92 29.65
CA GLU A 80 17.45 -1.78 29.31
C GLU A 80 17.03 -1.06 30.59
N LEU A 81 16.50 -1.79 31.58
CA LEU A 81 16.14 -1.21 32.87
C LEU A 81 17.35 -0.51 33.52
N GLN A 82 18.49 -1.19 33.64
CA GLN A 82 19.72 -0.65 34.22
C GLN A 82 20.13 0.67 33.54
N ARG A 83 20.15 0.69 32.21
CA ARG A 83 20.45 1.88 31.41
C ARG A 83 19.53 3.04 31.74
N TYR A 84 18.21 2.84 31.63
CA TYR A 84 17.29 3.97 31.78
C TYR A 84 17.30 4.47 33.22
N LEU A 85 17.40 3.58 34.21
CA LEU A 85 17.53 4.00 35.60
C LEU A 85 18.85 4.75 35.84
N ALA A 86 19.95 4.39 35.18
CA ALA A 86 21.19 5.18 35.20
C ALA A 86 21.03 6.54 34.52
N SER A 87 20.34 6.61 33.38
CA SER A 87 20.05 7.87 32.70
C SER A 87 19.15 8.78 33.54
N LEU A 88 18.23 8.21 34.32
CA LEU A 88 17.27 8.93 35.16
C LEU A 88 17.85 9.35 36.51
N SER A 89 18.69 8.52 37.14
CA SER A 89 19.20 8.75 38.50
C SER A 89 20.66 9.19 38.57
N GLY A 90 21.44 8.95 37.52
CA GLY A 90 22.90 9.02 37.56
C GLY A 90 23.56 7.81 38.22
N ASN A 91 22.79 6.87 38.76
CA ASN A 91 23.29 5.68 39.44
C ASN A 91 23.13 4.44 38.56
N LEU A 92 24.24 3.80 38.25
CA LEU A 92 24.24 2.51 37.57
C LEU A 92 23.89 1.39 38.56
N LEU A 93 22.69 0.83 38.45
CA LEU A 93 22.22 -0.21 39.37
C LEU A 93 22.95 -1.55 39.18
N HIS A 94 23.11 -2.31 40.26
CA HIS A 94 23.73 -3.64 40.19
C HIS A 94 22.77 -4.67 39.58
N MET A 95 23.28 -5.54 38.72
CA MET A 95 22.55 -6.68 38.17
C MET A 95 23.13 -7.98 38.74
N GLU A 96 22.28 -8.89 39.20
CA GLU A 96 22.74 -10.18 39.73
C GLU A 96 21.89 -11.34 39.22
N GLU A 97 22.55 -12.45 38.89
CA GLU A 97 21.87 -13.73 38.72
C GLU A 97 21.11 -14.05 40.01
N ARG A 98 19.88 -14.56 39.90
CA ARG A 98 19.04 -14.82 41.08
C ARG A 98 19.76 -15.65 42.15
N LYS A 99 19.75 -15.15 43.38
CA LYS A 99 20.10 -15.87 44.61
C LYS A 99 18.88 -15.95 45.52
N TYR A 100 18.65 -17.13 46.09
CA TYR A 100 17.55 -17.37 47.02
C TYR A 100 18.10 -17.80 48.39
N PRO A 101 17.59 -17.23 49.51
CA PRO A 101 16.65 -16.12 49.59
C PRO A 101 17.29 -14.77 49.20
N SER A 102 16.51 -13.85 48.64
CA SER A 102 16.98 -12.47 48.38
C SER A 102 17.10 -11.72 49.71
N THR A 103 18.30 -11.27 50.05
CA THR A 103 18.59 -10.49 51.27
C THR A 103 18.57 -8.98 51.04
N TYR A 104 18.33 -8.53 49.79
CA TYR A 104 18.43 -7.12 49.42
C TYR A 104 17.33 -6.26 50.04
N PRO A 105 17.67 -5.08 50.60
CA PRO A 105 16.69 -4.15 51.18
C PRO A 105 15.79 -3.52 50.12
N VAL A 106 16.28 -3.35 48.88
CA VAL A 106 15.52 -2.86 47.73
C VAL A 106 15.87 -3.71 46.51
N ALA A 107 14.87 -4.38 45.91
CA ALA A 107 15.10 -5.27 44.78
C ALA A 107 14.01 -5.17 43.70
N ILE A 108 14.45 -5.30 42.45
CA ILE A 108 13.58 -5.48 41.28
C ILE A 108 13.78 -6.90 40.76
N HIS A 109 12.71 -7.69 40.73
CA HIS A 109 12.74 -9.08 40.29
C HIS A 109 12.02 -9.26 38.96
N LEU A 110 12.75 -9.77 37.97
CA LEU A 110 12.25 -10.14 36.66
C LEU A 110 11.90 -11.64 36.68
N LEU A 111 10.61 -11.99 36.57
CA LEU A 111 10.10 -13.36 36.79
C LEU A 111 9.26 -13.86 35.60
N SER A 112 9.53 -15.07 35.12
CA SER A 112 8.68 -15.74 34.11
C SER A 112 8.77 -17.27 34.19
N GLU A 113 7.72 -17.94 33.71
CA GLU A 113 7.57 -19.41 33.80
C GLU A 113 8.56 -20.15 32.89
N ASP A 114 8.83 -19.61 31.69
CA ASP A 114 9.59 -20.28 30.63
C ASP A 114 11.12 -20.08 30.75
N THR A 115 11.62 -20.05 31.99
CA THR A 115 13.05 -19.93 32.28
C THR A 115 13.59 -21.14 33.03
N GLY A 116 13.04 -22.33 32.77
CA GLY A 116 13.50 -23.59 33.36
C GLY A 116 13.15 -23.81 34.84
N ILE A 117 12.62 -22.80 35.53
CA ILE A 117 12.12 -22.91 36.92
C ILE A 117 10.66 -22.42 36.92
N PRO A 118 9.69 -23.24 37.38
CA PRO A 118 8.31 -22.80 37.46
C PRO A 118 8.16 -21.56 38.35
N LEU A 119 7.37 -20.57 37.94
CA LEU A 119 7.18 -19.30 38.66
C LEU A 119 6.73 -19.54 40.11
N THR A 120 5.85 -20.53 40.31
CA THR A 120 5.37 -20.92 41.64
C THR A 120 6.50 -21.38 42.57
N VAL A 121 7.52 -22.05 42.04
CA VAL A 121 8.71 -22.46 42.80
C VAL A 121 9.54 -21.23 43.16
N GLU A 122 9.71 -20.29 42.23
CA GLU A 122 10.45 -19.06 42.47
C GLU A 122 9.81 -18.21 43.57
N LEU A 123 8.50 -17.99 43.50
CA LEU A 123 7.78 -17.19 44.48
C LEU A 123 7.89 -17.79 45.91
N VAL A 124 7.90 -19.12 46.02
CA VAL A 124 8.13 -19.81 47.31
C VAL A 124 9.58 -19.65 47.77
N ARG A 125 10.57 -19.84 46.88
CA ARG A 125 12.01 -19.65 47.20
C ARG A 125 12.36 -18.22 47.61
N MET A 126 11.59 -17.24 47.15
CA MET A 126 11.70 -15.83 47.58
C MET A 126 11.11 -15.57 48.97
N GLY A 127 10.46 -16.57 49.59
CA GLY A 127 9.74 -16.42 50.86
C GLY A 127 8.44 -15.63 50.72
N LEU A 128 7.88 -15.50 49.51
CA LEU A 128 6.63 -14.77 49.29
C LEU A 128 5.40 -15.60 49.66
N PHE A 129 5.45 -16.92 49.50
CA PHE A 129 4.38 -17.87 49.84
C PHE A 129 4.96 -19.07 50.57
N ARG A 130 4.14 -19.75 51.39
CA ARG A 130 4.62 -20.87 52.22
C ARG A 130 4.83 -22.15 51.40
N ASN A 131 4.02 -22.34 50.36
CA ASN A 131 4.07 -23.52 49.51
C ASN A 131 3.62 -23.21 48.06
N ARG A 132 3.81 -24.18 47.16
CA ARG A 132 3.48 -24.02 45.73
C ARG A 132 1.98 -23.87 45.48
N THR A 133 1.13 -24.43 46.33
CA THR A 133 -0.33 -24.33 46.20
C THR A 133 -0.79 -22.90 46.41
N GLU A 134 -0.35 -22.26 47.49
CA GLU A 134 -0.62 -20.83 47.75
C GLU A 134 -0.08 -19.94 46.62
N ALA A 135 1.14 -20.19 46.14
CA ALA A 135 1.71 -19.44 45.02
C ALA A 135 0.90 -19.63 43.72
N LYS A 136 0.44 -20.85 43.44
CA LYS A 136 -0.40 -21.15 42.27
C LYS A 136 -1.76 -20.46 42.34
N GLU A 137 -2.41 -20.47 43.51
CA GLU A 137 -3.65 -19.73 43.74
C GLU A 137 -3.44 -18.23 43.56
N GLN A 138 -2.34 -17.69 44.07
CA GLN A 138 -2.05 -16.27 43.92
C GLN A 138 -1.76 -15.87 42.47
N VAL A 139 -1.01 -16.68 41.71
CA VAL A 139 -0.81 -16.44 40.26
C VAL A 139 -2.15 -16.50 39.52
N ARG A 140 -3.02 -17.45 39.86
CA ARG A 140 -4.38 -17.53 39.30
C ARG A 140 -5.21 -16.29 39.65
N ARG A 141 -5.12 -15.77 40.87
CA ARG A 141 -5.79 -14.51 41.29
C ARG A 141 -5.22 -13.29 40.58
N TRP A 142 -3.90 -13.23 40.36
CA TRP A 142 -3.25 -12.10 39.71
C TRP A 142 -3.58 -12.01 38.23
N PHE A 143 -3.58 -13.13 37.51
CA PHE A 143 -3.71 -13.13 36.05
C PHE A 143 -5.09 -13.55 35.55
N GLY A 144 -5.79 -14.46 36.24
CA GLY A 144 -7.00 -15.08 35.72
C GLY A 144 -6.79 -15.60 34.29
N ASP A 145 -7.70 -15.25 33.38
CA ASP A 145 -7.62 -15.63 31.97
C ASP A 145 -6.49 -14.92 31.19
N ALA A 146 -5.94 -13.83 31.73
CA ALA A 146 -4.80 -13.14 31.10
C ALA A 146 -3.54 -14.02 31.05
N TRP A 147 -3.47 -15.08 31.87
CA TRP A 147 -2.38 -16.06 31.86
C TRP A 147 -2.28 -16.83 30.54
N ALA A 148 -3.34 -16.86 29.72
CA ALA A 148 -3.30 -17.43 28.38
C ALA A 148 -2.47 -16.58 27.40
N SER A 149 -2.29 -15.29 27.67
CA SER A 149 -1.50 -14.39 26.82
C SER A 149 0.00 -14.57 27.04
N GLU A 150 0.77 -14.66 25.95
CA GLU A 150 2.24 -14.63 25.99
C GLU A 150 2.78 -13.25 26.42
N ASP A 151 2.00 -12.20 26.24
CA ASP A 151 2.46 -10.81 26.41
C ASP A 151 2.00 -10.20 27.73
N ALA A 152 0.99 -10.79 28.38
CA ALA A 152 0.47 -10.24 29.63
C ALA A 152 1.53 -10.26 30.74
N PHE A 153 1.53 -9.21 31.56
CA PHE A 153 2.46 -9.07 32.66
C PHE A 153 1.82 -8.36 33.85
N LEU A 154 2.35 -8.63 35.04
CA LEU A 154 1.99 -8.00 36.30
C LEU A 154 3.17 -7.16 36.78
N LEU A 155 2.91 -5.91 37.17
CA LEU A 155 3.81 -5.13 38.00
C LEU A 155 3.22 -5.01 39.40
N THR A 156 4.00 -5.38 40.41
CA THR A 156 3.62 -5.20 41.80
C THR A 156 4.79 -4.63 42.59
N ALA A 157 4.54 -3.55 43.31
CA ALA A 157 5.48 -2.87 44.18
C ALA A 157 4.90 -2.86 45.60
N TYR A 158 5.61 -3.42 46.57
CA TYR A 158 5.17 -3.45 47.95
C TYR A 158 6.34 -3.50 48.94
N ARG A 159 6.04 -3.17 50.20
CA ARG A 159 6.97 -3.33 51.32
C ARG A 159 6.66 -4.62 52.07
N ARG A 160 7.66 -5.45 52.34
CA ARG A 160 7.51 -6.68 53.14
C ARG A 160 8.71 -6.86 54.05
N SER A 161 8.47 -7.04 55.34
CA SER A 161 9.51 -7.24 56.37
C SER A 161 10.64 -6.20 56.29
N GLY A 162 10.29 -4.92 56.12
CA GLY A 162 11.25 -3.81 56.00
C GLY A 162 11.87 -3.61 54.61
N ARG A 163 11.67 -4.55 53.66
CA ARG A 163 12.24 -4.50 52.30
C ARG A 163 11.27 -3.89 51.28
N CYS A 164 11.79 -3.16 50.31
CA CYS A 164 11.06 -2.68 49.14
C CYS A 164 11.24 -3.66 47.98
N VAL A 165 10.15 -4.25 47.49
CA VAL A 165 10.20 -5.27 46.45
C VAL A 165 9.33 -4.82 45.27
N LEU A 166 9.91 -4.83 44.08
CA LEU A 166 9.20 -4.68 42.81
C LEU A 166 9.28 -5.99 42.02
N LEU A 167 8.16 -6.62 41.72
CA LEU A 167 8.09 -7.79 40.86
C LEU A 167 7.56 -7.38 39.49
N ILE A 168 8.25 -7.81 38.45
CA ILE A 168 7.78 -7.77 37.06
C ILE A 168 7.63 -9.22 36.61
N ILE A 169 6.38 -9.66 36.52
CA ILE A 169 6.03 -11.06 36.27
C ILE A 169 5.36 -11.16 34.91
N GLY A 170 5.83 -12.05 34.05
CA GLY A 170 5.14 -12.42 32.81
C GLY A 170 5.08 -13.94 32.66
N ARG A 171 4.15 -14.46 31.86
CA ARG A 171 4.19 -15.89 31.52
C ARG A 171 5.45 -16.22 30.71
N GLN A 172 5.73 -15.39 29.71
CA GLN A 172 6.89 -15.48 28.84
C GLN A 172 7.88 -14.33 29.12
N PRO A 173 9.18 -14.48 28.82
CA PRO A 173 10.17 -13.42 28.98
C PRO A 173 9.81 -12.11 28.27
N ARG A 174 9.07 -12.17 27.15
CA ARG A 174 8.61 -10.98 26.41
C ARG A 174 7.65 -10.11 27.24
N GLY A 175 6.73 -10.72 28.01
CA GLY A 175 5.86 -9.99 28.93
C GLY A 175 6.68 -9.25 30.01
N VAL A 176 7.77 -9.85 30.49
CA VAL A 176 8.68 -9.19 31.45
C VAL A 176 9.36 -7.97 30.84
N LEU A 177 9.83 -8.08 29.58
CA LEU A 177 10.41 -6.95 28.85
C LEU A 177 9.40 -5.80 28.70
N TYR A 178 8.14 -6.08 28.37
CA TYR A 178 7.09 -5.06 28.30
C TYR A 178 6.78 -4.46 29.68
N GLY A 179 6.85 -5.26 30.74
CA GLY A 179 6.74 -4.78 32.10
C GLY A 179 7.87 -3.81 32.48
N VAL A 180 9.11 -4.06 32.03
CA VAL A 180 10.22 -3.11 32.18
C VAL A 180 9.91 -1.78 31.49
N TYR A 181 9.49 -1.79 30.22
CA TYR A 181 9.15 -0.54 29.53
C TYR A 181 7.96 0.18 30.18
N THR A 182 6.98 -0.55 30.71
CA THR A 182 5.85 0.04 31.44
C THR A 182 6.28 0.70 32.75
N LEU A 183 7.24 0.11 33.46
CA LEU A 183 7.85 0.74 34.64
C LEU A 183 8.56 2.04 34.25
N LEU A 184 9.33 2.04 33.16
CA LEU A 184 10.03 3.22 32.67
C LEU A 184 9.05 4.33 32.24
N GLU A 185 7.93 3.98 31.61
CA GLU A 185 6.86 4.93 31.29
C GLU A 185 6.21 5.52 32.54
N LYS A 186 6.06 4.75 33.62
CA LYS A 186 5.59 5.25 34.93
C LYS A 186 6.60 6.20 35.57
N LEU A 187 7.90 6.02 35.30
CA LEU A 187 8.96 6.96 35.70
C LEU A 187 9.08 8.18 34.76
N GLY A 188 8.27 8.26 33.71
CA GLY A 188 8.15 9.41 32.82
C GLY A 188 8.89 9.29 31.49
N VAL A 189 9.49 8.13 31.18
CA VAL A 189 10.15 7.89 29.88
C VAL A 189 9.12 7.75 28.77
N GLY A 190 9.29 8.50 27.68
CA GLY A 190 8.47 8.38 26.47
C GLY A 190 9.13 7.51 25.41
N PHE A 191 8.35 6.67 24.73
CA PHE A 191 8.80 5.85 23.59
C PHE A 191 7.93 6.14 22.38
N THR A 192 8.55 6.50 21.25
CA THR A 192 7.90 6.73 19.95
C THR A 192 8.73 6.08 18.83
N LEU A 193 8.19 5.99 17.60
CA LEU A 193 8.97 5.53 16.43
C LEU A 193 10.17 6.44 16.13
N GLY A 194 10.06 7.74 16.42
CA GLY A 194 11.12 8.72 16.21
C GLY A 194 12.21 8.74 17.28
N GLY A 195 12.09 7.94 18.34
CA GLY A 195 13.10 7.78 19.39
C GLY A 195 12.54 7.91 20.81
N ASP A 196 13.45 8.01 21.78
CA ASP A 196 13.11 8.04 23.20
C ASP A 196 12.98 9.49 23.71
N VAL A 197 12.20 9.69 24.78
CA VAL A 197 12.14 10.93 25.55
C VAL A 197 12.52 10.63 27.00
N LEU A 198 13.60 11.23 27.48
CA LEU A 198 14.01 11.11 28.87
C LEU A 198 13.56 12.34 29.67
N PRO A 199 12.90 12.17 30.83
CA PRO A 199 12.65 13.28 31.73
C PRO A 199 13.96 13.75 32.40
N PRO A 200 13.98 14.94 33.02
CA PRO A 200 15.12 15.43 33.77
C PRO A 200 15.59 14.44 34.85
N LYS A 201 16.91 14.39 35.08
CA LYS A 201 17.54 13.55 36.09
C LYS A 201 16.98 13.83 37.50
N ARG A 202 16.82 12.79 38.31
CA ARG A 202 16.29 12.85 39.69
C ARG A 202 17.15 12.00 40.62
N VAL A 203 17.44 12.50 41.82
CA VAL A 203 18.24 11.77 42.81
C VAL A 203 17.49 10.53 43.35
N HIS A 204 16.17 10.63 43.52
CA HIS A 204 15.33 9.57 44.07
C HIS A 204 14.30 9.07 43.06
N LEU A 205 14.22 7.76 42.88
CA LEU A 205 13.29 7.07 41.98
C LEU A 205 12.17 6.44 42.82
N ARG A 206 11.25 7.30 43.27
CA ARG A 206 10.20 6.94 44.21
C ARG A 206 8.94 6.43 43.54
N LEU A 207 8.39 5.34 44.07
CA LEU A 207 7.10 4.77 43.67
C LEU A 207 6.24 4.47 44.90
N ALA A 208 4.98 4.86 44.85
CA ALA A 208 3.98 4.38 45.81
C ALA A 208 3.72 2.87 45.59
N PRO A 209 3.34 2.10 46.63
CA PRO A 209 2.92 0.71 46.47
C PRO A 209 1.74 0.58 45.50
N PHE A 210 1.83 -0.40 44.60
CA PHE A 210 0.77 -0.67 43.62
C PHE A 210 0.81 -2.12 43.16
N THR A 211 -0.29 -2.62 42.62
CA THR A 211 -0.34 -3.88 41.87
C THR A 211 -1.22 -3.66 40.66
N GLN A 212 -0.69 -3.91 39.46
CA GLN A 212 -1.41 -3.70 38.21
C GLN A 212 -1.08 -4.79 37.19
N LEU A 213 -2.12 -5.46 36.69
CA LEU A 213 -2.05 -6.40 35.58
C LEU A 213 -2.23 -5.64 34.27
N TRP A 214 -1.41 -5.99 33.28
CA TRP A 214 -1.51 -5.48 31.92
C TRP A 214 -1.79 -6.64 30.97
N LYS A 215 -2.90 -6.54 30.24
CA LYS A 215 -3.32 -7.51 29.22
C LYS A 215 -3.52 -6.75 27.91
N PRO A 216 -2.92 -7.19 26.79
CA PRO A 216 -3.14 -6.54 25.51
C PRO A 216 -4.57 -6.80 25.01
N ALA A 217 -5.17 -5.79 24.38
CA ALA A 217 -6.44 -5.89 23.67
C ALA A 217 -6.28 -6.63 22.32
N PHE A 218 -5.17 -6.37 21.62
CA PHE A 218 -4.81 -7.08 20.38
C PHE A 218 -3.66 -8.06 20.64
N ALA A 219 -3.83 -9.31 20.23
CA ALA A 219 -2.80 -10.34 20.33
C ALA A 219 -1.62 -10.08 19.38
N ILE A 220 -1.88 -9.44 18.24
CA ILE A 220 -0.87 -9.00 17.26
C ILE A 220 -0.89 -7.47 17.19
N ARG A 221 0.27 -6.85 17.39
CA ARG A 221 0.42 -5.39 17.40
C ARG A 221 1.71 -5.08 16.67
N GLY A 222 1.63 -4.34 15.58
CA GLY A 222 2.80 -4.26 14.73
C GLY A 222 2.75 -3.17 13.68
N SER A 223 3.65 -3.34 12.73
CA SER A 223 3.86 -2.42 11.65
C SER A 223 4.16 -3.17 10.36
N LEU A 224 3.76 -2.57 9.24
CA LEU A 224 4.06 -2.99 7.89
C LEU A 224 4.79 -1.85 7.18
N PRO A 225 6.10 -1.66 7.41
CA PRO A 225 6.87 -0.65 6.70
C PRO A 225 6.86 -0.96 5.19
N TRP A 226 6.56 0.05 4.38
CA TRP A 226 6.37 -0.13 2.94
C TRP A 226 7.63 0.23 2.17
N PHE A 227 8.15 -0.70 1.36
CA PHE A 227 9.17 -0.39 0.37
C PHE A 227 8.51 0.36 -0.80
N ASN A 228 9.16 1.41 -1.31
CA ASN A 228 8.89 2.08 -2.61
C ASN A 228 9.60 3.44 -2.66
N PHE A 229 9.73 4.12 -1.51
CA PHE A 229 10.11 5.53 -1.47
C PHE A 229 11.50 5.78 -0.87
N LEU A 230 12.13 6.91 -1.19
CA LEU A 230 13.47 7.22 -0.65
C LEU A 230 13.45 7.45 0.88
N ASN A 231 12.32 7.92 1.43
CA ASN A 231 12.07 8.05 2.87
C ASN A 231 11.76 6.72 3.58
N SER A 232 11.67 5.62 2.83
CA SER A 232 11.21 4.31 3.29
C SER A 232 12.34 3.30 3.56
N PRO A 233 11.99 2.08 4.05
CA PRO A 233 12.94 0.97 4.19
C PRO A 233 13.75 0.63 2.93
N THR A 234 13.32 1.09 1.75
CA THR A 234 14.07 1.00 0.49
C THR A 234 15.50 1.54 0.63
N THR A 235 15.70 2.59 1.42
CA THR A 235 17.03 3.18 1.58
C THR A 235 17.76 2.69 2.82
N TRP A 236 17.09 1.99 3.74
CA TRP A 236 17.63 1.62 5.05
C TRP A 236 18.87 0.71 4.97
N ASN A 237 19.71 0.81 6.00
CA ASN A 237 20.76 -0.14 6.31
C ASN A 237 20.45 -0.85 7.65
N ILE A 238 21.29 -1.80 8.05
CA ILE A 238 21.03 -2.66 9.22
C ILE A 238 20.83 -1.87 10.52
N GLU A 239 21.52 -0.75 10.69
CA GLU A 239 21.44 0.16 11.82
C GLU A 239 20.08 0.88 11.90
N ASP A 240 19.47 1.21 10.75
CA ASP A 240 18.14 1.80 10.68
C ASP A 240 17.06 0.77 11.02
N TYR A 241 17.19 -0.45 10.49
CA TYR A 241 16.32 -1.57 10.87
C TYR A 241 16.42 -1.87 12.37
N ARG A 242 17.63 -1.95 12.93
CA ARG A 242 17.87 -2.18 14.37
C ARG A 242 17.18 -1.08 15.19
N PHE A 243 17.37 0.19 14.84
CA PHE A 243 16.71 1.30 15.53
C PHE A 243 15.17 1.19 15.47
N PHE A 244 14.62 0.95 14.29
CA PHE A 244 13.17 0.82 14.10
C PHE A 244 12.58 -0.33 14.95
N PHE A 245 13.18 -1.51 14.92
CA PHE A 245 12.71 -2.66 15.71
C PHE A 245 12.85 -2.42 17.22
N ASP A 246 13.88 -1.71 17.67
CA ASP A 246 14.03 -1.32 19.06
C ASP A 246 12.86 -0.43 19.52
N GLN A 247 12.52 0.59 18.72
CA GLN A 247 11.40 1.50 19.03
C GLN A 247 10.06 0.76 19.04
N MET A 248 9.84 -0.17 18.11
CA MET A 248 8.65 -1.03 18.11
C MET A 248 8.50 -1.80 19.42
N VAL A 249 9.57 -2.47 19.87
CA VAL A 249 9.55 -3.29 21.09
C VAL A 249 9.38 -2.43 22.35
N LYS A 250 10.00 -1.23 22.40
CA LYS A 250 9.80 -0.26 23.49
C LYS A 250 8.35 0.22 23.60
N MET A 251 7.68 0.41 22.47
CA MET A 251 6.24 0.69 22.41
C MET A 251 5.37 -0.56 22.63
N LYS A 252 5.98 -1.72 22.91
CA LYS A 252 5.30 -3.00 23.21
C LYS A 252 4.58 -3.63 22.00
N ALA A 253 5.06 -3.35 20.79
CA ALA A 253 4.72 -4.11 19.60
C ALA A 253 5.38 -5.50 19.62
N ASN A 254 4.76 -6.48 18.95
CA ASN A 254 5.22 -7.87 18.90
C ASN A 254 5.31 -8.46 17.48
N PHE A 255 5.05 -7.67 16.44
CA PHE A 255 5.01 -8.14 15.07
C PHE A 255 5.56 -7.09 14.11
N VAL A 256 6.34 -7.54 13.12
CA VAL A 256 6.68 -6.75 11.93
C VAL A 256 6.55 -7.62 10.69
N GLY A 257 5.92 -7.08 9.65
CA GLY A 257 5.81 -7.73 8.35
C GLY A 257 6.37 -6.85 7.25
N PHE A 258 6.70 -7.46 6.12
CA PHE A 258 7.10 -6.78 4.90
C PHE A 258 6.38 -7.37 3.70
N HIS A 259 5.95 -6.49 2.81
CA HIS A 259 5.50 -6.82 1.46
C HIS A 259 6.71 -6.77 0.50
N SER A 260 6.69 -7.55 -0.57
CA SER A 260 7.68 -7.50 -1.65
C SER A 260 6.95 -7.58 -2.99
N TYR A 261 7.06 -6.54 -3.81
CA TYR A 261 6.65 -6.62 -5.21
C TYR A 261 7.55 -7.58 -5.99
N ASP A 262 7.10 -8.00 -7.18
CA ASP A 262 7.88 -8.87 -8.06
C ASP A 262 9.15 -8.20 -8.62
N PHE A 263 9.18 -6.87 -8.71
CA PHE A 263 10.38 -6.10 -9.06
C PHE A 263 11.28 -5.82 -7.86
N GLU A 264 10.93 -6.23 -6.64
CA GLU A 264 11.77 -6.01 -5.45
C GLU A 264 12.67 -7.21 -5.16
N PRO A 265 13.87 -7.00 -4.58
CA PRO A 265 14.89 -8.04 -4.52
C PRO A 265 14.54 -9.17 -3.56
N PHE A 266 13.64 -8.94 -2.60
CA PHE A 266 13.50 -9.78 -1.40
C PHE A 266 12.93 -11.17 -1.70
N CYS A 267 12.06 -11.29 -2.70
CA CYS A 267 11.44 -12.56 -3.08
C CYS A 267 11.90 -13.08 -4.46
N ALA A 268 13.00 -12.54 -4.98
CA ALA A 268 13.67 -13.08 -6.17
C ALA A 268 14.23 -14.49 -5.88
N TYR A 269 14.12 -15.39 -6.86
CA TYR A 269 14.50 -16.80 -6.71
C TYR A 269 15.12 -17.34 -7.99
N ARG A 270 15.83 -18.47 -7.92
CA ARG A 270 16.36 -19.12 -9.12
C ARG A 270 15.37 -20.11 -9.70
N TRP A 271 15.17 -20.02 -11.00
CA TRP A 271 14.45 -21.00 -11.82
C TRP A 271 15.35 -21.42 -12.97
N GLU A 272 15.61 -22.72 -13.11
CA GLU A 272 16.49 -23.28 -14.16
C GLU A 272 17.86 -22.58 -14.25
N GLY A 273 18.44 -22.26 -13.09
CA GLY A 273 19.73 -21.58 -12.97
C GLY A 273 19.69 -20.06 -13.18
N LYS A 274 18.61 -19.50 -13.73
CA LYS A 274 18.44 -18.05 -13.93
C LYS A 274 17.76 -17.39 -12.74
N LEU A 275 18.16 -16.16 -12.43
CA LEU A 275 17.47 -15.35 -11.42
C LEU A 275 16.16 -14.82 -12.01
N THR A 276 15.05 -15.15 -11.37
CA THR A 276 13.70 -14.75 -11.75
C THR A 276 13.14 -13.77 -10.72
N GLY A 277 12.62 -12.64 -11.21
CA GLY A 277 12.13 -11.54 -10.39
C GLY A 277 13.23 -10.71 -9.73
N GLY A 278 12.81 -9.57 -9.17
CA GLY A 278 13.58 -8.64 -8.35
C GLY A 278 14.56 -7.77 -9.12
N GLU A 279 14.63 -6.49 -8.74
CA GLU A 279 15.59 -5.48 -9.18
C GLU A 279 16.33 -4.89 -7.96
N PRO A 280 17.46 -4.19 -8.15
CA PRO A 280 18.12 -3.46 -7.08
C PRO A 280 17.20 -2.42 -6.43
N LEU A 281 17.39 -2.16 -5.13
CA LEU A 281 16.66 -1.10 -4.45
C LEU A 281 17.02 0.26 -5.06
N VAL A 282 16.01 1.06 -5.36
CA VAL A 282 16.16 2.37 -6.03
C VAL A 282 16.98 3.38 -5.21
N THR A 283 17.56 4.34 -5.91
CA THR A 283 18.37 5.45 -5.38
C THR A 283 17.85 6.79 -5.89
N SER A 284 18.47 7.91 -5.48
CA SER A 284 18.07 9.25 -5.94
C SER A 284 18.21 9.49 -7.45
N THR A 285 18.93 8.64 -8.19
CA THR A 285 19.10 8.78 -9.65
C THR A 285 18.15 7.93 -10.49
N ASP A 286 17.57 6.88 -9.92
CA ASP A 286 16.77 5.85 -10.59
C ASP A 286 15.48 5.56 -9.79
N TYR A 287 14.91 6.63 -9.22
CA TYR A 287 13.72 6.57 -8.39
C TYR A 287 12.47 6.48 -9.26
N ASN A 288 11.81 5.33 -9.34
CA ASN A 288 10.73 5.11 -10.31
C ASN A 288 9.33 5.50 -9.84
N TRP A 289 9.18 6.19 -8.71
CA TRP A 289 7.88 6.55 -8.11
C TRP A 289 7.58 8.05 -8.23
N GLY A 290 7.29 8.49 -9.46
CA GLY A 290 6.95 9.89 -9.74
C GLY A 290 8.15 10.85 -9.68
N GLN A 291 9.36 10.34 -9.92
CA GLN A 291 10.56 11.16 -10.08
C GLN A 291 10.40 12.08 -11.29
N VAL A 292 10.82 13.34 -11.11
CA VAL A 292 10.85 14.31 -12.20
C VAL A 292 12.20 14.25 -12.91
N ARG A 293 13.28 14.21 -12.13
CA ARG A 293 14.66 14.07 -12.63
C ARG A 293 15.52 13.31 -11.62
N GLY A 294 16.28 12.34 -12.09
CA GLY A 294 17.33 11.70 -11.30
C GLY A 294 18.47 12.67 -11.01
N LEU A 295 18.79 12.83 -9.73
CA LEU A 295 19.83 13.75 -9.28
C LEU A 295 20.83 13.02 -8.38
N THR A 296 22.11 13.26 -8.65
CA THR A 296 23.19 12.97 -7.71
C THR A 296 23.11 13.94 -6.53
N THR A 297 23.75 13.61 -5.41
CA THR A 297 23.75 14.51 -4.26
C THR A 297 24.52 15.80 -4.52
N ALA A 298 25.42 15.84 -5.51
CA ALA A 298 26.11 17.06 -5.93
C ALA A 298 25.18 18.02 -6.69
N GLU A 299 24.15 17.49 -7.35
CA GLU A 299 23.14 18.27 -8.05
C GLU A 299 21.97 18.68 -7.15
N PHE A 300 21.95 18.24 -5.88
CA PHE A 300 20.89 18.65 -4.94
C PHE A 300 20.95 20.15 -4.66
N GLY A 301 19.78 20.78 -4.70
CA GLY A 301 19.66 22.23 -4.67
C GLY A 301 20.06 22.85 -3.33
N PHE A 302 20.42 24.13 -3.39
CA PHE A 302 20.58 25.01 -2.24
C PHE A 302 21.54 24.49 -1.16
N GLY A 303 22.60 23.76 -1.55
CA GLY A 303 23.59 23.20 -0.61
C GLY A 303 23.06 22.04 0.24
N THR A 304 21.89 21.49 -0.08
CA THR A 304 21.33 20.35 0.68
C THR A 304 22.10 19.05 0.45
N GLY A 305 22.78 18.95 -0.70
CA GLY A 305 23.68 17.86 -1.06
C GLY A 305 24.83 17.60 -0.09
N GLU A 306 25.29 18.65 0.59
CA GLU A 306 26.42 18.59 1.54
C GLU A 306 26.09 17.76 2.80
N SER A 307 24.82 17.45 3.05
CA SER A 307 24.40 16.55 4.13
C SER A 307 24.42 15.06 3.77
N PHE A 308 24.81 14.70 2.55
CA PHE A 308 24.84 13.32 2.07
C PHE A 308 26.28 12.87 1.82
N GLU A 309 26.63 11.70 2.37
CA GLU A 309 28.00 11.17 2.28
C GLU A 309 28.31 10.51 0.92
N GLU A 310 27.30 9.94 0.28
CA GLU A 310 27.45 9.20 -0.97
C GLU A 310 27.15 10.07 -2.19
N PRO A 311 27.65 9.75 -3.40
CA PRO A 311 27.27 10.46 -4.63
C PRO A 311 25.78 10.36 -4.99
N ARG A 312 25.10 9.32 -4.49
CA ARG A 312 23.67 9.05 -4.67
C ARG A 312 23.08 8.60 -3.35
N PHE A 313 21.84 8.98 -3.06
CA PHE A 313 21.18 8.53 -1.82
C PHE A 313 20.45 7.20 -2.06
N GLY A 314 20.81 6.16 -1.32
CA GLY A 314 20.23 4.80 -1.44
C GLY A 314 20.82 3.84 -0.40
N SER A 315 20.30 2.60 -0.32
CA SER A 315 20.84 1.57 0.57
C SER A 315 22.24 1.13 0.14
N ARG A 316 23.14 0.85 1.10
CA ARG A 316 24.47 0.31 0.80
C ARG A 316 24.42 -1.00 0.03
N ALA A 317 23.34 -1.77 0.19
CA ALA A 317 23.11 -3.00 -0.58
C ALA A 317 23.14 -2.74 -2.10
N THR A 318 22.60 -1.61 -2.55
CA THR A 318 22.65 -1.18 -3.95
C THR A 318 23.93 -0.40 -4.25
N LEU A 319 24.30 0.56 -3.40
CA LEU A 319 25.40 1.49 -3.69
C LEU A 319 26.77 0.81 -3.79
N GLU A 320 27.01 -0.27 -3.03
CA GLU A 320 28.28 -0.99 -3.00
C GLU A 320 28.32 -2.19 -3.96
N ALA A 321 27.23 -2.47 -4.69
CA ALA A 321 27.16 -3.59 -5.60
C ALA A 321 27.83 -3.27 -6.94
N SER A 322 28.55 -4.25 -7.48
CA SER A 322 29.16 -4.13 -8.82
C SER A 322 28.17 -4.41 -9.95
N ASN A 323 27.10 -5.16 -9.69
CA ASN A 323 26.11 -5.59 -10.68
C ASN A 323 24.75 -5.88 -10.04
N ARG A 324 23.74 -6.10 -10.90
CA ARG A 324 22.34 -6.36 -10.52
C ARG A 324 22.18 -7.53 -9.55
N GLU A 325 22.76 -8.68 -9.86
CA GLU A 325 22.61 -9.89 -9.05
C GLU A 325 23.26 -9.74 -7.68
N GLU A 326 24.43 -9.10 -7.62
CA GLU A 326 25.09 -8.79 -6.36
C GLU A 326 24.24 -7.85 -5.50
N ALA A 327 23.62 -6.82 -6.10
CA ALA A 327 22.73 -5.89 -5.38
C ALA A 327 21.52 -6.62 -4.78
N ILE A 328 20.88 -7.50 -5.55
CA ILE A 328 19.75 -8.32 -5.08
C ILE A 328 20.18 -9.20 -3.90
N ARG A 329 21.29 -9.93 -4.04
CA ARG A 329 21.82 -10.79 -2.96
C ARG A 329 22.16 -10.01 -1.69
N ARG A 330 22.76 -8.81 -1.83
CA ARG A 330 23.08 -7.92 -0.70
C ARG A 330 21.81 -7.43 -0.01
N ALA A 331 20.78 -7.05 -0.76
CA ALA A 331 19.49 -6.61 -0.22
C ALA A 331 18.76 -7.75 0.50
N GLN A 332 18.77 -8.96 -0.07
CA GLN A 332 18.22 -10.16 0.56
C GLN A 332 18.93 -10.48 1.87
N LYS A 333 20.26 -10.41 1.89
CA LYS A 333 21.07 -10.60 3.11
C LYS A 333 20.76 -9.54 4.17
N LEU A 334 20.70 -8.27 3.76
CA LEU A 334 20.38 -7.15 4.67
C LEU A 334 19.04 -7.39 5.37
N LEU A 335 17.98 -7.75 4.63
CA LEU A 335 16.68 -8.03 5.23
C LEU A 335 16.71 -9.29 6.11
N ALA A 336 17.44 -10.35 5.72
CA ALA A 336 17.57 -11.56 6.52
C ALA A 336 18.24 -11.29 7.88
N ASP A 337 19.31 -10.49 7.90
CA ASP A 337 20.00 -10.06 9.11
C ASP A 337 19.08 -9.18 9.98
N ALA A 338 18.31 -8.28 9.35
CA ALA A 338 17.33 -7.43 10.00
C ALA A 338 16.21 -8.24 10.68
N LEU A 339 15.58 -9.18 9.97
CA LEU A 339 14.53 -10.05 10.52
C LEU A 339 15.05 -10.96 11.63
N THR A 340 16.31 -11.41 11.52
CA THR A 340 16.98 -12.16 12.59
C THR A 340 17.15 -11.32 13.84
N TYR A 341 17.52 -10.04 13.69
CA TYR A 341 17.58 -9.10 14.80
C TYR A 341 16.20 -8.85 15.42
N ALA A 342 15.16 -8.63 14.59
CA ALA A 342 13.78 -8.48 15.07
C ALA A 342 13.34 -9.68 15.93
N LYS A 343 13.64 -10.91 15.49
CA LYS A 343 13.39 -12.14 16.26
C LYS A 343 14.09 -12.16 17.61
N LYS A 344 15.37 -11.78 17.65
CA LYS A 344 16.15 -11.69 18.89
C LYS A 344 15.57 -10.66 19.87
N ARG A 345 14.87 -9.64 19.36
CA ARG A 345 14.13 -8.65 20.15
C ARG A 345 12.73 -9.08 20.57
N GLY A 346 12.30 -10.28 20.19
CA GLY A 346 11.01 -10.85 20.56
C GLY A 346 9.86 -10.49 19.62
N LEU A 347 10.15 -9.86 18.47
CA LEU A 347 9.17 -9.63 17.42
C LEU A 347 8.90 -10.93 16.65
N LYS A 348 7.65 -11.12 16.26
CA LYS A 348 7.24 -12.06 15.22
C LYS A 348 7.48 -11.42 13.85
N VAL A 349 7.92 -12.21 12.87
CA VAL A 349 8.35 -11.69 11.57
C VAL A 349 7.61 -12.35 10.40
N ALA A 350 7.27 -11.55 9.40
CA ALA A 350 6.61 -11.97 8.17
C ALA A 350 7.27 -11.34 6.94
N LEU A 351 7.29 -12.08 5.83
CA LEU A 351 7.65 -11.57 4.50
C LEU A 351 6.71 -12.21 3.49
N GLY A 352 6.36 -11.44 2.47
CA GLY A 352 5.39 -11.85 1.47
C GLY A 352 5.65 -11.34 0.07
N PHE A 353 4.96 -11.93 -0.89
CA PHE A 353 5.02 -11.57 -2.32
C PHE A 353 3.66 -11.72 -3.00
N GLU A 354 3.53 -11.11 -4.18
CA GLU A 354 2.31 -11.09 -4.99
C GLU A 354 2.08 -12.37 -5.79
N LEU A 355 0.80 -12.71 -6.01
CA LEU A 355 0.36 -13.91 -6.70
C LEU A 355 -0.14 -13.59 -8.13
N HIS A 356 0.55 -14.13 -9.13
CA HIS A 356 0.25 -13.94 -10.56
C HIS A 356 0.05 -15.27 -11.28
N GLY A 357 -0.81 -15.27 -12.30
CA GLY A 357 -1.11 -16.44 -13.13
C GLY A 357 -2.30 -17.26 -12.64
N ASP A 358 -2.45 -18.45 -13.24
CA ASP A 358 -3.50 -19.43 -12.94
C ASP A 358 -2.96 -20.54 -12.01
N PRO A 359 -3.45 -20.67 -10.77
CA PRO A 359 -2.96 -21.69 -9.82
C PRO A 359 -3.32 -23.13 -10.22
N THR A 360 -4.14 -23.32 -11.25
CA THR A 360 -4.47 -24.64 -11.80
C THR A 360 -3.53 -25.07 -12.92
N ASP A 361 -2.73 -24.15 -13.46
CA ASP A 361 -1.68 -24.44 -14.44
C ASP A 361 -0.46 -25.10 -13.77
N PRO A 362 0.01 -26.27 -14.23
CA PRO A 362 1.13 -26.97 -13.60
C PRO A 362 2.41 -26.13 -13.50
N LEU A 363 2.78 -25.36 -14.53
CA LEU A 363 4.02 -24.57 -14.49
C LEU A 363 3.94 -23.49 -13.40
N THR A 364 2.80 -22.81 -13.31
CA THR A 364 2.50 -21.83 -12.26
C THR A 364 2.56 -22.44 -10.86
N GLN A 365 2.07 -23.68 -10.67
CA GLN A 365 2.19 -24.41 -9.40
C GLN A 365 3.66 -24.66 -9.03
N HIS A 366 4.50 -25.07 -9.99
CA HIS A 366 5.92 -25.31 -9.74
C HIS A 366 6.69 -24.02 -9.43
N HIS A 367 6.37 -22.91 -10.10
CA HIS A 367 6.94 -21.60 -9.78
C HIS A 367 6.61 -21.16 -8.35
N LEU A 368 5.35 -21.32 -7.93
CA LEU A 368 4.95 -21.01 -6.55
C LEU A 368 5.72 -21.88 -5.54
N GLU A 369 5.82 -23.18 -5.80
CA GLU A 369 6.56 -24.10 -4.94
C GLU A 369 8.04 -23.74 -4.83
N ALA A 370 8.70 -23.47 -5.96
CA ALA A 370 10.11 -23.05 -5.99
C ALA A 370 10.33 -21.73 -5.25
N ARG A 371 9.45 -20.75 -5.46
CA ARG A 371 9.52 -19.44 -4.80
C ARG A 371 9.33 -19.55 -3.29
N LEU A 372 8.36 -20.36 -2.82
CA LEU A 372 8.16 -20.62 -1.38
C LEU A 372 9.38 -21.30 -0.74
N ARG A 373 10.00 -22.27 -1.43
CA ARG A 373 11.23 -22.92 -0.94
C ARG A 373 12.39 -21.94 -0.84
N ALA A 374 12.61 -21.14 -1.88
CA ALA A 374 13.66 -20.14 -1.90
C ALA A 374 13.46 -19.10 -0.78
N LEU A 375 12.22 -18.63 -0.57
CA LEU A 375 11.88 -17.72 0.52
C LEU A 375 12.24 -18.31 1.90
N LEU A 376 11.83 -19.55 2.16
CA LEU A 376 12.08 -20.20 3.45
C LEU A 376 13.56 -20.54 3.68
N GLN A 377 14.30 -20.82 2.59
CA GLN A 377 15.75 -21.01 2.65
C GLN A 377 16.48 -19.70 2.95
N GLN A 378 16.09 -18.60 2.29
CA GLN A 378 16.70 -17.29 2.47
C GLN A 378 16.34 -16.66 3.83
N TYR A 379 15.12 -16.90 4.32
CA TYR A 379 14.58 -16.32 5.55
C TYR A 379 14.04 -17.39 6.51
N PRO A 380 14.91 -18.27 7.07
CA PRO A 380 14.47 -19.36 7.93
C PRO A 380 13.83 -18.89 9.23
N VAL A 381 14.09 -17.64 9.63
CA VAL A 381 13.57 -16.99 10.84
C VAL A 381 12.10 -16.58 10.76
N LEU A 382 11.47 -16.61 9.57
CA LEU A 382 10.07 -16.21 9.39
C LEU A 382 9.13 -17.00 10.32
N ASP A 383 8.15 -16.35 10.94
CA ASP A 383 7.02 -17.03 11.57
C ASP A 383 5.88 -17.24 10.58
N TYR A 384 5.73 -16.27 9.69
CA TYR A 384 4.62 -16.15 8.77
C TYR A 384 5.14 -15.99 7.33
N VAL A 385 4.54 -16.76 6.43
CA VAL A 385 4.60 -16.48 4.98
C VAL A 385 3.34 -15.72 4.62
N TRP A 386 3.48 -14.61 3.91
CA TRP A 386 2.36 -13.73 3.60
C TRP A 386 2.14 -13.67 2.09
N LEU A 387 1.01 -14.14 1.58
CA LEU A 387 0.74 -14.13 0.14
C LEU A 387 -0.25 -13.02 -0.20
N TRP A 388 0.11 -12.22 -1.19
CA TRP A 388 -0.62 -11.00 -1.54
C TRP A 388 -1.38 -11.15 -2.85
N GLN A 389 -2.64 -10.73 -2.86
CA GLN A 389 -3.33 -10.42 -4.11
C GLN A 389 -2.68 -9.20 -4.74
N ALA A 390 -2.28 -9.33 -6.01
CA ALA A 390 -1.56 -8.29 -6.75
C ALA A 390 -2.40 -7.02 -6.90
N GLU A 391 -1.77 -5.85 -6.81
CA GLU A 391 -2.42 -4.53 -6.80
C GLU A 391 -3.52 -4.34 -7.88
N GLY A 392 -4.63 -3.69 -7.51
CA GLY A 392 -5.75 -3.37 -8.40
C GLY A 392 -6.73 -4.53 -8.71
N LEU A 393 -6.34 -5.79 -8.56
CA LEU A 393 -7.18 -6.93 -8.95
C LEU A 393 -8.42 -7.17 -8.08
N GLY A 394 -8.52 -6.59 -6.88
CA GLY A 394 -9.70 -6.73 -6.01
C GLY A 394 -10.98 -6.09 -6.58
N SER A 395 -10.82 -5.19 -7.56
CA SER A 395 -11.91 -4.66 -8.39
C SER A 395 -12.35 -5.63 -9.50
N GLY A 396 -11.60 -6.70 -9.73
CA GLY A 396 -11.84 -7.76 -10.72
C GLY A 396 -10.62 -8.00 -11.59
N SER A 397 -10.42 -9.25 -12.01
CA SER A 397 -9.36 -9.63 -12.97
C SER A 397 -9.95 -10.19 -14.28
N PRO A 398 -9.20 -10.16 -15.40
CA PRO A 398 -9.65 -10.75 -16.66
C PRO A 398 -10.04 -12.22 -16.49
N LEU A 399 -11.12 -12.66 -17.14
CA LEU A 399 -11.53 -14.06 -17.11
C LEU A 399 -10.49 -14.94 -17.82
N PRO A 400 -10.26 -16.17 -17.35
CA PRO A 400 -9.26 -17.04 -17.93
C PRO A 400 -9.80 -17.65 -19.23
N PRO A 401 -8.94 -18.20 -20.11
CA PRO A 401 -9.38 -18.90 -21.30
C PRO A 401 -10.38 -20.03 -20.97
N PRO A 402 -11.30 -20.39 -21.87
CA PRO A 402 -12.33 -21.42 -21.61
C PRO A 402 -11.76 -22.75 -21.08
N GLN A 403 -10.56 -23.12 -21.56
CA GLN A 403 -9.86 -24.36 -21.21
C GLN A 403 -9.30 -24.37 -19.78
N SER A 404 -9.22 -23.23 -19.11
CA SER A 404 -8.65 -23.13 -17.76
C SER A 404 -9.50 -23.89 -16.75
N ARG A 405 -8.86 -24.74 -15.96
CA ARG A 405 -9.52 -25.47 -14.86
C ARG A 405 -9.94 -24.55 -13.72
N LEU A 406 -9.48 -23.29 -13.69
CA LEU A 406 -9.96 -22.29 -12.75
C LEU A 406 -11.43 -21.93 -13.01
N ASN A 407 -11.94 -22.08 -14.25
CA ASN A 407 -13.37 -21.91 -14.55
C ASN A 407 -14.22 -22.92 -13.78
N VAL A 408 -13.75 -24.15 -13.65
CA VAL A 408 -14.43 -25.21 -12.91
C VAL A 408 -14.54 -24.88 -11.43
N LEU A 409 -13.44 -24.42 -10.81
CA LEU A 409 -13.45 -23.95 -9.42
C LEU A 409 -14.34 -22.73 -9.22
N ARG A 410 -14.36 -21.81 -10.21
CA ARG A 410 -15.21 -20.61 -10.18
C ARG A 410 -16.67 -20.99 -10.15
N GLU A 411 -17.10 -21.94 -10.99
CA GLU A 411 -18.48 -22.43 -10.97
C GLU A 411 -18.82 -23.17 -9.67
N GLU A 412 -17.90 -24.00 -9.16
CA GLU A 412 -18.10 -24.72 -7.90
C GLU A 412 -18.28 -23.78 -6.70
N TRP A 413 -17.46 -22.72 -6.62
CA TRP A 413 -17.45 -21.79 -5.49
C TRP A 413 -18.30 -20.54 -5.71
N ARG A 414 -18.96 -20.43 -6.88
CA ARG A 414 -19.81 -19.28 -7.26
C ARG A 414 -20.78 -18.88 -6.16
N GLN A 415 -21.45 -19.85 -5.54
CA GLN A 415 -22.40 -19.62 -4.44
C GLN A 415 -21.78 -18.92 -3.21
N HIS A 416 -20.48 -19.13 -2.97
CA HIS A 416 -19.78 -18.52 -1.84
C HIS A 416 -19.39 -17.07 -2.13
N PHE A 417 -19.31 -16.66 -3.39
CA PHE A 417 -18.89 -15.33 -3.84
C PHE A 417 -19.99 -14.54 -4.56
N ALA A 418 -21.19 -15.09 -4.73
CA ALA A 418 -22.30 -14.47 -5.46
C ALA A 418 -22.67 -13.05 -4.98
N TYR A 419 -22.42 -12.76 -3.70
CA TYR A 419 -22.64 -11.42 -3.11
C TYR A 419 -21.75 -10.32 -3.70
N LEU A 420 -20.69 -10.68 -4.44
CA LEU A 420 -19.81 -9.70 -5.10
C LEU A 420 -20.47 -9.04 -6.32
N GLY A 421 -21.45 -9.70 -6.94
CA GLY A 421 -22.27 -9.15 -8.04
C GLY A 421 -21.54 -8.93 -9.37
N ASP A 422 -20.26 -9.30 -9.48
CA ASP A 422 -19.43 -9.11 -10.68
C ASP A 422 -18.58 -10.35 -10.97
N GLU A 423 -18.62 -10.82 -12.22
CA GLU A 423 -17.95 -12.07 -12.65
C GLU A 423 -16.42 -12.00 -12.58
N ARG A 424 -15.83 -10.83 -12.85
CA ARG A 424 -14.37 -10.62 -12.78
C ARG A 424 -13.89 -10.65 -11.33
N ARG A 425 -14.70 -10.15 -10.40
CA ARG A 425 -14.44 -10.21 -8.95
C ARG A 425 -14.65 -11.61 -8.38
N ILE A 426 -15.69 -12.33 -8.80
CA ILE A 426 -15.89 -13.75 -8.44
C ILE A 426 -14.71 -14.59 -8.95
N HIS A 427 -14.25 -14.32 -10.16
CA HIS A 427 -13.05 -14.96 -10.72
C HIS A 427 -11.80 -14.68 -9.86
N GLU A 428 -11.50 -13.42 -9.55
CA GLU A 428 -10.34 -13.09 -8.72
C GLU A 428 -10.39 -13.73 -7.33
N ALA A 429 -11.56 -13.68 -6.67
CA ALA A 429 -11.76 -14.30 -5.37
C ALA A 429 -11.52 -15.81 -5.42
N THR A 430 -11.96 -16.47 -6.51
CA THR A 430 -11.70 -17.89 -6.78
C THR A 430 -10.20 -18.15 -6.98
N ARG A 431 -9.52 -17.33 -7.80
CA ARG A 431 -8.09 -17.44 -8.09
C ARG A 431 -7.25 -17.37 -6.83
N ILE A 432 -7.46 -16.34 -6.00
CA ILE A 432 -6.73 -16.17 -4.74
C ILE A 432 -7.05 -17.31 -3.76
N THR A 433 -8.30 -17.75 -3.67
CA THR A 433 -8.69 -18.89 -2.83
C THR A 433 -7.94 -20.17 -3.24
N ALA A 434 -7.86 -20.44 -4.55
CA ALA A 434 -7.15 -21.59 -5.09
C ALA A 434 -5.64 -21.54 -4.78
N TYR A 435 -5.00 -20.38 -4.97
CA TYR A 435 -3.60 -20.18 -4.58
C TYR A 435 -3.34 -20.48 -3.11
N LEU A 436 -4.23 -20.04 -2.22
CA LEU A 436 -4.03 -20.20 -0.78
C LEU A 436 -4.20 -21.65 -0.34
N LEU A 437 -5.09 -22.41 -0.98
CA LEU A 437 -5.19 -23.86 -0.74
C LEU A 437 -3.91 -24.58 -1.16
N LEU A 438 -3.40 -24.27 -2.36
CA LEU A 438 -2.14 -24.82 -2.86
C LEU A 438 -0.96 -24.45 -1.95
N ALA A 439 -0.79 -23.17 -1.64
CA ALA A 439 0.29 -22.68 -0.79
C ALA A 439 0.21 -23.23 0.64
N HIS A 440 -1.00 -23.35 1.21
CA HIS A 440 -1.19 -23.96 2.53
C HIS A 440 -0.74 -25.41 2.52
N ARG A 441 -1.10 -26.17 1.48
CA ARG A 441 -0.68 -27.57 1.32
C ARG A 441 0.83 -27.72 1.21
N ILE A 442 1.46 -26.90 0.36
CA ILE A 442 2.94 -26.83 0.22
C ILE A 442 3.58 -26.49 1.56
N LEU A 443 3.11 -25.43 2.23
CA LEU A 443 3.71 -24.95 3.48
C LEU A 443 3.58 -25.97 4.61
N LYS A 444 2.45 -26.69 4.71
CA LYS A 444 2.28 -27.80 5.67
C LYS A 444 3.22 -28.96 5.39
N ALA A 445 3.58 -29.20 4.13
CA ALA A 445 4.52 -30.25 3.76
C ALA A 445 5.97 -29.88 4.10
N ILE A 446 6.40 -28.67 3.76
CA ILE A 446 7.82 -28.28 3.82
C ILE A 446 8.21 -27.53 5.10
N ALA A 447 7.26 -26.86 5.75
CA ALA A 447 7.51 -26.07 6.95
C ALA A 447 6.24 -25.94 7.82
N PRO A 448 5.71 -27.05 8.38
CA PRO A 448 4.44 -27.08 9.11
C PRO A 448 4.36 -26.16 10.34
N GLN A 449 5.51 -25.74 10.88
CA GLN A 449 5.63 -24.79 11.97
C GLN A 449 5.36 -23.33 11.55
N LYS A 450 5.42 -23.03 10.24
CA LYS A 450 5.17 -21.70 9.69
C LYS A 450 3.67 -21.51 9.48
N ARG A 451 3.21 -20.26 9.61
CA ARG A 451 1.79 -19.91 9.44
C ARG A 451 1.60 -19.13 8.15
N LEU A 452 0.45 -19.33 7.50
CA LEU A 452 0.11 -18.64 6.26
C LEU A 452 -0.81 -17.45 6.55
N VAL A 453 -0.49 -16.31 5.95
CA VAL A 453 -1.30 -15.09 5.96
C VAL A 453 -1.68 -14.78 4.52
N VAL A 454 -2.94 -14.44 4.29
CA VAL A 454 -3.34 -13.79 3.04
C VAL A 454 -3.37 -12.28 3.25
N GLY A 455 -2.82 -11.55 2.28
CA GLY A 455 -2.76 -10.10 2.13
C GLY A 455 -3.44 -9.66 0.83
N GLY A 456 -3.80 -8.38 0.75
CA GLY A 456 -4.23 -7.77 -0.50
C GLY A 456 -4.59 -6.30 -0.29
N TRP A 457 -4.93 -5.66 -1.40
CA TRP A 457 -5.18 -4.24 -1.48
C TRP A 457 -6.66 -3.94 -1.26
N GLY A 458 -6.98 -3.33 -0.13
CA GLY A 458 -8.31 -2.75 0.10
C GLY A 458 -9.09 -3.40 1.23
N GLY A 459 -9.65 -2.53 2.04
CA GLY A 459 -10.61 -2.78 3.12
C GLY A 459 -11.71 -1.71 3.18
N ASP A 460 -11.49 -0.59 2.51
CA ASP A 460 -12.39 0.51 2.28
C ASP A 460 -13.03 0.40 0.89
N ARG A 461 -13.70 1.46 0.41
CA ARG A 461 -14.25 1.52 -0.96
C ARG A 461 -13.21 1.37 -2.07
N TRP A 462 -11.90 1.43 -1.78
CA TRP A 462 -10.82 1.43 -2.75
C TRP A 462 -10.17 0.04 -2.83
N MET A 463 -10.00 -0.49 -4.05
CA MET A 463 -9.34 -1.78 -4.35
C MET A 463 -9.99 -3.06 -3.78
N ARG A 464 -10.80 -2.96 -2.71
CA ARG A 464 -11.88 -3.89 -2.29
C ARG A 464 -11.49 -5.36 -2.03
N PHE A 465 -10.24 -5.68 -1.72
CA PHE A 465 -9.83 -7.07 -1.45
C PHE A 465 -10.55 -7.73 -0.28
N SER A 466 -10.76 -7.01 0.83
CA SER A 466 -11.44 -7.56 2.02
C SER A 466 -12.86 -8.07 1.76
N ASP A 467 -13.51 -7.60 0.68
CA ASP A 467 -14.82 -8.10 0.25
C ASP A 467 -14.76 -9.61 0.00
N PHE A 468 -13.62 -10.17 -0.41
CA PHE A 468 -13.47 -11.61 -0.68
C PHE A 468 -13.45 -12.46 0.59
N PHE A 469 -13.16 -11.88 1.75
CA PHE A 469 -13.00 -12.63 3.00
C PHE A 469 -14.23 -13.44 3.39
N ILE A 470 -15.44 -12.96 3.12
CA ILE A 470 -16.68 -13.66 3.52
C ILE A 470 -16.79 -15.00 2.79
N GLY A 471 -16.56 -15.03 1.47
CA GLY A 471 -16.55 -16.27 0.69
C GLY A 471 -15.33 -17.14 0.99
N MET A 472 -14.14 -16.53 1.09
CA MET A 472 -12.89 -17.23 1.41
C MET A 472 -12.95 -17.93 2.76
N ASP A 473 -13.59 -17.33 3.78
CA ASP A 473 -13.70 -17.95 5.10
C ASP A 473 -14.49 -19.25 5.08
N ARG A 474 -15.44 -19.41 4.14
CA ARG A 474 -16.25 -20.63 3.98
C ARG A 474 -15.43 -21.78 3.38
N ILE A 475 -14.41 -21.46 2.58
CA ILE A 475 -13.64 -22.43 1.78
C ILE A 475 -12.30 -22.76 2.46
N LEU A 476 -11.58 -21.75 2.96
CA LEU A 476 -10.19 -21.90 3.39
C LEU A 476 -10.04 -22.52 4.79
N PRO A 477 -8.98 -23.33 5.02
CA PRO A 477 -8.61 -23.83 6.35
C PRO A 477 -8.55 -22.71 7.39
N LYS A 478 -9.13 -22.93 8.58
CA LYS A 478 -9.30 -21.90 9.63
C LYS A 478 -7.99 -21.37 10.23
N ASP A 479 -6.88 -22.07 10.04
CA ASP A 479 -5.56 -21.64 10.53
C ASP A 479 -4.85 -20.63 9.61
N ILE A 480 -5.37 -20.39 8.39
CA ILE A 480 -4.95 -19.28 7.51
C ILE A 480 -5.44 -17.95 8.09
N ILE A 481 -4.57 -16.97 8.19
CA ILE A 481 -4.88 -15.66 8.76
C ILE A 481 -5.30 -14.69 7.66
N PHE A 482 -6.34 -13.91 7.90
CA PHE A 482 -6.79 -12.89 6.97
C PHE A 482 -6.26 -11.52 7.38
N SER A 483 -5.61 -10.83 6.45
CA SER A 483 -5.03 -9.51 6.68
C SER A 483 -5.15 -8.70 5.39
N ALA A 484 -5.47 -7.41 5.46
CA ALA A 484 -5.51 -6.55 4.29
C ALA A 484 -5.19 -5.11 4.64
N LEU A 485 -4.60 -4.39 3.67
CA LEU A 485 -4.55 -2.93 3.70
C LEU A 485 -5.98 -2.40 3.77
N ASP A 486 -6.23 -1.46 4.67
CA ASP A 486 -7.57 -0.98 4.98
C ASP A 486 -7.52 0.53 5.27
N ASN A 487 -8.57 1.28 4.92
CA ASN A 487 -8.65 2.72 5.14
C ASN A 487 -7.42 3.52 4.67
N ILE A 488 -7.26 3.63 3.35
CA ILE A 488 -6.19 4.36 2.70
C ILE A 488 -6.20 5.86 3.06
N ASP A 489 -7.38 6.42 3.34
CA ASP A 489 -7.56 7.69 4.06
C ASP A 489 -8.34 7.39 5.36
N PRO A 490 -7.66 7.29 6.51
CA PRO A 490 -8.30 6.87 7.76
C PRO A 490 -9.33 7.89 8.27
N ALA A 491 -9.34 9.13 7.78
CA ALA A 491 -10.35 10.12 8.16
C ALA A 491 -11.66 9.98 7.38
N TRP A 492 -11.61 9.34 6.21
CA TRP A 492 -12.79 9.16 5.35
C TRP A 492 -13.70 8.05 5.87
N GLU A 493 -13.13 6.91 6.27
CA GLU A 493 -13.87 5.78 6.84
C GLU A 493 -13.54 5.61 8.34
N PRO A 494 -14.52 5.80 9.25
CA PRO A 494 -14.25 5.84 10.69
C PRO A 494 -13.95 4.47 11.32
N GLY A 495 -14.04 3.37 10.56
CA GLY A 495 -13.87 2.00 11.03
C GLY A 495 -13.26 1.12 9.95
N VAL A 496 -12.80 -0.08 10.30
CA VAL A 496 -12.21 -1.05 9.36
C VAL A 496 -13.30 -1.73 8.52
N ALA A 497 -12.91 -2.47 7.48
CA ALA A 497 -13.81 -3.19 6.59
C ALA A 497 -14.92 -3.96 7.33
N GLN A 498 -16.16 -3.88 6.83
CA GLN A 498 -17.29 -4.61 7.41
C GLN A 498 -17.12 -6.13 7.34
N ALA A 499 -16.32 -6.62 6.39
CA ALA A 499 -16.02 -8.04 6.22
C ALA A 499 -15.43 -8.68 7.49
N TYR A 500 -14.60 -7.95 8.26
CA TYR A 500 -13.98 -8.48 9.48
C TYR A 500 -15.01 -8.94 10.52
N GLY A 501 -16.11 -8.20 10.67
CA GLY A 501 -17.19 -8.53 11.61
C GLY A 501 -18.06 -9.72 11.17
N ARG A 502 -17.90 -10.21 9.93
CA ARG A 502 -18.70 -11.30 9.35
C ARG A 502 -17.96 -12.64 9.27
N LEU A 503 -16.69 -12.70 9.69
CA LEU A 503 -15.89 -13.92 9.66
C LEU A 503 -16.18 -14.82 10.86
N SER A 504 -16.10 -16.14 10.65
CA SER A 504 -16.27 -17.16 11.68
C SER A 504 -15.40 -16.91 12.92
N PRO A 505 -15.86 -17.20 14.16
CA PRO A 505 -15.13 -16.86 15.39
C PRO A 505 -13.70 -17.41 15.47
N GLN A 506 -13.43 -18.56 14.83
CA GLN A 506 -12.12 -19.21 14.82
C GLN A 506 -11.13 -18.55 13.85
N ARG A 507 -11.61 -17.75 12.89
CA ARG A 507 -10.74 -17.08 11.90
C ARG A 507 -9.95 -15.95 12.54
N GLN A 508 -8.63 -16.09 12.53
CA GLN A 508 -7.76 -14.99 12.93
C GLN A 508 -7.74 -13.89 11.84
N ARG A 509 -7.89 -12.63 12.26
CA ARG A 509 -7.98 -11.49 11.34
C ARG A 509 -7.22 -10.25 11.85
N TRP A 510 -6.44 -9.63 10.97
CA TRP A 510 -5.57 -8.49 11.27
C TRP A 510 -5.86 -7.33 10.32
N ALA A 511 -6.32 -6.20 10.83
CA ALA A 511 -6.51 -5.01 9.99
C ALA A 511 -5.18 -4.27 9.82
N ILE A 512 -4.95 -3.69 8.64
CA ILE A 512 -3.75 -2.90 8.34
C ILE A 512 -4.15 -1.46 7.94
N PRO A 513 -4.56 -0.62 8.91
CA PRO A 513 -4.87 0.77 8.63
C PRO A 513 -3.62 1.57 8.24
N TRP A 514 -3.82 2.59 7.41
CA TRP A 514 -2.75 3.48 7.00
C TRP A 514 -2.47 4.52 8.08
N PHE A 515 -1.26 4.49 8.65
CA PHE A 515 -0.79 5.58 9.52
C PHE A 515 -0.62 6.89 8.74
N GLU A 516 -0.42 6.78 7.43
CA GLU A 516 -0.21 7.88 6.50
C GLU A 516 -1.17 7.75 5.32
N SER A 517 -1.85 8.82 4.92
CA SER A 517 -2.79 8.80 3.82
C SER A 517 -2.06 8.81 2.48
N ASP A 518 -2.19 7.73 1.72
CA ASP A 518 -1.78 7.64 0.32
C ASP A 518 -2.98 7.82 -0.59
N GLY A 519 -2.92 8.75 -1.54
CA GLY A 519 -3.74 8.75 -2.76
C GLY A 519 -5.29 8.77 -2.69
N GLY A 520 -5.94 8.38 -1.59
CA GLY A 520 -7.39 8.31 -1.44
C GLY A 520 -7.94 9.54 -0.75
N GLY A 521 -9.13 9.97 -1.15
CA GLY A 521 -9.85 11.05 -0.46
C GLY A 521 -9.12 12.40 -0.47
N LEU A 522 -9.21 13.10 0.67
CA LEU A 522 -9.02 14.54 0.83
C LEU A 522 -7.70 14.90 1.55
N ARG A 523 -6.88 13.93 1.99
CA ARG A 523 -5.78 14.18 2.95
C ARG A 523 -4.39 13.69 2.48
N ARG A 524 -4.06 13.84 1.20
CA ARG A 524 -2.85 13.28 0.57
C ARG A 524 -1.60 14.13 0.83
N ASP A 525 -0.49 13.56 1.31
CA ASP A 525 0.84 14.20 1.30
C ASP A 525 2.01 13.22 1.59
N GLN A 526 2.98 13.14 0.68
CA GLN A 526 4.15 12.26 0.79
C GLN A 526 5.17 12.62 1.90
N TRP A 527 5.31 13.90 2.28
CA TRP A 527 6.43 14.36 3.13
C TRP A 527 6.05 15.32 4.26
N ALA A 528 4.84 15.86 4.29
CA ALA A 528 4.37 16.69 5.39
C ALA A 528 3.88 15.82 6.56
N PRO A 529 3.90 16.33 7.80
CA PRO A 529 3.47 15.57 8.96
C PRO A 529 2.05 15.00 8.86
N GLN A 530 1.86 13.80 9.41
CA GLN A 530 0.60 13.08 9.40
C GLN A 530 0.32 12.47 10.78
N CYS A 531 -0.26 13.28 11.67
CA CYS A 531 -0.51 12.86 13.06
C CYS A 531 -1.53 11.72 13.16
N ASN A 532 -2.68 11.82 12.46
CA ASN A 532 -3.73 10.82 12.31
C ASN A 532 -4.24 10.13 13.60
N VAL A 533 -4.17 10.82 14.76
CA VAL A 533 -4.66 10.26 16.03
C VAL A 533 -6.18 10.30 16.11
N HIS A 534 -6.79 11.42 15.73
CA HIS A 534 -8.24 11.60 15.74
C HIS A 534 -8.98 10.56 14.89
N PRO A 535 -8.59 10.28 13.64
CA PRO A 535 -9.18 9.18 12.86
C PRO A 535 -9.07 7.81 13.55
N PHE A 536 -7.90 7.50 14.11
CA PHE A 536 -7.66 6.21 14.77
C PHE A 536 -8.44 6.04 16.07
N SER A 537 -8.86 7.14 16.71
CA SER A 537 -9.67 7.09 17.93
C SER A 537 -11.01 6.38 17.76
N ARG A 538 -11.52 6.28 16.51
CA ARG A 538 -12.74 5.54 16.14
C ARG A 538 -12.44 4.19 15.50
N LEU A 539 -11.39 4.15 14.67
CA LEU A 539 -10.98 2.96 13.92
C LEU A 539 -10.58 1.80 14.84
N LEU A 540 -9.80 2.07 15.89
CA LEU A 540 -9.27 1.01 16.76
C LEU A 540 -10.36 0.35 17.62
N PRO A 541 -11.30 1.09 18.27
CA PRO A 541 -12.46 0.48 18.90
C PRO A 541 -13.31 -0.37 17.95
N ASP A 542 -13.54 0.11 16.72
CA ASP A 542 -14.32 -0.61 15.71
C ASP A 542 -13.65 -1.93 15.29
N ALA A 543 -12.33 -1.91 15.05
CA ALA A 543 -11.56 -3.12 14.77
C ALA A 543 -11.67 -4.15 15.91
N LEU A 544 -11.58 -3.70 17.16
CA LEU A 544 -11.74 -4.58 18.32
C LEU A 544 -13.17 -5.15 18.42
N HIS A 545 -14.18 -4.32 18.17
CA HIS A 545 -15.59 -4.73 18.17
C HIS A 545 -15.89 -5.79 17.09
N LYS A 546 -15.27 -5.67 15.91
CA LYS A 546 -15.36 -6.64 14.81
C LYS A 546 -14.53 -7.91 15.03
N GLY A 547 -13.91 -8.05 16.19
CA GLY A 547 -13.16 -9.24 16.57
C GLY A 547 -11.77 -9.34 15.93
N CYS A 548 -11.17 -8.24 15.47
CA CYS A 548 -9.79 -8.25 15.01
C CYS A 548 -8.85 -8.61 16.18
N GLN A 549 -8.02 -9.64 15.99
CA GLN A 549 -6.99 -9.99 16.98
C GLN A 549 -5.66 -9.29 16.68
N GLY A 550 -5.53 -8.64 15.51
CA GLY A 550 -4.34 -7.93 15.10
C GLY A 550 -4.62 -6.56 14.53
N ILE A 551 -3.69 -5.63 14.79
CA ILE A 551 -3.67 -4.30 14.20
C ILE A 551 -2.23 -3.95 13.78
N LEU A 552 -2.05 -3.54 12.53
CA LEU A 552 -0.74 -3.25 11.93
C LEU A 552 -0.81 -1.88 11.23
N GLY A 553 0.14 -0.98 11.49
CA GLY A 553 0.21 0.27 10.74
C GLY A 553 1.10 0.18 9.51
N ILE A 554 0.55 0.43 8.32
CA ILE A 554 1.36 0.71 7.12
C ILE A 554 1.85 2.16 7.15
N HIS A 555 3.12 2.36 6.83
CA HIS A 555 3.81 3.65 6.74
C HIS A 555 5.11 3.49 5.95
N TRP A 556 5.74 4.58 5.57
CA TRP A 556 7.03 4.59 4.90
C TRP A 556 8.03 5.51 5.59
N ARG A 557 7.74 6.09 6.75
CA ARG A 557 8.73 6.85 7.54
C ARG A 557 8.53 6.63 9.04
N THR A 558 9.59 6.85 9.80
CA THR A 558 9.57 6.63 11.26
C THR A 558 9.26 7.89 12.07
N ARG A 559 9.37 9.07 11.45
CA ARG A 559 9.07 10.36 12.08
C ARG A 559 7.83 10.98 11.46
N GLU A 560 7.19 11.87 12.21
CA GLU A 560 5.99 12.62 11.78
C GLU A 560 4.73 11.76 11.58
N VAL A 561 4.84 10.45 11.84
CA VAL A 561 3.76 9.44 11.99
C VAL A 561 3.79 8.78 13.36
N GLU A 562 4.77 9.18 14.17
CA GLU A 562 5.07 8.58 15.47
C GLU A 562 3.94 8.76 16.49
N ASP A 563 3.07 9.77 16.27
CA ASP A 563 1.91 10.05 17.11
C ASP A 563 0.81 8.99 16.94
N VAL A 564 0.36 8.68 15.71
CA VAL A 564 -0.62 7.62 15.44
C VAL A 564 -0.07 6.23 15.80
N ALA A 565 1.23 6.00 15.57
CA ALA A 565 1.88 4.77 16.00
C ALA A 565 1.85 4.62 17.53
N ALA A 566 2.20 5.69 18.27
CA ALA A 566 2.16 5.69 19.72
C ALA A 566 0.73 5.54 20.26
N PHE A 567 -0.25 6.20 19.64
CA PHE A 567 -1.66 6.05 19.99
C PHE A 567 -2.14 4.62 19.80
N THR A 568 -1.88 4.03 18.63
CA THR A 568 -2.25 2.65 18.29
C THR A 568 -1.67 1.66 19.29
N MET A 569 -0.37 1.78 19.59
CA MET A 569 0.29 0.89 20.53
C MET A 569 -0.24 1.07 21.96
N ARG A 570 -0.53 2.29 22.40
CA ARG A 570 -1.11 2.54 23.74
C ARG A 570 -2.54 2.03 23.86
N PHE A 571 -3.37 2.28 22.87
CA PHE A 571 -4.75 1.76 22.80
C PHE A 571 -4.75 0.23 22.86
N ALA A 572 -3.81 -0.42 22.17
CA ALA A 572 -3.68 -1.88 22.20
C ALA A 572 -3.38 -2.49 23.58
N TRP A 573 -3.01 -1.67 24.58
CA TRP A 573 -2.86 -2.06 25.99
C TRP A 573 -3.90 -1.44 26.93
N ASN A 574 -4.61 -0.41 26.48
CA ASN A 574 -5.67 0.27 27.21
C ASN A 574 -6.79 0.67 26.24
N PRO A 575 -7.73 -0.24 25.91
CA PRO A 575 -8.77 0.01 24.93
C PRO A 575 -9.84 1.01 25.39
N GLN A 576 -9.77 1.47 26.65
CA GLN A 576 -10.63 2.53 27.20
C GLN A 576 -10.00 3.93 27.09
N MET A 577 -8.80 4.03 26.49
CA MET A 577 -8.10 5.30 26.31
C MET A 577 -8.84 6.20 25.32
N SER A 578 -9.23 7.40 25.77
CA SER A 578 -9.73 8.45 24.88
C SER A 578 -8.58 9.20 24.19
N GLU A 579 -8.89 9.86 23.08
CA GLU A 579 -7.96 10.77 22.39
C GLU A 579 -7.40 11.84 23.34
N GLN A 580 -8.26 12.46 24.16
CA GLN A 580 -7.85 13.46 25.14
C GLN A 580 -6.89 12.89 26.19
N ALA A 581 -7.19 11.69 26.71
CA ALA A 581 -6.33 11.02 27.68
C ALA A 581 -4.97 10.67 27.07
N PHE A 582 -4.96 10.25 25.79
CA PHE A 582 -3.71 10.02 25.06
C PHE A 582 -2.89 11.30 24.94
N TRP A 583 -3.47 12.40 24.44
CA TRP A 583 -2.70 13.62 24.23
C TRP A 583 -2.14 14.19 25.53
N GLN A 584 -2.91 14.16 26.63
CA GLN A 584 -2.42 14.56 27.94
C GLN A 584 -1.22 13.71 28.39
N ASP A 585 -1.32 12.39 28.24
CA ASP A 585 -0.29 11.45 28.68
C ASP A 585 0.96 11.50 27.76
N TYR A 586 0.76 11.65 26.45
CA TYR A 586 1.80 11.78 25.45
C TYR A 586 2.61 13.07 25.65
N THR A 587 1.94 14.22 25.73
CA THR A 587 2.64 15.51 25.84
C THR A 587 3.30 15.70 27.20
N ARG A 588 2.76 15.11 28.26
CA ARG A 588 3.40 15.06 29.58
C ARG A 588 4.75 14.35 29.55
N ARG A 589 4.90 13.28 28.77
CA ARG A 589 6.18 12.60 28.59
C ARG A 589 7.09 13.32 27.60
N CYS A 590 6.54 13.84 26.50
CA CYS A 590 7.32 14.49 25.45
C CYS A 590 7.82 15.91 25.82
N PHE A 591 7.08 16.64 26.67
CA PHE A 591 7.32 18.07 26.94
C PHE A 591 7.32 18.43 28.45
N GLY A 592 7.08 17.45 29.33
CA GLY A 592 7.05 17.59 30.78
C GLY A 592 5.73 18.11 31.35
N GLU A 593 5.51 17.85 32.64
CA GLU A 593 4.26 18.15 33.38
C GLU A 593 3.79 19.60 33.20
N LYS A 594 4.70 20.58 33.34
CA LYS A 594 4.36 22.01 33.27
C LYS A 594 3.74 22.45 31.93
N ARG A 595 4.12 21.80 30.83
CA ARG A 595 3.74 22.20 29.45
C ARG A 595 2.68 21.28 28.86
N ALA A 596 2.41 20.14 29.50
CA ALA A 596 1.58 19.07 28.99
C ALA A 596 0.21 19.56 28.51
N ALA A 597 -0.50 20.35 29.33
CA ALA A 597 -1.85 20.82 28.99
C ALA A 597 -1.86 21.76 27.76
N SER A 598 -0.90 22.68 27.66
CA SER A 598 -0.78 23.57 26.50
C SER A 598 -0.36 22.81 25.25
N MET A 599 0.59 21.88 25.39
CA MET A 599 1.03 21.03 24.28
C MET A 599 -0.05 20.06 23.82
N ALA A 600 -0.90 19.54 24.71
CA ALA A 600 -2.01 18.67 24.32
C ALA A 600 -2.98 19.42 23.40
N ARG A 601 -3.31 20.69 23.71
CA ARG A 601 -4.11 21.54 22.84
C ARG A 601 -3.42 21.82 21.50
N VAL A 602 -2.11 22.11 21.52
CA VAL A 602 -1.33 22.32 20.29
C VAL A 602 -1.37 21.08 19.39
N MET A 603 -1.11 19.89 19.93
CA MET A 603 -1.10 18.66 19.14
C MET A 603 -2.49 18.30 18.61
N GLN A 604 -3.54 18.50 19.41
CA GLN A 604 -4.93 18.34 18.96
C GLN A 604 -5.28 19.30 17.82
N GLN A 605 -4.86 20.57 17.91
CA GLN A 605 -5.06 21.53 16.83
C GLN A 605 -4.33 21.09 15.54
N LEU A 606 -3.07 20.67 15.64
CA LEU A 606 -2.30 20.19 14.49
C LEU A 606 -2.93 18.94 13.85
N ASP A 607 -3.39 17.98 14.66
CA ASP A 607 -4.05 16.77 14.19
C ASP A 607 -5.39 17.08 13.48
N SER A 608 -6.14 18.08 13.98
CA SER A 608 -7.40 18.55 13.37
C SER A 608 -7.22 19.25 12.03
N LEU A 609 -6.05 19.85 11.78
CA LEU A 609 -5.73 20.47 10.48
C LEU A 609 -5.48 19.43 9.38
N GLY A 610 -5.19 18.18 9.77
CA GLY A 610 -4.83 17.10 8.84
C GLY A 610 -3.44 17.26 8.22
N PRO A 611 -3.07 16.40 7.25
CA PRO A 611 -1.79 16.44 6.57
C PRO A 611 -1.52 17.80 5.93
N ARG A 612 -0.24 18.15 5.82
CA ARG A 612 0.24 19.45 5.31
C ARG A 612 -0.12 20.68 6.18
N TRP A 613 -1.07 20.58 7.11
CA TRP A 613 -1.57 21.60 8.06
C TRP A 613 -2.13 22.91 7.46
N THR A 614 -1.62 23.38 6.33
CA THR A 614 -2.08 24.59 5.63
C THR A 614 -3.44 24.42 4.96
N GLY A 615 -3.91 23.17 4.81
CA GLY A 615 -5.15 22.80 4.12
C GLY A 615 -4.97 22.48 2.63
N GLY A 616 -3.78 22.76 2.08
CA GLY A 616 -3.43 22.41 0.71
C GLY A 616 -3.39 20.90 0.49
N ALA A 617 -3.77 20.42 -0.70
CA ALA A 617 -3.59 19.01 -1.06
C ALA A 617 -2.14 18.74 -1.49
N GLY A 618 -1.46 17.81 -0.82
CA GLY A 618 -0.04 17.45 -0.98
C GLY A 618 0.33 16.76 -2.29
N GLN A 619 1.57 16.29 -2.35
CA GLN A 619 2.03 15.35 -3.37
C GLN A 619 1.40 13.96 -3.13
N VAL A 620 0.81 13.36 -4.17
CA VAL A 620 0.42 11.94 -4.15
C VAL A 620 1.67 11.08 -4.30
N GLU A 621 1.87 10.09 -3.44
CA GLU A 621 3.15 9.39 -3.32
C GLU A 621 3.58 8.65 -4.57
N CYS A 622 2.67 7.86 -5.15
CA CYS A 622 2.87 7.07 -6.36
C CYS A 622 2.63 7.85 -7.66
N GLY A 623 2.08 9.06 -7.58
CA GLY A 623 1.72 9.87 -8.74
C GLY A 623 2.87 10.71 -9.29
N SER A 624 2.68 11.21 -10.52
CA SER A 624 3.50 12.26 -11.10
C SER A 624 3.57 13.48 -10.18
N PHE A 625 4.66 14.24 -10.27
CA PHE A 625 4.83 15.41 -9.40
C PHE A 625 3.75 16.46 -9.60
N GLN A 626 3.24 17.00 -8.48
CA GLN A 626 2.21 18.02 -8.40
C GLN A 626 2.54 18.96 -7.23
N TRP A 627 2.55 20.28 -7.46
CA TRP A 627 2.65 21.25 -6.36
C TRP A 627 1.46 21.14 -5.39
N PHE A 628 0.27 20.96 -5.97
CA PHE A 628 -0.99 20.67 -5.28
C PHE A 628 -1.79 19.66 -6.09
N SER A 629 -2.14 18.51 -5.51
CA SER A 629 -2.86 17.45 -6.24
C SER A 629 -4.34 17.76 -6.50
N ASP A 630 -4.89 18.76 -5.80
CA ASP A 630 -6.26 19.23 -5.95
C ASP A 630 -6.25 20.77 -6.06
N PRO A 631 -6.50 21.34 -7.25
CA PRO A 631 -6.53 22.79 -7.47
C PRO A 631 -7.58 23.54 -6.64
N ALA A 632 -8.64 22.87 -6.18
CA ALA A 632 -9.66 23.47 -5.31
C ALA A 632 -9.16 23.63 -3.86
N ARG A 633 -8.00 23.05 -3.52
CA ARG A 633 -7.49 22.96 -2.17
C ARG A 633 -6.07 23.47 -2.07
N LEU A 634 -5.99 24.79 -1.91
CA LEU A 634 -4.76 25.54 -1.68
C LEU A 634 -4.63 25.92 -0.19
N PRO A 635 -3.44 26.36 0.25
CA PRO A 635 -3.23 26.87 1.61
C PRO A 635 -4.27 27.92 1.99
N SER A 636 -5.00 27.69 3.10
CA SER A 636 -6.07 28.58 3.53
C SER A 636 -5.60 29.61 4.55
N GLN A 637 -6.13 30.83 4.47
CA GLN A 637 -5.82 31.89 5.44
C GLN A 637 -6.27 31.53 6.87
N ALA A 638 -7.34 30.75 7.01
CA ALA A 638 -7.80 30.26 8.30
C ALA A 638 -6.77 29.32 8.94
N ASN A 639 -6.25 28.34 8.18
CA ASN A 639 -5.25 27.41 8.67
C ASN A 639 -3.93 28.12 8.96
N LEU A 640 -3.50 29.06 8.10
CA LEU A 640 -2.28 29.84 8.33
C LEU A 640 -2.37 30.69 9.62
N ARG A 641 -3.53 31.29 9.92
CA ARG A 641 -3.75 31.98 11.20
C ARG A 641 -3.65 31.03 12.38
N THR A 642 -4.29 29.86 12.29
CA THR A 642 -4.20 28.81 13.34
C THR A 642 -2.75 28.38 13.55
N LEU A 643 -2.00 28.11 12.47
CA LEU A 643 -0.59 27.75 12.52
C LEU A 643 0.27 28.84 13.14
N GLN A 644 -0.01 30.11 12.84
CA GLN A 644 0.69 31.23 13.49
C GLN A 644 0.43 31.28 15.00
N THR A 645 -0.81 31.07 15.44
CA THR A 645 -1.16 30.99 16.87
C THR A 645 -0.46 29.81 17.55
N VAL A 646 -0.47 28.63 16.92
CA VAL A 646 0.21 27.44 17.40
C VAL A 646 1.71 27.72 17.51
N ARG A 647 2.33 28.25 16.45
CA ARG A 647 3.74 28.61 16.41
C ARG A 647 4.13 29.56 17.55
N ASN A 648 3.36 30.63 17.77
CA ASN A 648 3.60 31.59 18.85
C ASN A 648 3.55 30.92 20.24
N THR A 649 2.59 30.01 20.42
CA THR A 649 2.46 29.23 21.66
C THR A 649 3.67 28.32 21.86
N VAL A 650 4.07 27.55 20.84
CA VAL A 650 5.24 26.65 20.92
C VAL A 650 6.53 27.46 21.12
N ALA A 651 6.67 28.64 20.53
CA ALA A 651 7.82 29.52 20.72
C ALA A 651 7.93 30.02 22.16
N SER A 652 6.81 30.40 22.77
CA SER A 652 6.76 30.76 24.19
C SER A 652 7.16 29.58 25.10
N LEU A 653 6.62 28.39 24.84
CA LEU A 653 6.95 27.18 25.59
C LEU A 653 8.41 26.76 25.41
N HIS A 654 8.97 26.95 24.21
CA HIS A 654 10.38 26.73 23.92
C HIS A 654 11.26 27.66 24.75
N ALA A 655 10.97 28.97 24.75
CA ALA A 655 11.70 29.94 25.56
C ALA A 655 11.65 29.61 27.06
N GLN A 656 10.48 29.18 27.56
CA GLN A 656 10.34 28.70 28.93
C GLN A 656 11.20 27.46 29.21
N ALA A 657 11.23 26.49 28.29
CA ALA A 657 12.04 25.28 28.45
C ALA A 657 13.55 25.60 28.46
N VAL A 658 14.01 26.53 27.62
CA VAL A 658 15.40 27.01 27.62
C VAL A 658 15.73 27.71 28.94
N HIS A 659 14.88 28.63 29.40
CA HIS A 659 15.08 29.35 30.65
C HIS A 659 15.15 28.42 31.88
N GLU A 660 14.35 27.34 31.89
CA GLU A 660 14.37 26.33 32.94
C GLU A 660 15.53 25.32 32.84
N GLY A 661 16.39 25.41 31.82
CA GLY A 661 17.45 24.43 31.57
C GLY A 661 16.93 23.04 31.17
N ALA A 662 15.67 22.94 30.72
CA ALA A 662 15.03 21.70 30.32
C ALA A 662 15.38 21.33 28.86
N THR A 663 16.67 21.10 28.60
CA THR A 663 17.23 21.01 27.23
C THR A 663 16.55 19.97 26.35
N ALA A 664 16.16 18.81 26.90
CA ALA A 664 15.49 17.75 26.13
C ALA A 664 14.12 18.18 25.61
N TYR A 665 13.36 18.92 26.43
CA TYR A 665 12.05 19.45 26.02
C TYR A 665 12.20 20.64 25.08
N ALA A 666 13.20 21.50 25.31
CA ALA A 666 13.52 22.60 24.42
C ALA A 666 13.85 22.09 23.00
N GLU A 667 14.67 21.06 22.86
CA GLU A 667 15.01 20.50 21.56
C GLU A 667 13.79 19.96 20.79
N ARG A 668 12.85 19.28 21.47
CA ARG A 668 11.62 18.81 20.83
C ARG A 668 10.70 19.95 20.41
N LEU A 669 10.58 20.99 21.24
CA LEU A 669 9.82 22.19 20.89
C LEU A 669 10.45 22.93 19.70
N ARG A 670 11.79 22.99 19.63
CA ARG A 670 12.53 23.54 18.49
C ARG A 670 12.27 22.76 17.21
N GLN A 671 12.25 21.42 17.27
CA GLN A 671 11.94 20.57 16.12
C GLN A 671 10.51 20.81 15.62
N LEU A 672 9.53 20.89 16.53
CA LEU A 672 8.15 21.20 16.15
C LEU A 672 8.02 22.61 15.52
N LEU A 673 8.68 23.62 16.11
CA LEU A 673 8.74 24.97 15.51
C LEU A 673 9.33 24.96 14.11
N THR A 674 10.45 24.25 13.94
CA THR A 674 11.14 24.14 12.64
C THR A 674 10.26 23.41 11.62
N THR A 675 9.47 22.42 12.06
CA THR A 675 8.53 21.69 11.22
C THR A 675 7.40 22.61 10.76
N ILE A 676 6.80 23.40 11.65
CA ILE A 676 5.77 24.40 11.31
C ILE A 676 6.33 25.42 10.31
N ASP A 677 7.54 25.94 10.58
CA ASP A 677 8.20 26.91 9.72
C ASP A 677 8.48 26.34 8.33
N TRP A 678 8.93 25.08 8.26
CA TRP A 678 9.18 24.39 7.01
C TRP A 678 7.89 24.21 6.20
N VAL A 679 6.81 23.70 6.81
CA VAL A 679 5.52 23.49 6.14
C VAL A 679 5.01 24.80 5.52
N VAL A 680 5.01 25.89 6.29
CA VAL A 680 4.54 27.20 5.81
C VAL A 680 5.45 27.77 4.72
N ALA A 681 6.77 27.65 4.87
CA ALA A 681 7.73 28.13 3.89
C ALA A 681 7.65 27.34 2.57
N TYR A 682 7.51 26.01 2.65
CA TYR A 682 7.38 25.14 1.49
C TYR A 682 6.11 25.46 0.71
N ASP A 683 4.96 25.59 1.38
CA ASP A 683 3.69 25.88 0.71
C ASP A 683 3.62 27.26 0.08
N ARG A 684 4.28 28.25 0.69
CA ARG A 684 4.42 29.57 0.07
C ARG A 684 5.24 29.47 -1.23
N ALA A 685 6.37 28.75 -1.20
CA ALA A 685 7.19 28.53 -2.39
C ALA A 685 6.43 27.73 -3.46
N ALA A 686 5.73 26.66 -3.06
CA ALA A 686 4.93 25.83 -3.96
C ALA A 686 3.81 26.63 -4.63
N LEU A 687 3.11 27.51 -3.90
CA LEU A 687 2.07 28.36 -4.46
C LEU A 687 2.63 29.37 -5.48
N ALA A 688 3.79 29.97 -5.19
CA ALA A 688 4.46 30.86 -6.12
C ALA A 688 4.89 30.11 -7.40
N LEU A 689 5.55 28.95 -7.25
CA LEU A 689 5.99 28.12 -8.37
C LEU A 689 4.83 27.61 -9.22
N TRP A 690 3.72 27.21 -8.59
CA TRP A 690 2.51 26.78 -9.29
C TRP A 690 1.89 27.89 -10.14
N ASN A 691 1.85 29.13 -9.63
CA ASN A 691 1.35 30.27 -10.40
C ASN A 691 2.31 30.67 -11.54
N ILE A 692 3.61 30.57 -11.33
CA ILE A 692 4.61 30.78 -12.39
C ILE A 692 4.45 29.71 -13.47
N GLU A 693 4.29 28.44 -13.10
CA GLU A 693 4.11 27.34 -14.05
C GLU A 693 2.92 27.56 -15.00
N LYS A 694 1.81 28.12 -14.49
CA LYS A 694 0.68 28.52 -15.34
C LYS A 694 1.03 29.63 -16.34
N ARG A 695 1.75 30.66 -15.91
CA ARG A 695 2.23 31.74 -16.79
C ARG A 695 3.23 31.23 -17.83
N VAL A 696 4.07 30.25 -17.47
CA VAL A 696 4.96 29.59 -18.43
C VAL A 696 4.18 28.78 -19.45
N ALA A 697 3.16 28.02 -19.02
CA ALA A 697 2.29 27.30 -19.95
C ALA A 697 1.54 28.25 -20.90
N GLU A 698 1.10 29.42 -20.40
CA GLU A 698 0.52 30.49 -21.22
C GLU A 698 1.53 31.03 -22.24
N ALA A 699 2.75 31.37 -21.81
CA ALA A 699 3.82 31.82 -22.70
C ALA A 699 4.16 30.77 -23.78
N GLU A 700 4.22 29.49 -23.42
CA GLU A 700 4.41 28.39 -24.37
C GLU A 700 3.27 28.29 -25.38
N TRP A 701 2.02 28.45 -24.93
CA TRP A 701 0.87 28.48 -25.81
C TRP A 701 0.94 29.65 -26.81
N HIS A 702 1.31 30.85 -26.36
CA HIS A 702 1.55 32.00 -27.24
C HIS A 702 2.70 31.75 -28.22
N SER A 703 3.80 31.15 -27.77
CA SER A 703 4.95 30.80 -28.61
C SER A 703 4.56 29.81 -29.70
N ASN A 704 3.84 28.74 -29.32
CA ASN A 704 3.32 27.71 -30.24
C ASN A 704 2.28 28.25 -31.21
N ALA A 705 1.59 29.34 -30.86
CA ALA A 705 0.65 30.05 -31.74
C ALA A 705 1.33 31.14 -32.61
N GLY A 706 2.66 31.19 -32.67
CA GLY A 706 3.42 32.15 -33.47
C GLY A 706 3.53 33.56 -32.86
N ARG A 707 2.90 33.82 -31.72
CA ARG A 707 2.93 35.11 -31.00
C ARG A 707 4.17 35.22 -30.11
N ARG A 708 5.35 35.20 -30.74
CA ARG A 708 6.66 35.13 -30.05
C ARG A 708 6.94 36.33 -29.15
N GLU A 709 6.53 37.53 -29.53
CA GLU A 709 6.75 38.74 -28.72
C GLU A 709 5.95 38.68 -27.41
N GLU A 710 4.69 38.25 -27.50
CA GLU A 710 3.81 38.11 -26.35
C GLU A 710 4.27 36.99 -25.41
N ALA A 711 4.67 35.84 -25.97
CA ALA A 711 5.31 34.77 -25.22
C ALA A 711 6.54 35.26 -24.46
N ARG A 712 7.40 36.04 -25.14
CA ARG A 712 8.62 36.59 -24.54
C ARG A 712 8.32 37.64 -23.47
N ARG A 713 7.25 38.44 -23.63
CA ARG A 713 6.79 39.42 -22.64
C ARG A 713 6.37 38.72 -21.34
N ILE A 714 5.43 37.77 -21.43
CA ILE A 714 4.94 36.99 -20.28
C ILE A 714 6.10 36.24 -19.60
N ALA A 715 7.01 35.67 -20.40
CA ALA A 715 8.20 35.00 -19.89
C ALA A 715 9.13 35.95 -19.13
N LYS A 716 9.45 37.13 -19.67
CA LYS A 716 10.30 38.13 -19.01
C LYS A 716 9.70 38.64 -17.69
N GLU A 717 8.39 38.91 -17.69
CA GLU A 717 7.66 39.35 -16.48
C GLU A 717 7.70 38.30 -15.36
N SER A 718 7.87 37.01 -15.70
CA SER A 718 7.91 35.92 -14.73
C SER A 718 9.31 35.60 -14.19
N VAL A 719 10.38 36.20 -14.73
CA VAL A 719 11.77 35.85 -14.36
C VAL A 719 12.08 36.19 -12.91
N GLU A 720 11.74 37.40 -12.46
CA GLU A 720 12.06 37.85 -11.10
C GLU A 720 11.21 37.11 -10.06
N ASP A 721 9.95 36.86 -10.38
CA ASP A 721 9.07 36.03 -9.57
C ASP A 721 9.63 34.60 -9.40
N LEU A 722 10.24 34.03 -10.45
CA LEU A 722 10.89 32.73 -10.34
C LEU A 722 12.13 32.78 -9.45
N ARG A 723 12.97 33.81 -9.55
CA ARG A 723 14.14 33.98 -8.67
C ARG A 723 13.71 34.04 -7.21
N ASP A 724 12.67 34.81 -6.91
CA ASP A 724 12.10 34.93 -5.58
C ASP A 724 11.49 33.61 -5.09
N ALA A 725 10.76 32.90 -5.94
CA ALA A 725 10.18 31.60 -5.61
C ALA A 725 11.26 30.54 -5.36
N LEU A 726 12.34 30.53 -6.14
CA LEU A 726 13.50 29.66 -5.92
C LEU A 726 14.21 29.98 -4.60
N ALA A 727 14.38 31.26 -4.26
CA ALA A 727 14.94 31.65 -2.96
C ALA A 727 14.05 31.21 -1.79
N GLN A 728 12.71 31.26 -1.95
CA GLN A 728 11.76 30.75 -0.97
C GLN A 728 11.84 29.23 -0.82
N LEU A 729 11.92 28.48 -1.93
CA LEU A 729 12.11 27.03 -1.90
C LEU A 729 13.43 26.67 -1.21
N GLY A 730 14.51 27.39 -1.51
CA GLY A 730 15.80 27.19 -0.85
C GLY A 730 15.74 27.40 0.66
N ARG A 731 15.03 28.44 1.14
CA ARG A 731 14.79 28.64 2.58
C ARG A 731 14.01 27.48 3.20
N ALA A 732 12.97 26.97 2.53
CA ALA A 732 12.22 25.82 2.99
C ALA A 732 13.11 24.57 3.07
N MET A 733 13.90 24.28 2.04
CA MET A 733 14.80 23.12 2.02
C MET A 733 15.89 23.20 3.09
N GLN A 734 16.42 24.39 3.37
CA GLN A 734 17.33 24.62 4.49
C GLN A 734 16.66 24.37 5.86
N LEU A 735 15.38 24.72 6.03
CA LEU A 735 14.61 24.34 7.23
C LEU A 735 14.43 22.82 7.32
N ARG A 736 14.15 22.13 6.20
CA ARG A 736 14.04 20.66 6.18
C ARG A 736 15.34 19.97 6.56
N GLN A 737 16.48 20.50 6.10
CA GLN A 737 17.81 20.01 6.47
C GLN A 737 18.06 20.09 8.00
N ARG A 738 17.35 20.96 8.72
CA ARG A 738 17.42 21.07 10.19
C ARG A 738 16.61 20.03 10.96
N LEU A 739 15.92 19.15 10.25
CA LEU A 739 15.08 18.09 10.83
C LEU A 739 15.70 16.70 10.68
N LEU A 740 16.90 16.60 10.10
CA LEU A 740 17.58 15.34 9.82
C LEU A 740 18.02 14.63 11.11
N VAL A 741 17.33 13.53 11.45
CA VAL A 741 17.64 12.71 12.65
C VAL A 741 17.65 11.22 12.32
N THR A 742 16.72 10.77 11.51
CA THR A 742 16.59 9.39 11.05
C THR A 742 16.86 9.32 9.56
N ARG A 743 17.29 8.16 9.05
CA ARG A 743 17.52 8.01 7.61
C ARG A 743 16.29 8.30 6.75
N GLY A 744 15.08 8.08 7.29
CA GLY A 744 13.84 8.52 6.66
C GLY A 744 13.78 10.05 6.43
N ASP A 745 14.32 10.86 7.35
CA ASP A 745 14.39 12.32 7.17
C ASP A 745 15.30 12.72 6.01
N TRP A 746 16.46 12.07 5.86
CA TRP A 746 17.33 12.24 4.68
C TRP A 746 16.62 11.79 3.41
N GLY A 747 15.82 10.73 3.48
CA GLY A 747 15.00 10.28 2.36
C GLY A 747 13.90 11.26 1.98
N VAL A 748 13.28 11.95 2.94
CA VAL A 748 12.34 13.03 2.64
C VAL A 748 13.07 14.17 1.93
N LEU A 749 14.22 14.61 2.44
CA LEU A 749 15.02 15.67 1.81
C LEU A 749 15.48 15.28 0.40
N ALA A 750 15.88 14.02 0.18
CA ALA A 750 16.21 13.50 -1.14
C ALA A 750 14.99 13.47 -2.07
N THR A 751 13.82 13.05 -1.56
CA THR A 751 12.55 13.03 -2.32
C THR A 751 12.16 14.43 -2.78
N VAL A 752 12.23 15.43 -1.91
CA VAL A 752 11.95 16.83 -2.25
C VAL A 752 12.93 17.35 -3.31
N ASN A 753 14.20 16.91 -3.28
CA ASN A 753 15.18 17.26 -4.32
C ASN A 753 14.81 16.67 -5.70
N VAL A 754 14.55 15.37 -5.78
CA VAL A 754 14.32 14.66 -7.06
C VAL A 754 12.91 14.87 -7.63
N LYS A 755 12.00 15.45 -6.85
CA LYS A 755 10.64 15.83 -7.28
C LYS A 755 10.48 17.36 -7.36
N ALA A 756 10.36 18.04 -6.22
CA ALA A 756 10.01 19.47 -6.19
C ALA A 756 11.11 20.39 -6.73
N TYR A 757 12.36 20.19 -6.31
CA TYR A 757 13.47 20.98 -6.84
C TYR A 757 13.73 20.64 -8.31
N ALA A 758 13.68 19.37 -8.68
CA ALA A 758 13.76 18.93 -10.07
C ALA A 758 12.69 19.59 -10.97
N ALA A 759 11.43 19.69 -10.51
CA ALA A 759 10.38 20.41 -11.22
C ALA A 759 10.69 21.92 -11.34
N ALA A 760 11.21 22.53 -10.28
CA ALA A 760 11.65 23.93 -10.31
C ALA A 760 12.81 24.16 -11.31
N LEU A 761 13.71 23.18 -11.49
CA LEU A 761 14.75 23.23 -12.53
C LEU A 761 14.15 23.17 -13.92
N GLY A 762 13.19 22.27 -14.17
CA GLY A 762 12.49 22.20 -15.45
C GLY A 762 11.76 23.51 -15.77
N LEU A 763 11.12 24.12 -14.77
CA LEU A 763 10.46 25.43 -14.92
C LEU A 763 11.46 26.55 -15.24
N ARG A 764 12.61 26.57 -14.55
CA ARG A 764 13.73 27.48 -14.86
C ARG A 764 14.21 27.34 -16.29
N ASP A 765 14.43 26.11 -16.75
CA ASP A 765 14.95 25.84 -18.10
C ASP A 765 13.98 26.34 -19.17
N ARG A 766 12.70 25.99 -19.03
CA ARG A 766 11.61 26.45 -19.92
C ARG A 766 11.52 27.97 -19.96
N LEU A 767 11.53 28.62 -18.79
CA LEU A 767 11.44 30.07 -18.70
C LEU A 767 12.67 30.79 -19.26
N SER A 768 13.86 30.23 -19.04
CA SER A 768 15.10 30.76 -19.59
C SER A 768 15.09 30.72 -21.12
N THR A 769 14.61 29.61 -21.71
CA THR A 769 14.44 29.47 -23.16
C THR A 769 13.44 30.48 -23.72
N LEU A 770 12.26 30.65 -23.10
CA LEU A 770 11.22 31.56 -23.61
C LEU A 770 11.59 33.04 -23.49
N SER A 771 12.23 33.43 -22.39
CA SER A 771 12.62 34.82 -22.14
C SER A 771 13.91 35.22 -22.90
N GLY A 772 14.79 34.24 -23.14
CA GLY A 772 16.17 34.44 -23.57
C GLY A 772 17.07 34.98 -22.45
N ILE A 773 16.65 34.87 -21.19
CA ILE A 773 17.39 35.34 -20.02
C ILE A 773 17.90 34.11 -19.26
N PRO A 774 19.22 33.97 -19.06
CA PRO A 774 19.76 32.97 -18.14
C PRO A 774 19.25 33.21 -16.72
N ILE A 775 18.69 32.16 -16.10
CA ILE A 775 18.17 32.23 -14.72
C ILE A 775 19.06 31.38 -13.83
N GLU A 776 19.82 32.02 -12.94
CA GLU A 776 20.68 31.33 -11.99
C GLU A 776 19.89 30.82 -10.77
N ILE A 777 20.38 29.73 -10.15
CA ILE A 777 19.83 29.24 -8.88
C ILE A 777 20.40 30.09 -7.74
N PRO A 778 19.54 30.74 -6.93
CA PRO A 778 20.02 31.58 -5.84
C PRO A 778 20.76 30.75 -4.79
N GLN A 779 21.91 31.25 -4.35
CA GLN A 779 22.62 30.69 -3.19
C GLN A 779 21.88 31.11 -1.92
N VAL A 780 21.42 30.12 -1.15
CA VAL A 780 20.71 30.36 0.11
C VAL A 780 21.54 29.80 1.26
N THR A 781 22.10 30.69 2.08
CA THR A 781 22.89 30.31 3.24
C THR A 781 22.01 30.12 4.47
N GLY A 782 22.01 28.92 5.03
CA GLY A 782 21.32 28.61 6.28
C GLY A 782 22.16 28.94 7.52
N ALA A 783 21.48 29.21 8.64
CA ALA A 783 22.14 29.21 9.95
C ALA A 783 22.74 27.83 10.26
N ALA A 784 23.88 27.84 10.96
CA ALA A 784 24.58 26.63 11.33
C ALA A 784 23.71 25.70 12.19
N TYR A 785 23.71 24.42 11.86
CA TYR A 785 22.92 23.40 12.53
C TYR A 785 23.63 22.06 12.47
N PHE A 786 23.45 21.24 13.50
CA PHE A 786 23.95 19.87 13.50
C PHE A 786 22.78 18.86 13.57
N ALA A 787 22.80 17.91 12.64
CA ALA A 787 21.95 16.73 12.55
C ALA A 787 22.78 15.50 12.91
N HIS A 788 22.25 14.54 13.65
CA HIS A 788 22.94 13.28 13.89
C HIS A 788 22.03 12.12 13.53
N ALA A 789 22.61 11.08 12.92
CA ALA A 789 21.91 9.83 12.68
C ALA A 789 21.83 9.06 14.00
N GLN A 790 20.62 8.66 14.42
CA GLN A 790 20.45 7.84 15.63
C GLN A 790 20.87 6.39 15.35
N PRO A 791 21.89 5.85 16.05
CA PRO A 791 22.18 4.43 15.96
C PRO A 791 21.17 3.62 16.77
N GLY A 792 21.18 2.30 16.57
CA GLY A 792 20.47 1.37 17.43
C GLY A 792 20.86 1.54 18.90
N THR A 793 19.86 1.43 19.79
CA THR A 793 20.05 1.62 21.23
C THR A 793 20.72 0.45 21.93
N LEU A 794 20.71 -0.72 21.28
CA LEU A 794 21.42 -1.93 21.67
C LEU A 794 22.60 -2.19 20.74
N LEU A 795 23.77 -2.34 21.35
CA LEU A 795 25.08 -2.52 20.76
C LEU A 795 25.59 -3.93 21.10
N PHE A 796 26.40 -4.52 20.22
CA PHE A 796 26.95 -5.86 20.42
C PHE A 796 28.44 -5.80 20.81
N CYS A 797 28.83 -6.60 21.80
CA CYS A 797 30.24 -6.77 22.15
C CYS A 797 31.03 -7.21 20.92
N GLY A 798 32.17 -6.58 20.65
CA GLY A 798 33.03 -6.94 19.52
C GLY A 798 32.73 -6.19 18.22
N GLU A 799 31.57 -5.53 18.09
CA GLU A 799 31.28 -4.62 16.97
C GLU A 799 31.72 -3.19 17.34
N PRO A 800 32.47 -2.46 16.50
CA PRO A 800 32.73 -1.04 16.71
C PRO A 800 31.47 -0.20 16.45
N LEU A 801 31.33 0.93 17.14
CA LEU A 801 30.20 1.85 16.95
C LEU A 801 30.63 3.06 16.12
N THR A 802 30.20 3.10 14.86
CA THR A 802 30.40 4.27 13.99
C THR A 802 29.25 5.25 14.13
N LEU A 803 29.59 6.50 14.48
CA LEU A 803 28.65 7.60 14.65
C LEU A 803 28.83 8.65 13.56
N LYS A 804 27.72 9.23 13.11
CA LYS A 804 27.68 10.22 12.03
C LYS A 804 26.90 11.45 12.47
N VAL A 805 27.43 12.61 12.12
CA VAL A 805 26.78 13.90 12.35
C VAL A 805 26.99 14.79 11.13
N ALA A 806 25.93 15.39 10.60
CA ALA A 806 25.99 16.42 9.59
C ALA A 806 25.97 17.79 10.28
N VAL A 807 27.03 18.58 10.16
CA VAL A 807 27.13 19.93 10.71
C VAL A 807 27.13 20.91 9.55
N ASN A 808 26.01 21.56 9.31
CA ASN A 808 25.91 22.63 8.33
C ASN A 808 26.47 23.94 8.93
N PHE A 809 27.31 24.65 8.18
CA PHE A 809 27.89 25.93 8.55
C PHE A 809 27.98 26.80 7.28
N PRO A 810 27.83 28.14 7.40
CA PRO A 810 28.06 29.02 6.26
C PRO A 810 29.51 28.88 5.75
N THR A 811 29.70 29.05 4.45
CA THR A 811 30.98 28.90 3.72
C THR A 811 32.22 29.30 4.53
N GLY A 812 33.25 28.45 4.55
CA GLY A 812 34.49 28.70 5.30
C GLY A 812 35.15 27.41 5.79
N THR A 813 36.01 27.50 6.80
CA THR A 813 36.67 26.33 7.41
C THR A 813 35.65 25.48 8.17
N PRO A 814 35.59 24.15 7.93
CA PRO A 814 34.70 23.26 8.67
C PRO A 814 34.93 23.33 10.18
N PRO A 815 33.87 23.44 11.01
CA PRO A 815 34.01 23.50 12.46
C PRO A 815 34.63 22.21 12.99
N LYS A 816 35.42 22.33 14.05
CA LYS A 816 35.91 21.15 14.75
C LYS A 816 34.74 20.43 15.40
N VAL A 817 34.59 19.13 15.13
CA VAL A 817 33.56 18.30 15.75
C VAL A 817 34.24 17.21 16.57
N GLU A 818 33.81 17.06 17.82
CA GLU A 818 34.34 16.08 18.75
C GLU A 818 33.25 15.10 19.18
N LEU A 819 33.56 13.82 19.18
CA LEU A 819 32.77 12.78 19.81
C LEU A 819 33.26 12.60 21.24
N LEU A 820 32.41 12.93 22.20
CA LEU A 820 32.66 12.68 23.62
C LEU A 820 32.04 11.32 23.97
N TYR A 821 32.82 10.38 24.50
CA TYR A 821 32.28 9.09 24.94
C TYR A 821 32.92 8.59 26.24
N ARG A 822 32.22 7.73 26.98
CA ARG A 822 32.73 7.07 28.21
C ARG A 822 32.05 5.74 28.42
N ARG A 823 32.68 4.84 29.18
CA ARG A 823 31.97 3.61 29.57
C ARG A 823 30.87 3.96 30.55
N ALA A 824 29.78 3.20 30.49
CA ALA A 824 28.66 3.31 31.41
C ALA A 824 29.13 3.34 32.88
N GLY A 825 28.79 4.40 33.62
CA GLY A 825 29.15 4.59 35.02
C GLY A 825 30.49 5.32 35.25
N GLU A 826 31.32 5.55 34.23
CA GLU A 826 32.50 6.41 34.35
C GLU A 826 32.08 7.89 34.50
N LYS A 827 32.87 8.68 35.24
CA LYS A 827 32.56 10.10 35.47
C LYS A 827 33.07 11.02 34.35
N ARG A 828 34.17 10.68 33.68
CA ARG A 828 34.83 11.55 32.69
C ARG A 828 34.59 11.06 31.27
N PHE A 829 34.30 11.99 30.36
CA PHE A 829 34.27 11.72 28.92
C PHE A 829 35.69 11.70 28.35
N ARG A 830 35.92 10.80 27.41
CA ARG A 830 37.05 10.75 26.49
C ARG A 830 36.63 11.46 25.21
N THR A 831 37.59 12.06 24.51
CA THR A 831 37.34 12.87 23.32
C THR A 831 37.95 12.20 22.09
N LEU A 832 37.16 12.04 21.02
CA LEU A 832 37.63 11.62 19.71
C LEU A 832 37.35 12.73 18.69
N PRO A 833 38.36 13.20 17.92
CA PRO A 833 38.09 14.09 16.80
C PRO A 833 37.28 13.36 15.73
N MET A 834 36.22 14.00 15.22
CA MET A 834 35.46 13.47 14.10
C MET A 834 36.05 13.97 12.78
N ARG A 835 36.27 13.08 11.82
CA ARG A 835 36.81 13.42 10.49
C ARG A 835 35.68 13.78 9.54
N VAL A 836 35.92 14.75 8.65
CA VAL A 836 35.02 15.05 7.53
C VAL A 836 35.08 13.88 6.54
N VAL A 837 33.92 13.35 6.18
CA VAL A 837 33.77 12.28 5.17
C VAL A 837 33.51 12.91 3.80
N LYS A 838 32.50 13.78 3.72
CA LYS A 838 32.13 14.55 2.52
C LYS A 838 31.29 15.74 2.97
N GLY A 839 31.55 16.91 2.40
CA GLY A 839 30.78 18.11 2.66
C GLY A 839 30.68 18.43 4.15
N HIS A 840 29.45 18.39 4.66
CA HIS A 840 29.12 18.71 6.04
C HIS A 840 29.04 17.46 6.95
N VAL A 841 29.35 16.26 6.45
CA VAL A 841 29.22 15.00 7.19
C VAL A 841 30.51 14.61 7.89
N TYR A 842 30.43 14.43 9.20
CA TYR A 842 31.51 14.01 10.09
C TYR A 842 31.28 12.59 10.59
N ARG A 843 32.37 11.86 10.81
CA ARG A 843 32.35 10.47 11.31
C ARG A 843 33.43 10.24 12.36
N ALA A 844 33.09 9.46 13.38
CA ALA A 844 34.04 8.84 14.30
C ALA A 844 33.56 7.43 14.66
N THR A 845 34.49 6.57 15.05
CA THR A 845 34.22 5.20 15.44
C THR A 845 34.73 4.95 16.85
N ILE A 846 33.84 4.53 17.75
CA ILE A 846 34.23 4.01 19.07
C ILE A 846 34.73 2.58 18.87
N PRO A 847 35.99 2.27 19.23
CA PRO A 847 36.56 0.94 19.07
C PRO A 847 35.77 -0.14 19.82
N ALA A 848 35.71 -1.35 19.25
CA ALA A 848 34.96 -2.47 19.82
C ALA A 848 35.39 -2.85 21.25
N ASN A 849 36.67 -2.74 21.59
CA ASN A 849 37.21 -3.02 22.93
C ASN A 849 36.75 -2.00 23.99
N GLU A 850 36.22 -0.84 23.59
CA GLU A 850 35.60 0.14 24.47
C GLU A 850 34.10 -0.10 24.71
N LEU A 851 33.50 -0.97 23.89
CA LEU A 851 32.09 -1.33 23.93
C LEU A 851 31.92 -2.62 24.73
N ALA A 852 32.22 -2.55 26.03
CA ALA A 852 31.99 -3.63 26.99
C ALA A 852 30.71 -3.39 27.81
N PRO A 853 30.06 -4.43 28.35
CA PRO A 853 28.96 -4.26 29.30
C PRO A 853 29.42 -3.40 30.50
N PRO A 854 28.60 -2.46 31.00
CA PRO A 854 27.16 -2.33 30.76
C PRO A 854 26.76 -1.55 29.50
N GLY A 855 27.69 -0.84 28.85
CA GLY A 855 27.37 0.04 27.74
C GLY A 855 28.33 1.22 27.60
N VAL A 856 27.98 2.13 26.70
CA VAL A 856 28.72 3.36 26.42
C VAL A 856 27.76 4.56 26.46
N GLU A 857 28.21 5.65 27.05
CA GLU A 857 27.57 6.96 26.94
C GLU A 857 28.34 7.81 25.95
N TYR A 858 27.66 8.48 25.04
CA TYR A 858 28.31 9.38 24.10
C TYR A 858 27.46 10.62 23.80
N THR A 859 28.12 11.71 23.43
CA THR A 859 27.51 12.94 22.91
C THR A 859 28.45 13.59 21.91
N PHE A 860 27.94 14.56 21.16
CA PHE A 860 28.73 15.35 20.23
C PHE A 860 29.04 16.70 20.86
N HIS A 861 30.22 17.24 20.59
CA HIS A 861 30.59 18.59 20.92
C HIS A 861 30.99 19.34 19.65
N VAL A 862 30.30 20.46 19.42
CA VAL A 862 30.63 21.41 18.37
C VAL A 862 30.82 22.77 19.07
N PRO A 863 32.02 23.37 19.02
CA PRO A 863 32.28 24.66 19.64
C PRO A 863 31.27 25.71 19.17
N GLY A 864 30.71 26.48 20.12
CA GLY A 864 29.70 27.50 19.82
C GLY A 864 28.25 26.97 19.69
N HIS A 865 28.01 25.67 19.84
CA HIS A 865 26.67 25.07 19.80
C HIS A 865 26.29 24.38 21.12
N LEU A 866 24.99 24.27 21.38
CA LEU A 866 24.46 23.48 22.50
C LEU A 866 24.72 21.99 22.27
N ASN A 867 25.49 21.37 23.17
CA ASN A 867 25.75 19.93 23.10
C ASN A 867 24.43 19.14 23.31
N PRO A 868 24.16 18.11 22.48
CA PRO A 868 23.05 17.19 22.74
C PRO A 868 23.23 16.49 24.09
N GLN A 869 22.11 16.05 24.65
CA GLN A 869 22.13 15.18 25.83
C GLN A 869 22.87 13.88 25.50
N PRO A 870 23.70 13.34 26.41
CA PRO A 870 24.38 12.08 26.19
C PRO A 870 23.40 10.94 25.89
N VAL A 871 23.65 10.23 24.80
CA VAL A 871 22.95 9.01 24.42
C VAL A 871 23.64 7.84 25.10
N TYR A 872 22.84 6.96 25.70
CA TYR A 872 23.31 5.75 26.34
C TYR A 872 23.05 4.55 25.42
N GLY A 873 24.10 3.92 24.90
CA GLY A 873 24.02 2.65 24.18
C GLY A 873 24.24 1.47 25.13
N VAL A 874 23.39 0.46 25.09
CA VAL A 874 23.54 -0.76 25.90
C VAL A 874 24.40 -1.76 25.16
N THR A 875 25.47 -2.24 25.78
CA THR A 875 26.24 -3.35 25.19
C THR A 875 25.76 -4.69 25.72
N VAL A 876 25.42 -5.60 24.82
CA VAL A 876 25.11 -7.00 25.12
C VAL A 876 26.10 -7.93 24.39
N ALA A 877 26.40 -9.08 25.01
CA ALA A 877 27.15 -10.12 24.32
C ALA A 877 26.37 -10.60 23.08
N GLU A 878 27.08 -10.92 22.00
CA GLU A 878 26.45 -11.52 20.82
C GLU A 878 25.67 -12.77 21.23
N PRO A 879 24.38 -12.88 20.86
CA PRO A 879 23.67 -14.12 21.05
C PRO A 879 24.13 -15.15 20.01
N VAL A 880 24.34 -16.37 20.50
CA VAL A 880 24.61 -17.60 19.74
C VAL A 880 23.74 -17.65 18.47
N PRO A 881 24.32 -18.00 17.30
CA PRO A 881 23.54 -18.16 16.08
C PRO A 881 22.34 -19.09 16.31
N LEU A 882 21.18 -18.71 15.78
CA LEU A 882 20.00 -19.58 15.82
C LEU A 882 20.34 -20.87 15.07
N PRO A 883 19.98 -22.06 15.60
CA PRO A 883 20.19 -23.29 14.88
C PRO A 883 19.47 -23.21 13.54
N VAL A 884 20.23 -23.37 12.45
CA VAL A 884 19.69 -23.47 11.11
C VAL A 884 18.86 -24.75 11.06
N SER A 885 17.56 -24.63 10.77
CA SER A 885 16.71 -25.80 10.60
C SER A 885 17.23 -26.63 9.43
N THR A 886 17.61 -27.87 9.72
CA THR A 886 18.02 -28.85 8.71
C THR A 886 16.83 -29.12 7.79
N PRO A 887 17.01 -29.16 6.46
CA PRO A 887 15.94 -29.55 5.55
C PRO A 887 15.47 -30.97 5.91
N LEU A 888 14.16 -31.13 6.08
CA LEU A 888 13.53 -32.44 6.26
C LEU A 888 13.78 -33.28 5.00
N ARG A 889 14.64 -34.30 5.12
CA ARG A 889 14.75 -35.37 4.12
C ARG A 889 13.63 -36.37 4.42
N TYR A 890 12.58 -36.36 3.61
CA TYR A 890 11.64 -37.48 3.55
C TYR A 890 12.24 -38.52 2.61
N ALA A 891 12.56 -39.72 3.13
CA ALA A 891 13.21 -40.80 2.38
C ALA A 891 12.24 -41.92 1.96
N THR A 892 10.93 -41.75 2.20
CA THR A 892 9.91 -42.75 1.82
C THR A 892 8.83 -42.11 0.96
N PRO A 893 8.38 -42.77 -0.12
CA PRO A 893 7.28 -42.28 -0.95
C PRO A 893 6.01 -42.03 -0.13
N PRO A 894 5.15 -41.06 -0.51
CA PRO A 894 3.91 -40.81 0.20
C PRO A 894 2.94 -41.99 0.07
N PRO A 895 2.10 -42.28 1.09
CA PRO A 895 1.06 -43.29 0.97
C PRO A 895 0.00 -42.89 -0.08
N PRO A 896 -0.62 -43.86 -0.79
CA PRO A 896 -1.61 -43.56 -1.82
C PRO A 896 -2.90 -42.96 -1.24
N PRO A 897 -3.63 -42.15 -2.03
CA PRO A 897 -4.91 -41.60 -1.62
C PRO A 897 -5.93 -42.72 -1.35
N VAL A 898 -6.82 -42.52 -0.38
CA VAL A 898 -7.82 -43.52 -0.01
C VAL A 898 -9.20 -43.13 -0.52
N ALA A 899 -10.08 -44.12 -0.68
CA ALA A 899 -11.47 -43.93 -1.11
C ALA A 899 -11.61 -43.15 -2.44
N VAL A 900 -10.71 -43.40 -3.40
CA VAL A 900 -10.78 -42.82 -4.74
C VAL A 900 -12.02 -43.32 -5.46
N ARG A 901 -12.89 -42.41 -5.90
CA ARG A 901 -14.14 -42.69 -6.62
C ARG A 901 -14.36 -41.66 -7.72
N ALA A 902 -14.94 -42.10 -8.83
CA ALA A 902 -15.36 -41.25 -9.94
C ALA A 902 -16.88 -41.43 -10.15
N GLN A 903 -17.58 -40.32 -10.36
CA GLN A 903 -19.02 -40.31 -10.59
C GLN A 903 -19.33 -39.33 -11.74
N SER A 904 -20.11 -39.79 -12.73
CA SER A 904 -20.64 -38.87 -13.74
C SER A 904 -21.70 -37.97 -13.12
N THR A 905 -21.57 -36.66 -13.33
CA THR A 905 -22.48 -35.63 -12.80
C THR A 905 -23.27 -34.91 -13.89
N GLY A 906 -23.14 -35.37 -15.14
CA GLY A 906 -23.81 -34.82 -16.31
C GLY A 906 -23.23 -35.40 -17.60
N ALA A 907 -23.85 -35.05 -18.72
CA ALA A 907 -23.26 -35.28 -20.03
C ALA A 907 -21.89 -34.59 -20.10
N TYR A 908 -20.88 -35.34 -20.50
CA TYR A 908 -19.49 -34.89 -20.58
C TYR A 908 -18.79 -34.48 -19.28
N ARG A 909 -19.33 -34.83 -18.10
CA ARG A 909 -18.80 -34.34 -16.83
C ARG A 909 -18.58 -35.45 -15.82
N VAL A 910 -17.38 -35.50 -15.24
CA VAL A 910 -17.01 -36.46 -14.19
C VAL A 910 -16.48 -35.73 -12.95
N MET A 911 -17.03 -36.08 -11.79
CA MET A 911 -16.54 -35.68 -10.48
C MET A 911 -15.71 -36.83 -9.89
N LEU A 912 -14.44 -36.55 -9.61
CA LEU A 912 -13.55 -37.41 -8.83
C LEU A 912 -13.49 -36.94 -7.38
N ARG A 913 -13.46 -37.89 -6.45
CA ARG A 913 -13.27 -37.64 -5.01
C ARG A 913 -12.35 -38.68 -4.39
N TRP A 914 -11.51 -38.24 -3.48
CA TRP A 914 -10.65 -39.10 -2.67
C TRP A 914 -10.44 -38.48 -1.28
N ARG A 915 -9.66 -39.14 -0.43
CA ARG A 915 -9.20 -38.58 0.84
C ARG A 915 -7.71 -38.82 1.02
N ASP A 916 -7.09 -37.93 1.77
CA ASP A 916 -5.72 -38.12 2.26
C ASP A 916 -5.67 -39.38 3.15
N HIS A 917 -4.56 -40.12 3.10
CA HIS A 917 -4.32 -41.22 4.03
C HIS A 917 -4.11 -40.67 5.46
N ALA A 918 -4.61 -41.38 6.47
CA ALA A 918 -4.52 -40.93 7.85
C ALA A 918 -3.05 -40.81 8.29
N GLY A 919 -2.63 -39.62 8.74
CA GLY A 919 -1.24 -39.37 9.14
C GLY A 919 -0.29 -39.01 7.99
N SER A 920 -0.77 -38.91 6.74
CA SER A 920 0.03 -38.37 5.63
C SER A 920 0.62 -37.01 5.98
N LYS A 921 1.94 -36.93 6.00
CA LYS A 921 2.71 -35.68 6.06
C LYS A 921 3.44 -35.53 4.74
N GLY A 922 3.46 -34.34 4.17
CA GLY A 922 4.31 -34.05 3.02
C GLY A 922 3.64 -34.06 1.64
N ILE A 923 2.37 -34.44 1.51
CA ILE A 923 1.65 -34.42 0.21
C ILE A 923 1.42 -32.97 -0.21
N VAL A 924 1.95 -32.59 -1.38
CA VAL A 924 1.79 -31.24 -1.95
C VAL A 924 0.74 -31.21 -3.06
N ALA A 925 0.51 -32.34 -3.74
CA ALA A 925 -0.45 -32.45 -4.83
C ALA A 925 -0.82 -33.89 -5.16
N TYR A 926 -1.69 -34.05 -6.14
CA TYR A 926 -2.13 -35.28 -6.75
C TYR A 926 -1.92 -35.21 -8.26
N GLU A 927 -1.45 -36.29 -8.84
CA GLU A 927 -1.50 -36.48 -10.29
C GLU A 927 -2.74 -37.28 -10.62
N VAL A 928 -3.50 -36.80 -11.60
CA VAL A 928 -4.71 -37.45 -12.09
C VAL A 928 -4.52 -37.74 -13.57
N GLU A 929 -4.80 -38.98 -13.94
CA GLU A 929 -4.80 -39.43 -15.33
C GLU A 929 -6.11 -40.13 -15.68
N ARG A 930 -6.43 -40.15 -16.97
CA ARG A 930 -7.64 -40.74 -17.53
C ARG A 930 -7.29 -41.66 -18.68
N GLN A 931 -7.91 -42.83 -18.72
CA GLN A 931 -7.78 -43.79 -19.81
C GLN A 931 -8.52 -43.30 -21.06
N GLN A 932 -7.89 -43.36 -22.24
CA GLN A 932 -8.50 -43.10 -23.56
C GLN A 932 -8.81 -44.41 -24.32
N GLU A 933 -9.48 -44.32 -25.48
CA GLU A 933 -10.00 -45.46 -26.28
C GLU A 933 -8.97 -46.54 -26.65
N ALA A 934 -7.66 -46.21 -26.65
CA ALA A 934 -6.56 -47.16 -26.92
C ALA A 934 -5.98 -47.84 -25.65
N GLY A 935 -6.59 -47.63 -24.47
CA GLY A 935 -6.13 -48.19 -23.20
C GLY A 935 -5.00 -47.40 -22.51
N GLU A 936 -4.43 -46.39 -23.18
CA GLU A 936 -3.40 -45.48 -22.65
C GLU A 936 -3.98 -44.46 -21.66
N PHE A 937 -3.22 -44.13 -20.61
CA PHE A 937 -3.57 -43.10 -19.64
C PHE A 937 -2.92 -41.76 -20.01
N VAL A 938 -3.73 -40.70 -20.10
CA VAL A 938 -3.25 -39.34 -20.37
C VAL A 938 -3.35 -38.45 -19.12
N PRO A 939 -2.41 -37.50 -18.94
CA PRO A 939 -2.51 -36.48 -17.89
C PRO A 939 -3.79 -35.66 -17.97
N VAL A 940 -4.52 -35.60 -16.85
CA VAL A 940 -5.72 -34.75 -16.69
C VAL A 940 -5.35 -33.47 -15.97
N ALA A 941 -4.70 -33.60 -14.82
CA ALA A 941 -4.32 -32.47 -13.97
C ALA A 941 -3.24 -32.85 -12.94
N ARG A 942 -2.44 -31.85 -12.58
CA ARG A 942 -1.76 -31.79 -11.28
C ARG A 942 -2.63 -30.96 -10.33
N TRP A 943 -3.09 -31.57 -9.23
CA TRP A 943 -4.21 -31.06 -8.46
C TRP A 943 -3.93 -30.97 -6.95
N PHE A 944 -4.47 -29.95 -6.28
CA PHE A 944 -4.10 -29.63 -4.89
C PHE A 944 -5.26 -29.75 -3.89
N THR A 945 -6.47 -30.10 -4.31
CA THR A 945 -7.57 -30.50 -3.39
C THR A 945 -7.82 -32.01 -3.48
N THR A 946 -8.81 -32.52 -2.74
CA THR A 946 -9.16 -33.96 -2.72
C THR A 946 -10.38 -34.30 -3.58
N HIS A 947 -10.75 -33.39 -4.48
CA HIS A 947 -11.82 -33.58 -5.44
C HIS A 947 -11.49 -32.80 -6.71
N LEU A 948 -11.79 -33.38 -7.87
CA LEU A 948 -11.54 -32.78 -9.17
C LEU A 948 -12.77 -32.98 -10.05
N ILE A 949 -13.17 -31.95 -10.78
CA ILE A 949 -14.14 -32.08 -11.87
C ILE A 949 -13.36 -32.05 -13.18
N ASP A 950 -13.56 -33.10 -13.98
CA ASP A 950 -13.03 -33.19 -15.33
C ASP A 950 -14.19 -32.96 -16.32
N GLU A 951 -14.01 -31.97 -17.20
CA GLU A 951 -15.02 -31.49 -18.14
C GLU A 951 -14.33 -30.77 -19.30
N PRO A 952 -14.57 -31.16 -20.58
CA PRO A 952 -15.42 -32.26 -21.02
C PRO A 952 -14.74 -33.65 -20.94
N VAL A 953 -15.56 -34.70 -20.82
CA VAL A 953 -15.17 -36.12 -20.84
C VAL A 953 -16.05 -36.85 -21.84
N MET A 954 -15.48 -37.55 -22.82
CA MET A 954 -16.29 -38.23 -23.83
C MET A 954 -17.17 -39.35 -23.20
N PRO A 955 -18.41 -39.57 -23.68
CA PRO A 955 -19.28 -40.64 -23.24
C PRO A 955 -18.64 -42.01 -23.41
N GLY A 956 -18.96 -42.93 -22.50
CA GLY A 956 -18.41 -44.28 -22.51
C GLY A 956 -17.85 -44.72 -21.17
N ASN A 957 -17.15 -45.86 -21.17
CA ASN A 957 -16.46 -46.37 -19.98
C ASN A 957 -15.09 -45.70 -19.89
N VAL A 958 -14.84 -45.02 -18.78
CA VAL A 958 -13.61 -44.27 -18.52
C VAL A 958 -13.02 -44.72 -17.20
N THR A 959 -11.73 -45.03 -17.18
CA THR A 959 -10.99 -45.31 -15.93
C THR A 959 -10.09 -44.14 -15.60
N TYR A 960 -10.22 -43.60 -14.40
CA TYR A 960 -9.27 -42.63 -13.87
C TYR A 960 -8.26 -43.32 -12.97
N ARG A 961 -7.07 -42.74 -12.83
CA ARG A 961 -6.13 -43.08 -11.75
C ARG A 961 -5.58 -41.85 -11.07
N VAL A 962 -5.39 -41.94 -9.76
CA VAL A 962 -4.90 -40.85 -8.90
C VAL A 962 -3.75 -41.34 -8.03
N ARG A 963 -2.67 -40.57 -7.95
CA ARG A 963 -1.56 -40.81 -7.00
C ARG A 963 -1.15 -39.54 -6.28
N ALA A 964 -0.62 -39.68 -5.07
CA ALA A 964 -0.12 -38.56 -4.28
C ALA A 964 1.31 -38.19 -4.69
N VAL A 965 1.63 -36.90 -4.64
CA VAL A 965 2.97 -36.35 -4.87
C VAL A 965 3.41 -35.61 -3.60
N ASP A 966 4.61 -35.91 -3.12
CA ASP A 966 5.18 -35.23 -1.96
C ASP A 966 6.08 -34.04 -2.33
N ALA A 967 6.57 -33.35 -1.31
CA ALA A 967 7.48 -32.23 -1.44
C ALA A 967 8.87 -32.58 -2.03
N ALA A 968 9.25 -33.84 -2.14
CA ALA A 968 10.48 -34.25 -2.83
C ALA A 968 10.22 -34.61 -4.30
N GLY A 969 8.95 -34.58 -4.75
CA GLY A 969 8.53 -35.09 -6.04
C GLY A 969 8.37 -36.61 -6.07
N ALA A 970 8.48 -37.30 -4.92
CA ALA A 970 8.22 -38.73 -4.84
C ALA A 970 6.71 -38.98 -4.95
N THR A 971 6.35 -40.08 -5.61
CA THR A 971 4.96 -40.41 -5.91
C THR A 971 4.52 -41.72 -5.26
N SER A 972 3.24 -41.80 -4.89
CA SER A 972 2.64 -43.04 -4.41
C SER A 972 2.30 -44.00 -5.55
N GLU A 973 1.88 -45.22 -5.19
CA GLU A 973 1.16 -46.11 -6.11
C GLU A 973 -0.12 -45.45 -6.66
N TRP A 974 -0.54 -45.88 -7.85
CA TRP A 974 -1.76 -45.42 -8.51
C TRP A 974 -3.01 -46.08 -7.94
N MET A 975 -4.06 -45.29 -7.72
CA MET A 975 -5.38 -45.76 -7.32
C MET A 975 -6.40 -45.51 -8.43
N THR A 976 -7.04 -46.57 -8.93
CA THR A 976 -7.97 -46.48 -10.06
C THR A 976 -9.42 -46.26 -9.63
N ALA A 977 -10.19 -45.52 -10.42
CA ALA A 977 -11.62 -45.32 -10.25
C ALA A 977 -12.34 -45.38 -11.62
N PRO A 978 -13.05 -46.47 -11.94
CA PRO A 978 -13.84 -46.58 -13.17
C PRO A 978 -15.15 -45.78 -13.05
N VAL A 979 -15.62 -45.23 -14.16
CA VAL A 979 -16.90 -44.52 -14.29
C VAL A 979 -17.47 -44.71 -15.69
N ARG A 980 -18.80 -44.71 -15.79
CA ARG A 980 -19.50 -44.68 -17.08
C ARG A 980 -20.12 -43.29 -17.28
N VAL A 981 -19.70 -42.60 -18.34
CA VAL A 981 -20.25 -41.30 -18.73
C VAL A 981 -21.41 -41.54 -19.71
N PRO A 982 -22.61 -41.00 -19.44
CA PRO A 982 -23.77 -41.22 -20.29
C PRO A 982 -23.60 -40.52 -21.65
N VAL A 983 -24.10 -41.15 -22.70
CA VAL A 983 -24.22 -40.53 -24.03
C VAL A 983 -25.38 -39.52 -23.95
N PRO A 984 -25.15 -38.23 -24.21
CA PRO A 984 -26.22 -37.24 -24.23
C PRO A 984 -27.16 -37.44 -25.43
N PRO A 985 -28.41 -36.96 -25.33
CA PRO A 985 -29.26 -36.84 -26.51
C PRO A 985 -28.68 -35.80 -27.49
N PRO A 986 -28.98 -35.92 -28.81
CA PRO A 986 -28.57 -34.92 -29.80
C PRO A 986 -29.01 -33.50 -29.41
N PRO A 987 -28.24 -32.47 -29.78
CA PRO A 987 -28.65 -31.08 -29.59
C PRO A 987 -30.05 -30.81 -30.15
N PRO A 988 -30.89 -30.03 -29.45
CA PRO A 988 -32.14 -29.52 -30.00
C PRO A 988 -31.93 -28.77 -31.32
N VAL A 989 -32.99 -28.70 -32.14
CA VAL A 989 -33.01 -27.90 -33.37
C VAL A 989 -32.73 -26.43 -33.07
N VAL A 990 -32.04 -25.76 -33.99
CA VAL A 990 -31.73 -24.34 -33.88
C VAL A 990 -32.95 -23.52 -34.29
N GLU A 991 -33.49 -22.72 -33.37
CA GLU A 991 -34.67 -21.88 -33.60
C GLU A 991 -34.29 -20.42 -33.91
N GLY A 992 -35.23 -19.68 -34.49
CA GLY A 992 -35.09 -18.23 -34.73
C GLY A 992 -34.01 -17.89 -35.74
N VAL A 993 -33.80 -18.74 -36.74
CA VAL A 993 -32.83 -18.50 -37.82
C VAL A 993 -33.33 -17.35 -38.70
N VAL A 994 -32.62 -16.24 -38.69
CA VAL A 994 -32.89 -15.07 -39.53
C VAL A 994 -31.71 -14.83 -40.45
N ALA A 995 -31.98 -14.69 -41.75
CA ALA A 995 -31.02 -14.25 -42.75
C ALA A 995 -31.36 -12.83 -43.21
N GLU A 996 -30.42 -11.90 -43.03
CA GLU A 996 -30.57 -10.49 -43.39
C GLU A 996 -29.63 -10.15 -44.54
N ALA A 997 -30.17 -9.58 -45.61
CA ALA A 997 -29.41 -9.12 -46.76
C ALA A 997 -28.56 -7.88 -46.41
N GLY A 998 -27.28 -7.91 -46.78
CA GLY A 998 -26.35 -6.78 -46.76
C GLY A 998 -25.66 -6.62 -48.12
N ALA A 999 -24.90 -5.54 -48.33
CA ALA A 999 -24.16 -5.33 -49.57
C ALA A 999 -23.11 -6.43 -49.77
N GLY A 1000 -23.29 -7.29 -50.78
CA GLY A 1000 -22.39 -8.40 -51.10
C GLY A 1000 -22.33 -9.53 -50.06
N LYS A 1001 -23.23 -9.54 -49.08
CA LYS A 1001 -23.24 -10.54 -48.00
C LYS A 1001 -24.63 -10.81 -47.43
N VAL A 1002 -24.73 -11.88 -46.66
CA VAL A 1002 -25.90 -12.27 -45.87
C VAL A 1002 -25.48 -12.48 -44.42
N ARG A 1003 -26.13 -11.79 -43.48
CA ARG A 1003 -25.94 -11.97 -42.05
C ARG A 1003 -26.96 -12.97 -41.51
N LEU A 1004 -26.49 -14.03 -40.88
CA LEU A 1004 -27.28 -15.06 -40.23
C LEU A 1004 -27.24 -14.88 -38.71
N ARG A 1005 -28.40 -14.88 -38.06
CA ARG A 1005 -28.53 -14.91 -36.59
C ARG A 1005 -29.53 -15.97 -36.16
N TRP A 1006 -29.32 -16.56 -34.98
CA TRP A 1006 -30.22 -17.58 -34.43
C TRP A 1006 -30.25 -17.55 -32.90
N LEU A 1007 -31.18 -18.28 -32.29
CA LEU A 1007 -31.26 -18.44 -30.84
C LEU A 1007 -30.22 -19.46 -30.33
N PRO A 1008 -29.58 -19.23 -29.18
CA PRO A 1008 -28.63 -20.17 -28.62
C PRO A 1008 -29.30 -21.47 -28.18
N VAL A 1009 -28.74 -22.61 -28.58
CA VAL A 1009 -29.17 -23.95 -28.17
C VAL A 1009 -28.44 -24.37 -26.89
N GLN A 1010 -29.19 -24.79 -25.87
CA GLN A 1010 -28.62 -25.28 -24.62
C GLN A 1010 -27.78 -26.55 -24.86
N GLY A 1011 -26.52 -26.53 -24.42
CA GLY A 1011 -25.58 -27.65 -24.60
C GLY A 1011 -24.77 -27.62 -25.91
N ALA A 1012 -25.05 -26.69 -26.82
CA ALA A 1012 -24.26 -26.50 -28.03
C ALA A 1012 -22.95 -25.74 -27.75
N ILE A 1013 -21.82 -26.27 -28.20
CA ILE A 1013 -20.50 -25.60 -28.16
C ILE A 1013 -20.15 -24.90 -29.47
N ALA A 1014 -20.84 -25.26 -30.55
CA ALA A 1014 -20.68 -24.69 -31.89
C ALA A 1014 -21.94 -24.92 -32.72
N TYR A 1015 -21.97 -24.30 -33.89
CA TYR A 1015 -23.02 -24.40 -34.87
C TYR A 1015 -22.41 -24.66 -36.25
N LEU A 1016 -23.00 -25.59 -36.98
CA LEU A 1016 -22.71 -25.82 -38.39
C LEU A 1016 -23.61 -24.92 -39.22
N VAL A 1017 -23.02 -24.06 -40.05
CA VAL A 1017 -23.75 -23.23 -41.00
C VAL A 1017 -23.68 -23.88 -42.37
N GLU A 1018 -24.84 -24.20 -42.92
CA GLU A 1018 -24.97 -24.84 -44.22
C GLU A 1018 -25.74 -23.92 -45.17
N ARG A 1019 -25.29 -23.87 -46.42
CA ARG A 1019 -25.87 -23.07 -47.49
C ARG A 1019 -26.21 -23.92 -48.69
N ARG A 1020 -27.26 -23.50 -49.39
CA ARG A 1020 -27.70 -24.06 -50.65
C ARG A 1020 -27.77 -22.93 -51.70
N ASP A 1021 -27.05 -23.12 -52.80
CA ASP A 1021 -26.86 -22.06 -53.83
C ASP A 1021 -28.00 -22.01 -54.87
N ALA A 1022 -28.84 -23.05 -54.95
CA ALA A 1022 -30.04 -23.12 -55.79
C ALA A 1022 -31.08 -24.09 -55.19
N PRO A 1023 -32.38 -23.99 -55.50
CA PRO A 1023 -33.44 -24.85 -54.94
C PRO A 1023 -33.27 -26.36 -55.15
N GLU A 1024 -32.37 -26.80 -56.03
CA GLU A 1024 -32.05 -28.21 -56.30
C GLU A 1024 -30.61 -28.62 -55.88
N ALA A 1025 -29.75 -27.67 -55.46
CA ALA A 1025 -28.36 -27.96 -55.09
C ALA A 1025 -28.23 -28.77 -53.78
N PRO A 1026 -27.14 -29.49 -53.50
CA PRO A 1026 -26.92 -30.07 -52.17
C PRO A 1026 -26.66 -28.97 -51.13
N TRP A 1027 -26.99 -29.23 -49.86
CA TRP A 1027 -26.53 -28.40 -48.75
C TRP A 1027 -25.02 -28.54 -48.60
N ARG A 1028 -24.32 -27.42 -48.50
CA ARG A 1028 -22.89 -27.35 -48.29
C ARG A 1028 -22.60 -26.68 -46.97
N GLN A 1029 -21.77 -27.30 -46.14
CA GLN A 1029 -21.18 -26.64 -44.99
C GLN A 1029 -20.30 -25.48 -45.47
N ILE A 1030 -20.62 -24.27 -45.02
CA ILE A 1030 -19.83 -23.07 -45.32
C ILE A 1030 -19.06 -22.54 -44.11
N ALA A 1031 -19.53 -22.85 -42.90
CA ALA A 1031 -18.81 -22.50 -41.68
C ALA A 1031 -19.14 -23.41 -40.50
N ARG A 1032 -18.24 -23.41 -39.52
CA ARG A 1032 -18.48 -23.87 -38.17
C ARG A 1032 -18.17 -22.71 -37.23
N VAL A 1033 -19.15 -22.25 -36.46
CA VAL A 1033 -19.01 -21.06 -35.60
C VAL A 1033 -19.39 -21.35 -34.16
N ALA A 1034 -18.72 -20.72 -33.20
CA ALA A 1034 -19.04 -20.86 -31.77
C ALA A 1034 -20.14 -19.88 -31.29
N ARG A 1035 -20.40 -18.82 -32.07
CA ARG A 1035 -21.37 -17.76 -31.76
C ARG A 1035 -22.68 -18.01 -32.52
N THR A 1036 -23.75 -17.35 -32.08
CA THR A 1036 -25.07 -17.41 -32.74
C THR A 1036 -25.24 -16.38 -33.87
N LEU A 1037 -24.13 -16.06 -34.53
CA LEU A 1037 -24.01 -15.06 -35.58
C LEU A 1037 -22.98 -15.54 -36.60
N TYR A 1038 -23.30 -15.45 -37.88
CA TYR A 1038 -22.36 -15.68 -38.97
C TYR A 1038 -22.66 -14.77 -40.15
N VAL A 1039 -21.63 -14.35 -40.89
CA VAL A 1039 -21.76 -13.54 -42.10
C VAL A 1039 -21.23 -14.35 -43.27
N ASP A 1040 -22.09 -14.65 -44.22
CA ASP A 1040 -21.73 -15.28 -45.49
C ASP A 1040 -21.54 -14.20 -46.56
N ALA A 1041 -20.52 -14.29 -47.40
CA ALA A 1041 -20.25 -13.33 -48.48
C ALA A 1041 -20.32 -13.99 -49.87
N PRO A 1042 -21.51 -14.45 -50.31
CA PRO A 1042 -21.65 -15.07 -51.62
C PRO A 1042 -21.77 -14.02 -52.74
N LEU A 1043 -21.63 -14.45 -53.99
CA LEU A 1043 -21.76 -13.55 -55.15
C LEU A 1043 -23.14 -12.85 -55.15
N PRO A 1044 -23.21 -11.52 -55.38
CA PRO A 1044 -24.46 -10.79 -55.47
C PRO A 1044 -25.32 -11.25 -56.66
N GLY A 1045 -26.65 -11.15 -56.54
CA GLY A 1045 -27.56 -11.35 -57.68
C GLY A 1045 -28.46 -12.59 -57.66
N GLN A 1046 -28.33 -13.48 -56.66
CA GLN A 1046 -29.27 -14.60 -56.45
C GLN A 1046 -29.56 -14.85 -54.96
N ALA A 1047 -30.70 -15.47 -54.64
CA ALA A 1047 -31.07 -15.83 -53.27
C ALA A 1047 -30.42 -17.16 -52.83
N PHE A 1048 -29.92 -17.20 -51.60
CA PHE A 1048 -29.34 -18.39 -50.98
C PHE A 1048 -30.22 -18.87 -49.83
N ALA A 1049 -30.32 -20.19 -49.64
CA ALA A 1049 -30.98 -20.77 -48.47
C ALA A 1049 -29.93 -21.20 -47.45
N TYR A 1050 -30.20 -20.98 -46.17
CA TYR A 1050 -29.34 -21.27 -45.04
C TYR A 1050 -30.07 -22.14 -44.03
N GLN A 1051 -29.36 -23.08 -43.43
CA GLN A 1051 -29.81 -23.82 -42.24
C GLN A 1051 -28.65 -23.95 -41.26
N ILE A 1052 -28.98 -24.06 -39.98
CA ILE A 1052 -27.99 -24.15 -38.90
C ILE A 1052 -28.25 -25.40 -38.06
N ARG A 1053 -27.19 -26.16 -37.78
CA ARG A 1053 -27.23 -27.33 -36.88
C ARG A 1053 -26.42 -27.03 -35.63
N ALA A 1054 -26.94 -27.32 -34.45
CA ALA A 1054 -26.17 -27.25 -33.21
C ALA A 1054 -25.18 -28.42 -33.12
N ILE A 1055 -24.03 -28.18 -32.49
CA ILE A 1055 -22.98 -29.18 -32.22
C ILE A 1055 -22.73 -29.20 -30.73
N ASP A 1056 -22.89 -30.34 -30.06
CA ASP A 1056 -22.54 -30.49 -28.64
C ASP A 1056 -21.04 -30.70 -28.41
N ALA A 1057 -20.66 -30.79 -27.13
CA ALA A 1057 -19.27 -31.00 -26.72
C ALA A 1057 -18.63 -32.31 -27.21
N GLY A 1058 -19.43 -33.32 -27.59
CA GLY A 1058 -18.97 -34.57 -28.17
C GLY A 1058 -18.87 -34.55 -29.69
N GLY A 1059 -19.22 -33.43 -30.33
CA GLY A 1059 -19.24 -33.30 -31.78
C GLY A 1059 -20.50 -33.86 -32.43
N GLN A 1060 -21.52 -34.24 -31.65
CA GLN A 1060 -22.80 -34.71 -32.17
C GLN A 1060 -23.58 -33.54 -32.80
N LEU A 1061 -24.06 -33.74 -34.01
CA LEU A 1061 -24.89 -32.77 -34.74
C LEU A 1061 -26.37 -32.94 -34.36
N GLY A 1062 -27.02 -31.83 -34.03
CA GLY A 1062 -28.47 -31.74 -33.93
C GLY A 1062 -29.13 -31.75 -35.31
N GLU A 1063 -30.45 -31.89 -35.34
CA GLU A 1063 -31.23 -31.73 -36.56
C GLU A 1063 -31.13 -30.29 -37.10
N PRO A 1064 -31.24 -30.08 -38.43
CA PRO A 1064 -31.22 -28.74 -39.01
C PRO A 1064 -32.38 -27.89 -38.51
N GLY A 1065 -32.03 -26.67 -38.11
CA GLY A 1065 -32.99 -25.63 -37.73
C GLY A 1065 -33.81 -25.13 -38.91
N GLU A 1066 -34.65 -24.13 -38.62
CA GLU A 1066 -35.47 -23.48 -39.65
C GLU A 1066 -34.59 -22.91 -40.78
N LYS A 1067 -35.11 -22.99 -42.01
CA LYS A 1067 -34.41 -22.48 -43.20
C LYS A 1067 -34.67 -20.99 -43.35
N ALA A 1068 -33.62 -20.21 -43.56
CA ALA A 1068 -33.74 -18.80 -43.92
C ALA A 1068 -33.26 -18.56 -45.34
N ILE A 1069 -33.92 -17.67 -46.06
CA ILE A 1069 -33.57 -17.32 -47.44
C ILE A 1069 -33.21 -15.84 -47.48
N ALA A 1070 -32.07 -15.50 -48.09
CA ALA A 1070 -31.70 -14.12 -48.34
C ALA A 1070 -30.90 -13.98 -49.63
N GLN A 1071 -31.07 -12.85 -50.30
CA GLN A 1071 -30.31 -12.45 -51.47
C GLN A 1071 -29.38 -11.30 -51.07
N PRO A 1072 -28.06 -11.40 -51.27
CA PRO A 1072 -27.14 -10.29 -51.04
C PRO A 1072 -27.54 -9.08 -51.88
N LEU A 1073 -27.46 -7.89 -51.29
CA LEU A 1073 -27.68 -6.64 -52.03
C LEU A 1073 -26.49 -6.39 -52.98
N PRO A 1074 -26.71 -5.67 -54.09
CA PRO A 1074 -25.61 -5.20 -54.94
C PRO A 1074 -24.59 -4.39 -54.15
N VAL A 1075 -23.30 -4.54 -54.46
CA VAL A 1075 -22.22 -3.74 -53.86
C VAL A 1075 -22.01 -2.49 -54.72
N SER A 1076 -22.29 -1.30 -54.16
CA SER A 1076 -21.92 -0.03 -54.80
C SER A 1076 -20.43 0.25 -54.59
N SER A 1077 -19.68 0.47 -55.67
CA SER A 1077 -18.27 0.91 -55.59
C SER A 1077 -18.13 2.38 -55.20
N GLU A 1078 -19.17 3.19 -55.43
CA GLU A 1078 -19.14 4.63 -55.22
C GLU A 1078 -19.45 5.01 -53.75
N PRO A 1079 -18.73 5.98 -53.16
CA PRO A 1079 -19.04 6.51 -51.84
C PRO A 1079 -20.33 7.35 -51.84
N VAL A 1080 -21.05 7.33 -50.72
CA VAL A 1080 -22.21 8.22 -50.51
C VAL A 1080 -21.78 9.68 -50.33
N LEU A 1081 -20.57 9.93 -49.83
CA LEU A 1081 -19.96 11.27 -49.76
C LEU A 1081 -18.51 11.17 -50.21
N TRP A 1082 -18.08 12.06 -51.11
CA TRP A 1082 -16.67 12.25 -51.42
C TRP A 1082 -16.34 13.74 -51.52
N LEU A 1083 -15.47 14.20 -50.64
CA LEU A 1083 -14.94 15.56 -50.57
C LEU A 1083 -13.44 15.53 -50.83
N ARG A 1084 -13.04 16.10 -51.96
CA ARG A 1084 -11.63 16.15 -52.40
C ARG A 1084 -10.88 17.37 -51.92
N PHE A 1085 -11.59 18.44 -51.54
CA PHE A 1085 -11.01 19.69 -51.07
C PHE A 1085 -9.99 20.39 -52.01
N ASP A 1086 -10.09 20.14 -53.32
CA ASP A 1086 -9.31 20.77 -54.39
C ASP A 1086 -9.69 22.26 -54.60
N GLY A 1087 -9.44 23.09 -53.60
CA GLY A 1087 -9.71 24.53 -53.61
C GLY A 1087 -11.18 24.92 -53.36
N ASN A 1088 -12.06 23.95 -53.14
CA ASN A 1088 -13.48 24.14 -52.84
C ASN A 1088 -14.02 23.06 -51.87
N THR A 1089 -15.30 23.17 -51.50
CA THR A 1089 -16.00 22.17 -50.66
C THR A 1089 -17.10 21.42 -51.43
N GLU A 1090 -16.97 21.33 -52.76
CA GLU A 1090 -17.94 20.60 -53.59
C GLU A 1090 -17.84 19.09 -53.31
N ALA A 1091 -18.96 18.51 -52.90
CA ALA A 1091 -19.10 17.08 -52.68
C ALA A 1091 -19.71 16.39 -53.90
N ALA A 1092 -19.18 15.23 -54.29
CA ALA A 1092 -19.88 14.34 -55.21
C ALA A 1092 -21.23 13.95 -54.60
N GLY A 1093 -22.34 14.25 -55.28
CA GLY A 1093 -23.71 13.96 -54.80
C GLY A 1093 -24.62 15.16 -54.52
N GLY A 1094 -24.20 16.39 -54.81
CA GLY A 1094 -25.06 17.59 -54.81
C GLY A 1094 -25.49 18.09 -53.43
N TYR A 1095 -24.68 17.83 -52.40
CA TYR A 1095 -24.96 18.24 -51.02
C TYR A 1095 -24.80 19.75 -50.82
N ARG A 1096 -25.58 20.32 -49.90
CA ARG A 1096 -25.40 21.71 -49.44
C ARG A 1096 -24.33 21.75 -48.36
N VAL A 1097 -23.18 22.33 -48.72
CA VAL A 1097 -22.00 22.41 -47.86
C VAL A 1097 -21.71 23.88 -47.54
N ARG A 1098 -21.40 24.17 -46.28
CA ARG A 1098 -20.92 25.48 -45.82
C ARG A 1098 -19.67 25.34 -44.98
N THR A 1099 -18.86 26.39 -44.93
CA THR A 1099 -17.66 26.46 -44.08
C THR A 1099 -17.86 27.46 -42.96
N GLU A 1100 -17.35 27.17 -41.77
CA GLU A 1100 -17.40 28.01 -40.58
C GLU A 1100 -15.98 28.27 -40.06
N GLY A 1101 -15.74 29.46 -39.48
CA GLY A 1101 -14.47 29.82 -38.85
C GLY A 1101 -13.26 29.89 -39.79
N SER A 1102 -12.07 29.54 -39.28
CA SER A 1102 -10.82 29.63 -40.04
C SER A 1102 -10.67 28.44 -40.98
N VAL A 1103 -10.96 28.69 -42.27
CA VAL A 1103 -10.83 27.72 -43.37
C VAL A 1103 -9.99 28.31 -44.49
N SER A 1104 -8.99 27.56 -44.95
CA SER A 1104 -8.22 27.85 -46.16
C SER A 1104 -7.85 26.54 -46.87
N TYR A 1105 -7.08 26.60 -47.95
CA TYR A 1105 -6.60 25.43 -48.67
C TYR A 1105 -5.08 25.45 -48.75
N ASP A 1106 -4.47 24.28 -48.69
CA ASP A 1106 -3.02 24.08 -48.74
C ASP A 1106 -2.69 22.81 -49.54
N THR A 1107 -1.42 22.48 -49.74
CA THR A 1107 -1.02 21.25 -50.45
C THR A 1107 -1.55 20.00 -49.73
N GLY A 1108 -2.37 19.24 -50.43
CA GLY A 1108 -2.97 17.99 -49.97
C GLY A 1108 -2.14 16.75 -50.27
N VAL A 1109 -2.70 15.59 -49.95
CA VAL A 1109 -2.12 14.30 -50.36
C VAL A 1109 -2.29 14.10 -51.88
N ASP A 1110 -3.39 14.62 -52.41
CA ASP A 1110 -3.71 14.76 -53.82
C ASP A 1110 -4.25 16.17 -54.04
N GLY A 1111 -3.71 16.93 -55.00
CA GLY A 1111 -4.12 18.33 -55.21
C GLY A 1111 -4.05 19.22 -53.96
N GLN A 1112 -5.18 19.79 -53.54
CA GLN A 1112 -5.26 20.64 -52.34
C GLN A 1112 -6.09 19.97 -51.22
N ALA A 1113 -5.68 20.20 -49.97
CA ALA A 1113 -6.41 19.80 -48.78
C ALA A 1113 -7.05 21.00 -48.08
N ILE A 1114 -8.12 20.77 -47.35
CA ILE A 1114 -8.71 21.82 -46.51
C ILE A 1114 -7.90 22.00 -45.24
N ARG A 1115 -7.53 23.24 -44.95
CA ARG A 1115 -6.84 23.67 -43.75
C ARG A 1115 -7.83 24.24 -42.75
N LEU A 1116 -7.86 23.66 -41.56
CA LEU A 1116 -8.73 24.06 -40.46
C LEU A 1116 -7.91 24.67 -39.33
N GLY A 1117 -8.30 25.89 -38.94
CA GLY A 1117 -7.74 26.65 -37.83
C GLY A 1117 -8.73 26.81 -36.68
N ALA A 1118 -8.64 27.92 -35.94
CA ALA A 1118 -9.57 28.20 -34.83
C ALA A 1118 -11.02 28.29 -35.33
N SER A 1119 -11.92 27.57 -34.67
CA SER A 1119 -13.34 27.41 -35.03
C SER A 1119 -13.61 26.93 -36.46
N GLY A 1120 -12.59 26.42 -37.16
CA GLY A 1120 -12.69 25.96 -38.55
C GLY A 1120 -13.49 24.68 -38.66
N ALA A 1121 -14.53 24.66 -39.51
CA ALA A 1121 -15.32 23.46 -39.76
C ALA A 1121 -15.92 23.46 -41.17
N VAL A 1122 -16.16 22.26 -41.71
CA VAL A 1122 -17.03 22.03 -42.86
C VAL A 1122 -18.33 21.41 -42.37
N VAL A 1123 -19.46 21.98 -42.77
CA VAL A 1123 -20.78 21.57 -42.30
C VAL A 1123 -21.66 21.23 -43.50
N ILE A 1124 -22.19 20.02 -43.50
CA ILE A 1124 -23.11 19.52 -44.52
C ILE A 1124 -24.52 19.48 -43.91
N GLU A 1125 -25.49 20.07 -44.60
CA GLU A 1125 -26.89 20.07 -44.15
C GLU A 1125 -27.42 18.64 -43.96
N PRO A 1126 -28.39 18.42 -43.05
CA PRO A 1126 -28.97 17.11 -42.81
C PRO A 1126 -29.50 16.46 -44.10
N ASP A 1127 -29.01 15.27 -44.42
CA ASP A 1127 -29.40 14.52 -45.62
C ASP A 1127 -29.75 13.06 -45.25
N PRO A 1128 -30.84 12.49 -45.79
CA PRO A 1128 -31.21 11.11 -45.49
C PRO A 1128 -30.16 10.05 -45.84
N ARG A 1129 -29.24 10.34 -46.75
CA ARG A 1129 -28.13 9.45 -47.14
C ARG A 1129 -27.11 9.24 -46.03
N PHE A 1130 -27.11 10.08 -44.98
CA PHE A 1130 -26.27 9.89 -43.79
C PHE A 1130 -26.93 9.05 -42.69
N HIS A 1131 -28.14 8.52 -42.91
CA HIS A 1131 -28.81 7.58 -42.00
C HIS A 1131 -28.22 6.16 -42.07
N LEU A 1132 -26.91 6.04 -41.84
CA LEU A 1132 -26.19 4.78 -41.91
C LEU A 1132 -26.40 3.97 -40.63
N THR A 1133 -27.48 3.20 -40.59
CA THR A 1133 -27.88 2.43 -39.40
C THR A 1133 -27.36 1.00 -39.39
N ARG A 1134 -26.80 0.51 -40.49
CA ARG A 1134 -26.41 -0.91 -40.64
C ARG A 1134 -24.90 -1.04 -40.84
N GLU A 1135 -24.39 -0.54 -41.96
CA GLU A 1135 -22.99 -0.65 -42.30
C GLU A 1135 -22.46 0.71 -42.71
N LEU A 1136 -21.16 0.94 -42.48
CA LEU A 1136 -20.51 2.15 -42.95
C LEU A 1136 -19.00 2.00 -43.05
N THR A 1137 -18.41 2.85 -43.88
CA THR A 1137 -16.98 3.17 -43.84
C THR A 1137 -16.78 4.67 -43.85
N VAL A 1138 -15.98 5.17 -42.92
CA VAL A 1138 -15.42 6.53 -42.95
C VAL A 1138 -13.95 6.41 -43.31
N SER A 1139 -13.50 7.10 -44.37
CA SER A 1139 -12.09 7.17 -44.75
C SER A 1139 -11.67 8.61 -44.98
N MET A 1140 -10.47 8.98 -44.54
CA MET A 1140 -9.91 10.32 -44.81
C MET A 1140 -8.40 10.34 -44.68
N TRP A 1141 -7.78 11.35 -45.28
CA TRP A 1141 -6.40 11.73 -44.99
C TRP A 1141 -6.38 12.90 -44.00
N VAL A 1142 -5.50 12.82 -43.01
CA VAL A 1142 -5.34 13.90 -42.02
C VAL A 1142 -3.87 14.17 -41.71
N ARG A 1143 -3.51 15.44 -41.59
CA ARG A 1143 -2.23 15.90 -41.03
C ARG A 1143 -2.48 16.95 -39.96
N PHE A 1144 -2.20 16.61 -38.72
CA PHE A 1144 -2.30 17.57 -37.61
C PHE A 1144 -1.09 18.49 -37.56
N ASP A 1145 -1.30 19.80 -37.42
CA ASP A 1145 -0.21 20.71 -37.05
C ASP A 1145 0.09 20.60 -35.55
N ARG A 1146 -0.97 20.38 -34.75
CA ARG A 1146 -0.91 20.02 -33.33
C ARG A 1146 -2.16 19.27 -32.93
N LEU A 1147 -2.05 18.40 -31.92
CA LEU A 1147 -3.21 17.73 -31.32
C LEU A 1147 -3.80 18.62 -30.22
N THR A 1148 -5.09 18.93 -30.34
CA THR A 1148 -5.91 19.45 -29.23
C THR A 1148 -6.27 18.29 -28.28
N GLN A 1149 -7.02 18.56 -27.20
CA GLN A 1149 -7.31 17.54 -26.18
C GLN A 1149 -8.09 16.34 -26.74
N MET A 1150 -9.07 16.59 -27.62
CA MET A 1150 -9.88 15.55 -28.24
C MET A 1150 -10.45 15.93 -29.62
N PRO A 1151 -9.60 16.21 -30.63
CA PRO A 1151 -10.07 16.70 -31.92
C PRO A 1151 -11.01 15.71 -32.60
N VAL A 1152 -12.15 16.21 -33.11
CA VAL A 1152 -13.16 15.43 -33.81
C VAL A 1152 -12.99 15.63 -35.31
N LEU A 1153 -12.64 14.55 -36.00
CA LEU A 1153 -12.33 14.56 -37.42
C LEU A 1153 -13.59 14.64 -38.27
N LEU A 1154 -14.59 13.83 -37.93
CA LEU A 1154 -15.90 13.82 -38.57
C LEU A 1154 -16.96 13.39 -37.55
N ALA A 1155 -18.08 14.11 -37.49
CA ALA A 1155 -19.20 13.82 -36.61
C ALA A 1155 -20.55 13.88 -37.34
N ALA A 1156 -21.25 12.75 -37.33
CA ALA A 1156 -22.66 12.61 -37.67
C ALA A 1156 -23.36 11.90 -36.51
N GLY A 1157 -23.29 12.50 -35.32
CA GLY A 1157 -23.79 11.92 -34.08
C GLY A 1157 -23.33 12.66 -32.84
N ARG A 1158 -23.84 12.25 -31.68
CA ARG A 1158 -23.45 12.79 -30.36
C ARG A 1158 -23.03 11.70 -29.37
N TRP A 1159 -22.12 12.05 -28.46
CA TRP A 1159 -21.65 11.20 -27.36
C TRP A 1159 -22.81 10.73 -26.50
N GLU A 1160 -22.82 9.42 -26.18
CA GLU A 1160 -23.91 8.72 -25.48
C GLU A 1160 -25.30 8.79 -26.16
N GLU A 1161 -25.40 9.44 -27.32
CA GLU A 1161 -26.62 9.57 -28.12
C GLU A 1161 -26.51 8.75 -29.43
N GLU A 1162 -27.23 9.19 -30.47
CA GLU A 1162 -27.34 8.55 -31.79
C GLU A 1162 -26.21 8.96 -32.74
N GLY A 1163 -25.97 8.14 -33.77
CA GLY A 1163 -25.00 8.43 -34.84
C GLY A 1163 -23.61 7.85 -34.64
N PHE A 1164 -22.64 8.46 -35.33
CA PHE A 1164 -21.24 8.02 -35.34
C PHE A 1164 -20.28 9.21 -35.42
N PHE A 1165 -19.06 9.03 -34.93
CA PHE A 1165 -17.98 9.99 -35.14
C PHE A 1165 -16.61 9.33 -35.06
N LEU A 1166 -15.63 10.01 -35.68
CA LEU A 1166 -14.21 9.68 -35.61
C LEU A 1166 -13.48 10.82 -34.91
N GLN A 1167 -12.72 10.51 -33.86
CA GLN A 1167 -11.96 11.50 -33.10
C GLN A 1167 -10.57 10.98 -32.74
N VAL A 1168 -9.68 11.86 -32.29
CA VAL A 1168 -8.44 11.46 -31.61
C VAL A 1168 -8.57 11.83 -30.14
N LEU A 1169 -8.30 10.89 -29.23
CA LEU A 1169 -8.35 11.11 -27.77
C LEU A 1169 -7.10 10.51 -27.12
N GLN A 1170 -6.39 11.30 -26.32
CA GLN A 1170 -5.12 10.89 -25.69
C GLN A 1170 -4.10 10.31 -26.70
N GLY A 1171 -4.09 10.85 -27.93
CA GLY A 1171 -3.20 10.41 -29.01
C GLY A 1171 -3.66 9.16 -29.78
N LYS A 1172 -4.76 8.52 -29.39
CA LYS A 1172 -5.34 7.34 -30.07
C LYS A 1172 -6.51 7.72 -30.96
N ILE A 1173 -6.72 6.98 -32.04
CA ILE A 1173 -7.90 7.09 -32.89
C ILE A 1173 -9.06 6.42 -32.15
N ARG A 1174 -10.18 7.12 -32.05
CA ARG A 1174 -11.44 6.60 -31.51
C ARG A 1174 -12.48 6.58 -32.61
N PHE A 1175 -13.02 5.40 -32.86
CA PHE A 1175 -14.25 5.23 -33.61
C PHE A 1175 -15.41 5.01 -32.63
N TYR A 1176 -16.42 5.88 -32.71
CA TYR A 1176 -17.61 5.81 -31.89
C TYR A 1176 -18.83 5.50 -32.74
N LEU A 1177 -19.65 4.57 -32.24
CA LEU A 1177 -21.01 4.31 -32.69
C LEU A 1177 -21.97 4.51 -31.51
N GLY A 1178 -23.18 5.00 -31.80
CA GLY A 1178 -24.20 5.37 -30.81
C GLY A 1178 -24.40 4.34 -29.70
N ARG A 1179 -24.89 4.80 -28.54
CA ARG A 1179 -25.09 4.00 -27.31
C ARG A 1179 -23.80 3.51 -26.64
N GLY A 1180 -22.71 4.28 -26.72
CA GLY A 1180 -21.48 4.00 -25.95
C GLY A 1180 -20.54 2.96 -26.56
N ASN A 1181 -20.70 2.61 -27.84
CA ASN A 1181 -19.80 1.67 -28.52
C ASN A 1181 -18.54 2.42 -28.98
N VAL A 1182 -17.40 2.05 -28.40
CA VAL A 1182 -16.11 2.72 -28.61
C VAL A 1182 -15.05 1.70 -29.00
N LEU A 1183 -14.26 2.02 -30.02
CA LEU A 1183 -13.04 1.32 -30.40
C LEU A 1183 -11.87 2.32 -30.44
N ASP A 1184 -10.89 2.15 -29.56
CA ASP A 1184 -9.70 3.01 -29.45
C ASP A 1184 -8.44 2.27 -29.89
N ALA A 1185 -7.69 2.80 -30.86
CA ALA A 1185 -6.47 2.17 -31.36
C ALA A 1185 -5.49 3.15 -32.03
N GLY A 1186 -4.28 2.67 -32.28
CA GLY A 1186 -3.23 3.42 -32.99
C GLY A 1186 -2.63 4.57 -32.17
N GLU A 1187 -1.62 5.21 -32.74
CA GLU A 1187 -0.99 6.41 -32.20
C GLU A 1187 -0.80 7.43 -33.31
N ILE A 1188 -1.20 8.68 -33.05
CA ILE A 1188 -1.09 9.80 -34.00
C ILE A 1188 -0.09 10.83 -33.47
N GLN A 1189 0.78 11.29 -34.36
CA GLN A 1189 1.75 12.35 -34.08
C GLN A 1189 1.54 13.55 -35.02
N PRO A 1190 1.65 14.80 -34.54
CA PRO A 1190 1.62 15.97 -35.41
C PRO A 1190 2.70 15.95 -36.50
N GLY A 1191 2.44 16.64 -37.61
CA GLY A 1191 3.38 16.88 -38.70
C GLY A 1191 3.45 15.79 -39.77
N ARG A 1192 2.64 14.73 -39.68
CA ARG A 1192 2.62 13.61 -40.65
C ARG A 1192 1.22 13.38 -41.22
N TRP A 1193 1.15 12.98 -42.49
CA TRP A 1193 -0.08 12.50 -43.11
C TRP A 1193 -0.40 11.09 -42.63
N TYR A 1194 -1.66 10.86 -42.30
CA TYR A 1194 -2.21 9.54 -42.00
C TYR A 1194 -3.45 9.31 -42.83
N HIS A 1195 -3.56 8.11 -43.40
CA HIS A 1195 -4.83 7.62 -43.93
C HIS A 1195 -5.55 6.87 -42.82
N LEU A 1196 -6.71 7.39 -42.40
CA LEU A 1196 -7.53 6.83 -41.34
C LEU A 1196 -8.79 6.24 -41.95
N THR A 1197 -9.07 4.98 -41.65
CA THR A 1197 -10.31 4.32 -42.08
C THR A 1197 -10.95 3.61 -40.90
N ALA A 1198 -12.25 3.82 -40.71
CA ALA A 1198 -13.07 3.09 -39.75
C ALA A 1198 -14.18 2.37 -40.50
N THR A 1199 -14.39 1.08 -40.22
CA THR A 1199 -15.45 0.29 -40.84
C THR A 1199 -16.33 -0.39 -39.80
N TYR A 1200 -17.61 -0.53 -40.11
CA TYR A 1200 -18.56 -1.31 -39.31
C TYR A 1200 -19.47 -2.11 -40.23
N ASP A 1201 -19.53 -3.41 -40.00
CA ASP A 1201 -20.15 -4.38 -40.91
C ASP A 1201 -21.39 -5.06 -40.33
N MET A 1202 -22.03 -4.41 -39.34
CA MET A 1202 -23.04 -4.93 -38.41
C MET A 1202 -22.51 -5.90 -37.35
N ALA A 1203 -21.34 -6.52 -37.51
CA ALA A 1203 -20.79 -7.53 -36.60
C ALA A 1203 -19.60 -7.00 -35.81
N GLU A 1204 -18.67 -6.32 -36.47
CA GLU A 1204 -17.42 -5.85 -35.91
C GLU A 1204 -17.13 -4.42 -36.34
N MET A 1205 -16.58 -3.65 -35.41
CA MET A 1205 -15.95 -2.36 -35.68
C MET A 1205 -14.47 -2.63 -35.99
N CYS A 1206 -13.94 -2.02 -37.04
CA CYS A 1206 -12.54 -2.11 -37.40
C CYS A 1206 -11.93 -0.71 -37.55
N LEU A 1207 -10.67 -0.56 -37.12
CA LEU A 1207 -9.85 0.62 -37.35
C LEU A 1207 -8.65 0.25 -38.21
N TYR A 1208 -8.37 1.07 -39.21
CA TYR A 1208 -7.21 0.96 -40.09
C TYR A 1208 -6.40 2.26 -40.07
N LEU A 1209 -5.08 2.10 -40.11
CA LEU A 1209 -4.11 3.20 -40.18
C LEU A 1209 -3.15 2.92 -41.34
N ASN A 1210 -3.07 3.84 -42.29
CA ASN A 1210 -2.23 3.71 -43.48
C ASN A 1210 -2.49 2.40 -44.26
N GLY A 1211 -3.76 2.01 -44.36
CA GLY A 1211 -4.19 0.80 -45.07
C GLY A 1211 -4.07 -0.50 -44.28
N ASP A 1212 -3.49 -0.49 -43.07
CA ASP A 1212 -3.33 -1.68 -42.23
C ASP A 1212 -4.35 -1.73 -41.09
N LEU A 1213 -4.89 -2.92 -40.81
CA LEU A 1213 -5.84 -3.15 -39.70
C LEU A 1213 -5.11 -3.07 -38.35
N ILE A 1214 -5.54 -2.15 -37.47
CA ILE A 1214 -4.91 -1.91 -36.17
C ILE A 1214 -5.76 -2.31 -34.97
N ALA A 1215 -7.07 -2.47 -35.12
CA ALA A 1215 -7.95 -3.01 -34.08
C ALA A 1215 -9.28 -3.52 -34.63
N THR A 1216 -9.87 -4.47 -33.91
CA THR A 1216 -11.23 -4.99 -34.13
C THR A 1216 -11.98 -5.11 -32.80
N GLN A 1217 -13.30 -4.90 -32.83
CA GLN A 1217 -14.18 -5.13 -31.68
C GLN A 1217 -15.56 -5.65 -32.13
N PRO A 1218 -16.03 -6.79 -31.57
CA PRO A 1218 -17.36 -7.30 -31.86
C PRO A 1218 -18.46 -6.43 -31.23
N MET A 1219 -19.58 -6.26 -31.96
CA MET A 1219 -20.76 -5.54 -31.50
C MET A 1219 -21.93 -6.47 -31.18
N ASN A 1220 -22.56 -6.23 -30.02
CA ASN A 1220 -23.70 -7.01 -29.53
C ASN A 1220 -25.06 -6.47 -30.04
N ALA A 1221 -25.13 -5.20 -30.45
CA ALA A 1221 -26.31 -4.58 -31.04
C ALA A 1221 -26.02 -4.28 -32.53
N PRO A 1222 -26.77 -4.87 -33.48
CA PRO A 1222 -26.39 -4.83 -34.90
C PRO A 1222 -26.67 -3.49 -35.59
N GLU A 1223 -27.56 -2.65 -35.04
CA GLU A 1223 -27.97 -1.39 -35.66
C GLU A 1223 -27.43 -0.17 -34.91
N ILE A 1224 -26.89 0.79 -35.67
CA ILE A 1224 -26.51 2.12 -35.21
C ILE A 1224 -27.77 2.98 -35.13
N ALA A 1225 -27.92 3.77 -34.06
CA ALA A 1225 -29.05 4.68 -33.92
C ALA A 1225 -28.99 5.83 -34.95
N ARG A 1226 -30.14 6.17 -35.54
CA ARG A 1226 -30.26 7.05 -36.72
C ARG A 1226 -30.06 8.53 -36.38
N TRP A 1227 -28.93 9.11 -36.77
CA TRP A 1227 -28.68 10.55 -36.65
C TRP A 1227 -29.38 11.38 -37.72
N ARG A 1228 -30.18 12.39 -37.32
CA ARG A 1228 -30.92 13.28 -38.24
C ARG A 1228 -30.37 14.71 -38.34
N GLY A 1229 -29.22 14.97 -37.72
CA GLY A 1229 -28.59 16.29 -37.69
C GLY A 1229 -27.61 16.51 -38.84
N GLU A 1230 -26.84 17.59 -38.77
CA GLU A 1230 -25.77 17.91 -39.72
C GLU A 1230 -24.61 16.91 -39.64
N LEU A 1231 -23.79 16.85 -40.69
CA LEU A 1231 -22.48 16.18 -40.67
C LEU A 1231 -21.41 17.27 -40.59
N VAL A 1232 -20.53 17.17 -39.60
CA VAL A 1232 -19.48 18.17 -39.31
C VAL A 1232 -18.11 17.54 -39.51
N ILE A 1233 -17.21 18.21 -40.23
CA ILE A 1233 -15.82 17.79 -40.43
C ILE A 1233 -14.89 18.80 -39.75
N GLY A 1234 -13.94 18.25 -38.99
CA GLY A 1234 -12.90 18.99 -38.28
C GLY A 1234 -13.33 19.67 -36.99
N GLN A 1235 -14.56 19.43 -36.55
CA GLN A 1235 -15.14 19.97 -35.34
C GLN A 1235 -16.32 19.09 -34.87
N TYR A 1236 -16.74 19.27 -33.61
CA TYR A 1236 -17.92 18.62 -33.05
C TYR A 1236 -19.14 19.57 -33.03
N HIS A 1237 -20.33 19.01 -32.76
CA HIS A 1237 -21.61 19.74 -32.84
C HIS A 1237 -21.67 20.98 -31.94
N ASP A 1238 -21.03 20.92 -30.78
CA ASP A 1238 -21.01 21.95 -29.74
C ASP A 1238 -19.92 23.01 -29.95
N ARG A 1239 -19.09 22.87 -31.00
CA ARG A 1239 -18.05 23.85 -31.41
C ARG A 1239 -17.06 24.24 -30.30
N ALA A 1240 -16.87 23.40 -29.28
CA ALA A 1240 -15.92 23.68 -28.20
C ALA A 1240 -14.47 23.51 -28.69
N GLU A 1241 -13.55 24.33 -28.16
CA GLU A 1241 -12.14 24.37 -28.60
C GLU A 1241 -11.43 23.00 -28.43
N VAL A 1242 -11.83 22.22 -27.44
CA VAL A 1242 -11.25 20.89 -27.17
C VAL A 1242 -11.43 19.89 -28.31
N TYR A 1243 -12.43 20.09 -29.18
CA TYR A 1243 -12.76 19.22 -30.31
C TYR A 1243 -12.21 19.71 -31.65
N GLN A 1244 -11.56 20.89 -31.68
CA GLN A 1244 -11.09 21.50 -32.92
C GLN A 1244 -9.95 20.70 -33.53
N VAL A 1245 -10.08 20.34 -34.82
CA VAL A 1245 -8.93 19.92 -35.63
C VAL A 1245 -8.12 21.15 -36.03
N ILE A 1246 -6.82 21.10 -35.77
CA ILE A 1246 -5.86 22.11 -36.23
C ILE A 1246 -4.88 21.41 -37.16
N GLY A 1247 -5.06 21.59 -38.46
CA GLY A 1247 -4.31 20.87 -39.47
C GLY A 1247 -5.02 20.79 -40.82
N LEU A 1248 -4.65 19.79 -41.60
CA LEU A 1248 -5.18 19.52 -42.93
C LEU A 1248 -6.02 18.24 -42.94
N ILE A 1249 -7.14 18.28 -43.67
CA ILE A 1249 -7.97 17.12 -43.97
C ILE A 1249 -8.13 17.04 -45.49
N ASP A 1250 -8.05 15.84 -46.03
CA ASP A 1250 -8.12 15.59 -47.46
C ASP A 1250 -8.89 14.31 -47.77
N GLU A 1251 -9.44 14.23 -48.97
CA GLU A 1251 -9.94 12.98 -49.56
C GLU A 1251 -10.96 12.23 -48.67
N VAL A 1252 -11.90 12.97 -48.05
CA VAL A 1252 -12.90 12.43 -47.12
C VAL A 1252 -13.95 11.63 -47.90
N ARG A 1253 -14.12 10.36 -47.53
CA ARG A 1253 -15.08 9.43 -48.11
C ARG A 1253 -15.98 8.81 -47.04
N LEU A 1254 -17.27 8.73 -47.33
CA LEU A 1254 -18.24 7.98 -46.56
C LEU A 1254 -18.90 6.94 -47.47
N TYR A 1255 -18.98 5.69 -47.03
CA TYR A 1255 -19.67 4.60 -47.71
C TYR A 1255 -20.81 4.09 -46.84
N ASP A 1256 -21.89 3.63 -47.46
CA ASP A 1256 -23.02 2.94 -46.83
C ASP A 1256 -22.81 1.43 -46.69
N ARG A 1257 -21.56 0.99 -46.87
CA ARG A 1257 -21.08 -0.38 -46.68
C ARG A 1257 -19.75 -0.38 -45.95
N ALA A 1258 -19.43 -1.50 -45.31
CA ALA A 1258 -18.07 -1.74 -44.81
C ALA A 1258 -17.15 -2.13 -45.98
N LEU A 1259 -16.12 -1.33 -46.24
CA LEU A 1259 -15.06 -1.70 -47.16
C LEU A 1259 -14.22 -2.87 -46.59
N PRO A 1260 -13.91 -3.89 -47.39
CA PRO A 1260 -13.00 -4.94 -46.98
C PRO A 1260 -11.54 -4.44 -47.00
N PRO A 1261 -10.60 -5.11 -46.29
CA PRO A 1261 -9.22 -4.64 -46.14
C PRO A 1261 -8.50 -4.31 -47.44
N GLU A 1262 -8.75 -5.07 -48.51
CA GLU A 1262 -8.16 -4.83 -49.83
C GLU A 1262 -8.61 -3.51 -50.45
N GLU A 1263 -9.88 -3.13 -50.29
CA GLU A 1263 -10.40 -1.84 -50.77
C GLU A 1263 -9.93 -0.69 -49.89
N VAL A 1264 -9.81 -0.90 -48.57
CA VAL A 1264 -9.20 0.08 -47.66
C VAL A 1264 -7.74 0.35 -48.04
N ARG A 1265 -7.00 -0.71 -48.40
CA ARG A 1265 -5.62 -0.59 -48.88
C ARG A 1265 -5.55 0.11 -50.24
N ALA A 1266 -6.48 -0.15 -51.15
CA ALA A 1266 -6.57 0.54 -52.44
C ALA A 1266 -6.84 2.06 -52.30
N LEU A 1267 -7.49 2.51 -51.22
CA LEU A 1267 -7.63 3.95 -50.90
C LEU A 1267 -6.34 4.59 -50.39
N TYR A 1268 -5.40 3.79 -49.86
CA TYR A 1268 -4.12 4.25 -49.33
C TYR A 1268 -2.99 4.23 -50.38
N GLU A 1269 -2.88 3.13 -51.13
CA GLU A 1269 -1.75 2.83 -52.02
C GLU A 1269 -1.39 3.92 -53.05
N PRO A 1270 -2.35 4.63 -53.68
CA PRO A 1270 -2.03 5.70 -54.63
C PRO A 1270 -1.20 6.84 -54.03
N TYR A 1271 -1.15 6.94 -52.70
CA TYR A 1271 -0.59 8.06 -51.96
C TYR A 1271 0.46 7.65 -50.90
N GLY A 1272 0.63 6.36 -50.63
CA GLY A 1272 1.38 5.80 -49.49
C GLY A 1272 2.89 6.08 -49.41
N GLY A 1273 3.45 6.88 -50.32
CA GLY A 1273 4.85 7.31 -50.36
C GLY A 1273 5.10 8.79 -50.09
N LYS A 1274 4.09 9.58 -49.69
CA LYS A 1274 4.18 11.04 -49.46
C LYS A 1274 4.22 11.45 -47.99
#